data_AF-A0A9W8J6N4-F1
#
_entry.id   AF-A0A9W8J6N4-F1
#
_cell.length_a   1.000
_cell.length_b   1.000
_cell.length_c   1.000
_cell.angle_alpha   90.00
_cell.angle_beta   90.00
_cell.angle_gamma   90.00
#
_symmetry.space_group_name_H-M   'P 1'
#
loop_
_entity.id
_entity.type
_entity.pdbx_description
1 polymer ?
#
loop_
_entity_poly.entity_id
_entity_poly.type
_entity_poly.pdbx_seq_one_letter_code
_entity_poly.pdbx_strand_id
1 'polypeptide(L)'
;MRDLQNMLMVNHPFARIYHHGHQILQNHNAEADYEIALRLIPGTNRGVYNLPSNNEYAFILPGTGNTEPRDIVLRLRGGLLERISDLNPAYATLQYPLLLPFGTLEWHPELQLVETERQRERRFNNRRRNIAQREEAGLEGEEVERDRKLTLSVYTTYRIHFRQNDFNILLRGGQLFCRYVVDMYASIDQQRLMWIKRNQARFRAARLNHLEDANMNDPDILDANDIGQRVFLPSSYTGGPRNMAQNYQDSMAIARFYGKVDLFLTMTTNPKWPEIERELLPGQTAYDRPDLVVRVFQLKKQALLDRIIKDKIYGEVDAYVYTIEFQKRGLPHMHLLLFLKNGYKLTTPEAVDSCISAQWPDREQNPLLFDTVLERMVHGPCGAANPNAPCMVNGKCSKRFPQEFNEETTMGENGYARMARPDNGVAFEVRGIWVDNRWIVAHPRALCAEFDCHINLECAISLASVRYSFKYLHKGPDRGSAEVSQDNEVKTYIDGRYISATDAVWRIFHFPIHEQHPPVVHLQIHLPGEQNVVYRDDQQINEVLAANANKRTTLTAFFEANADNGPAGDRARTLTYAELPHHFVWDQNTLKWKLRTDQNRFAIGRIFFLRPTKGARVQDPSLSENLKELTLSLGEQSRVPVQVGSQRRYTGATAENVASSTGALASSSMFSRARNFNVGGNIQIDSSQHVQHVHNTQVKLIDGWKMLLDNIAPNAFYDSEARFDPPKCDEDTRVEVISEIMDWIGDREGPKRLLCMTGAAGAGKSALQQTIAERCAGSGILGCAVFFSSQDPTRNNLSRIIPTIAFQLGKHNRRLRDLIGEAVEEDPPIFTRTIRTQMDTLIVGPFKRLQANVGFDPGSFPHAVLIDGLDECAGDERQVELLSTIKHCLLKNDLPFRIFISSRPEWAIRSALNAETRGYLYPLAYHIQLSDKYDATDDIRRYLWRRLQDIGSRSYDPRARSKLWLRVEDIEKLVKAASGQFVYAATVVKYVSERRSSPVDRLQTVVDWTPEEGRLARPFEALDVLYAGILSAAKELYEAVDTHRGRNFLLLLRAHHINSDFRVGSRRWGAHEFDEILNLETEAHEVLVSDLHSLVVFRQFPEFPETFMVMHFYHRSFSEFLDSETRSKNLFITKIQVRAYVSETVVQEFNKFSLEPSSTCAIIRSMRISDENAVVALTSYSNEGKLLSGQQIHALALHGAWRKLDQLVQKGYIISLQGPAFLAMISGIMRRLKNELNEPGLADALKPYYDTWRKLVGTHVVENKM
;
A
#
# COMPACT_ATOMS: atom_id res chain seq x y z
N MET A 1 -22.70 40.97 -29.10
CA MET A 1 -21.24 40.73 -29.18
C MET A 1 -20.44 41.99 -29.45
N ARG A 2 -20.70 42.75 -30.54
CA ARG A 2 -19.98 44.01 -30.82
C ARG A 2 -20.09 45.05 -29.69
N ASP A 3 -21.28 45.22 -29.11
CA ASP A 3 -21.46 46.16 -28.00
C ASP A 3 -20.68 45.77 -26.74
N LEU A 4 -20.56 44.47 -26.48
CA LEU A 4 -19.79 43.94 -25.35
C LEU A 4 -18.28 44.10 -25.58
N GLN A 5 -17.81 43.89 -26.81
CA GLN A 5 -16.42 44.16 -27.20
C GLN A 5 -16.10 45.65 -27.07
N ASN A 6 -16.98 46.53 -27.54
CA ASN A 6 -16.84 47.98 -27.37
C ASN A 6 -16.81 48.37 -25.89
N MET A 7 -17.73 47.81 -25.09
CA MET A 7 -17.77 48.04 -23.64
C MET A 7 -16.46 47.65 -22.97
N LEU A 8 -15.90 46.47 -23.28
CA LEU A 8 -14.61 46.03 -22.73
C LEU A 8 -13.45 46.92 -23.21
N MET A 9 -13.41 47.31 -24.49
CA MET A 9 -12.36 48.19 -25.02
C MET A 9 -12.38 49.59 -24.42
N VAL A 10 -13.54 50.06 -23.97
CA VAL A 10 -13.73 51.36 -23.31
C VAL A 10 -13.44 51.28 -21.80
N ASN A 11 -13.95 50.26 -21.12
CA ASN A 11 -14.00 50.23 -19.65
C ASN A 11 -12.97 49.30 -19.00
N HIS A 12 -12.40 48.34 -19.73
CA HIS A 12 -11.43 47.40 -19.18
C HIS A 12 -10.00 47.86 -19.54
N PRO A 13 -9.21 48.39 -18.58
CA PRO A 13 -7.86 48.92 -18.84
C PRO A 13 -6.92 47.94 -19.55
N PHE A 14 -7.11 46.64 -19.35
CA PHE A 14 -6.30 45.60 -20.01
C PHE A 14 -6.85 45.11 -21.37
N ALA A 15 -8.00 45.60 -21.85
CA ALA A 15 -8.63 45.08 -23.07
C ALA A 15 -7.75 45.21 -24.33
N ARG A 16 -6.91 46.26 -24.38
CA ARG A 16 -5.96 46.50 -25.49
C ARG A 16 -4.92 45.37 -25.64
N ILE A 17 -4.61 44.65 -24.56
CA ILE A 17 -3.66 43.53 -24.55
C ILE A 17 -4.23 42.34 -25.34
N TYR A 18 -5.51 41.99 -25.16
CA TYR A 18 -6.15 40.90 -25.89
C TYR A 18 -6.29 41.16 -27.38
N HIS A 19 -6.56 42.41 -27.77
CA HIS A 19 -6.63 42.81 -29.18
C HIS A 19 -5.30 42.57 -29.90
N HIS A 20 -4.17 42.78 -29.22
CA HIS A 20 -2.86 42.47 -29.76
C HIS A 20 -2.61 40.96 -29.90
N GLY A 21 -3.01 40.16 -28.91
CA GLY A 21 -2.95 38.68 -28.99
C GLY A 21 -3.78 38.12 -30.15
N HIS A 22 -4.99 38.65 -30.38
CA HIS A 22 -5.82 38.28 -31.52
C HIS A 22 -5.18 38.61 -32.88
N GLN A 23 -4.54 39.77 -33.02
CA GLN A 23 -3.81 40.15 -34.23
C GLN A 23 -2.60 39.24 -34.52
N ILE A 24 -1.95 38.72 -33.48
CA ILE A 24 -0.85 37.74 -33.62
C ILE A 24 -1.41 36.37 -34.04
N LEU A 25 -2.52 35.93 -33.45
CA LEU A 25 -3.20 34.68 -33.81
C LEU A 25 -3.77 34.68 -35.23
N GLN A 26 -4.15 35.84 -35.79
CA GLN A 26 -4.54 35.95 -37.20
C GLN A 26 -3.35 35.83 -38.18
N ASN A 27 -2.12 36.06 -37.73
CA ASN A 27 -0.91 35.98 -38.55
C ASN A 27 -0.24 34.59 -38.52
N HIS A 28 -0.73 33.68 -37.68
CA HIS A 28 -0.31 32.28 -37.63
C HIS A 28 -1.53 31.40 -37.92
N ASN A 29 -1.45 30.51 -38.93
CA ASN A 29 -2.49 29.51 -39.18
C ASN A 29 -2.60 28.57 -37.97
N ALA A 30 -3.43 28.93 -37.00
CA ALA A 30 -3.77 28.10 -35.86
C ALA A 30 -5.01 27.27 -36.20
N GLU A 31 -4.80 26.17 -36.93
CA GLU A 31 -5.68 25.01 -36.82
C GLU A 31 -5.34 24.30 -35.50
N ALA A 32 -6.15 24.54 -34.46
CA ALA A 32 -6.49 23.55 -33.45
C ALA A 32 -7.39 24.21 -32.39
N ASP A 33 -8.69 23.96 -32.47
CA ASP A 33 -9.48 23.84 -31.26
C ASP A 33 -8.93 22.61 -30.51
N TYR A 34 -8.21 22.84 -29.42
CA TYR A 34 -7.74 21.75 -28.57
C TYR A 34 -8.95 21.14 -27.84
N GLU A 35 -9.48 20.06 -28.39
CA GLU A 35 -10.43 19.20 -27.68
C GLU A 35 -9.65 18.32 -26.69
N ILE A 36 -9.68 18.69 -25.40
CA ILE A 36 -9.15 17.83 -24.32
C ILE A 36 -10.15 16.69 -24.08
N ALA A 37 -9.99 15.60 -24.82
CA ALA A 37 -10.73 14.37 -24.59
C ALA A 37 -10.12 13.57 -23.43
N LEU A 38 -10.88 13.39 -22.34
CA LEU A 38 -10.52 12.49 -21.25
C LEU A 38 -10.53 11.03 -21.74
N ARG A 39 -9.35 10.41 -21.87
CA ARG A 39 -9.20 8.97 -22.13
C ARG A 39 -8.95 8.20 -20.82
N LEU A 40 -9.80 7.21 -20.55
CA LEU A 40 -9.60 6.20 -19.50
C LEU A 40 -8.57 5.16 -19.97
N ILE A 41 -7.58 4.86 -19.11
CA ILE A 41 -6.70 3.69 -19.27
C ILE A 41 -7.41 2.47 -18.66
N PRO A 42 -7.74 1.41 -19.42
CA PRO A 42 -8.38 0.23 -18.86
C PRO A 42 -7.42 -0.50 -17.90
N GLY A 43 -7.84 -0.73 -16.65
CA GLY A 43 -7.11 -1.53 -15.65
C GLY A 43 -6.92 -0.88 -14.28
N THR A 44 -7.27 0.40 -14.10
CA THR A 44 -7.18 1.06 -12.78
C THR A 44 -8.46 0.90 -11.95
N ASN A 45 -8.28 0.93 -10.62
CA ASN A 45 -9.26 0.62 -9.60
C ASN A 45 -10.62 1.31 -9.83
N ARG A 46 -11.72 0.54 -10.00
CA ARG A 46 -13.09 1.00 -10.36
C ARG A 46 -13.80 1.91 -9.33
N GLY A 47 -13.07 2.44 -8.35
CA GLY A 47 -13.55 3.44 -7.40
C GLY A 47 -13.10 4.87 -7.72
N VAL A 48 -11.91 5.05 -8.32
CA VAL A 48 -11.19 6.34 -8.41
C VAL A 48 -11.23 6.95 -9.82
N TYR A 49 -11.35 6.11 -10.86
CA TYR A 49 -11.26 6.53 -12.28
C TYR A 49 -12.57 6.22 -13.01
N ASN A 50 -13.47 7.20 -13.10
CA ASN A 50 -14.77 7.19 -13.79
C ASN A 50 -14.89 8.55 -14.47
N LEU A 51 -15.55 8.60 -15.64
CA LEU A 51 -15.88 9.84 -16.35
C LEU A 51 -16.99 10.61 -15.60
N PRO A 52 -17.02 11.96 -15.67
CA PRO A 52 -18.18 12.73 -15.22
C PRO A 52 -19.43 12.28 -15.97
N SER A 53 -20.57 12.17 -15.29
CA SER A 53 -21.83 11.75 -15.95
C SER A 53 -22.70 12.93 -16.43
N ASN A 54 -22.35 14.17 -16.06
CA ASN A 54 -23.08 15.40 -16.35
C ASN A 54 -22.12 16.50 -16.87
N ASN A 55 -22.66 17.56 -17.50
CA ASN A 55 -21.94 18.73 -18.04
C ASN A 55 -21.38 19.66 -16.92
N GLU A 56 -20.54 19.12 -16.03
CA GLU A 56 -19.91 19.85 -14.91
C GLU A 56 -18.48 20.32 -15.26
N TYR A 57 -18.11 21.53 -14.84
CA TYR A 57 -16.75 22.06 -14.96
C TYR A 57 -15.89 21.59 -13.79
N ALA A 58 -14.76 20.95 -14.09
CA ALA A 58 -13.78 20.54 -13.10
C ALA A 58 -12.36 20.81 -13.63
N PHE A 59 -11.43 21.11 -12.71
CA PHE A 59 -10.02 21.24 -13.05
C PHE A 59 -9.25 19.96 -12.71
N ILE A 60 -8.29 19.63 -13.58
CA ILE A 60 -7.25 18.63 -13.34
C ILE A 60 -5.94 19.41 -13.22
N LEU A 61 -5.24 19.25 -12.09
CA LEU A 61 -3.91 19.83 -11.93
C LEU A 61 -2.91 19.03 -12.79
N PRO A 62 -2.20 19.64 -13.77
CA PRO A 62 -1.32 18.91 -14.69
C PRO A 62 -0.12 18.32 -13.95
N GLY A 63 0.17 17.04 -14.21
CA GLY A 63 1.22 16.25 -13.56
C GLY A 63 2.64 16.48 -14.08
N THR A 64 2.94 17.64 -14.68
CA THR A 64 4.29 17.96 -15.20
C THR A 64 5.28 18.33 -14.09
N GLY A 65 4.87 18.26 -12.82
CA GLY A 65 5.77 18.46 -11.69
C GLY A 65 6.29 19.88 -11.51
N ASN A 66 5.86 20.84 -12.33
CA ASN A 66 6.17 22.24 -12.13
C ASN A 66 5.33 22.79 -10.98
N THR A 67 5.93 22.92 -9.80
CA THR A 67 5.41 23.77 -8.73
C THR A 67 5.54 25.26 -9.06
N GLU A 68 5.63 25.64 -10.34
CA GLU A 68 5.68 27.05 -10.70
C GLU A 68 4.32 27.71 -10.38
N PRO A 69 4.32 28.96 -9.89
CA PRO A 69 3.08 29.68 -9.61
C PRO A 69 2.25 29.77 -10.88
N ARG A 70 0.93 29.55 -10.78
CA ARG A 70 0.01 29.79 -11.88
C ARG A 70 0.22 31.20 -12.40
N ASP A 71 0.36 31.35 -13.71
CA ASP A 71 0.75 32.62 -14.29
C ASP A 71 0.10 32.90 -15.65
N ILE A 72 0.08 34.18 -16.00
CA ILE A 72 -0.33 34.69 -17.31
C ILE A 72 0.93 35.30 -17.94
N VAL A 73 1.37 34.75 -19.07
CA VAL A 73 2.51 35.29 -19.83
C VAL A 73 1.99 36.32 -20.83
N LEU A 74 2.40 37.58 -20.66
CA LEU A 74 2.09 38.68 -21.55
C LEU A 74 3.27 38.95 -22.50
N ARG A 75 2.95 39.23 -23.77
CA ARG A 75 3.92 39.74 -24.74
C ARG A 75 3.61 41.20 -25.05
N LEU A 76 4.50 42.10 -24.62
CA LEU A 76 4.38 43.53 -24.91
C LEU A 76 4.86 43.83 -26.34
N ARG A 77 4.24 44.81 -27.02
CA ARG A 77 4.66 45.24 -28.36
C ARG A 77 6.10 45.74 -28.33
N GLY A 78 7.01 45.02 -28.98
CA GLY A 78 8.44 45.36 -29.05
C GLY A 78 9.25 45.05 -27.78
N GLY A 79 8.66 44.37 -26.78
CA GLY A 79 9.30 44.05 -25.50
C GLY A 79 9.52 42.55 -25.26
N LEU A 80 10.18 42.24 -24.13
CA LEU A 80 10.36 40.89 -23.60
C LEU A 80 9.03 40.32 -23.06
N LEU A 81 8.97 39.00 -22.87
CA LEU A 81 7.84 38.33 -22.22
C LEU A 81 7.76 38.72 -20.74
N GLU A 82 6.56 39.09 -20.26
CA GLU A 82 6.29 39.44 -18.87
C GLU A 82 5.38 38.38 -18.23
N ARG A 83 5.65 37.97 -16.99
CA ARG A 83 4.97 36.87 -16.31
C ARG A 83 4.15 37.40 -15.13
N ILE A 84 2.82 37.22 -15.15
CA ILE A 84 1.90 37.65 -14.08
C ILE A 84 1.48 36.45 -13.25
N SER A 85 1.99 36.31 -12.02
CA SER A 85 1.58 35.25 -11.08
C SER A 85 0.15 35.46 -10.54
N ASP A 86 -0.48 34.38 -10.08
CA ASP A 86 -1.73 34.33 -9.31
C ASP A 86 -1.73 35.14 -7.99
N LEU A 87 -0.58 35.64 -7.54
CA LEU A 87 -0.46 36.60 -6.44
C LEU A 87 -0.61 38.07 -6.90
N ASN A 88 -0.62 38.31 -8.21
CA ASN A 88 -0.77 39.64 -8.77
C ASN A 88 -2.26 40.06 -8.78
N PRO A 89 -2.60 41.28 -8.33
CA PRO A 89 -3.98 41.75 -8.31
C PRO A 89 -4.65 41.83 -9.70
N ALA A 90 -3.88 41.84 -10.80
CA ALA A 90 -4.42 41.80 -12.16
C ALA A 90 -4.78 40.38 -12.64
N TYR A 91 -4.37 39.33 -11.93
CA TYR A 91 -4.48 37.94 -12.40
C TYR A 91 -5.92 37.51 -12.71
N ALA A 92 -6.83 37.61 -11.74
CA ALA A 92 -8.21 37.17 -11.93
C ALA A 92 -8.93 37.99 -13.01
N THR A 93 -8.64 39.28 -13.07
CA THR A 93 -9.16 40.21 -14.07
C THR A 93 -8.69 39.90 -15.49
N LEU A 94 -7.42 39.48 -15.63
CA LEU A 94 -6.87 39.05 -16.92
C LEU A 94 -7.34 37.65 -17.34
N GLN A 95 -7.71 36.79 -16.39
CA GLN A 95 -8.24 35.46 -16.69
C GLN A 95 -9.75 35.49 -16.96
N TYR A 96 -10.48 36.39 -16.30
CA TYR A 96 -11.95 36.45 -16.30
C TYR A 96 -12.50 37.84 -16.69
N PRO A 97 -12.13 38.40 -17.86
CA PRO A 97 -12.52 39.77 -18.25
C PRO A 97 -14.04 39.94 -18.41
N LEU A 98 -14.79 38.86 -18.65
CA LEU A 98 -16.26 38.88 -18.71
C LEU A 98 -16.93 38.93 -17.33
N LEU A 99 -16.29 38.35 -16.31
CA LEU A 99 -16.77 38.42 -14.93
C LEU A 99 -16.27 39.69 -14.24
N LEU A 100 -15.19 40.30 -14.73
CA LEU A 100 -14.53 41.48 -14.17
C LEU A 100 -14.39 42.59 -15.23
N PRO A 101 -15.52 43.08 -15.80
CA PRO A 101 -15.52 43.92 -17.00
C PRO A 101 -14.87 45.30 -16.85
N PHE A 102 -14.67 45.78 -15.62
CA PHE A 102 -14.06 47.08 -15.34
C PHE A 102 -12.55 47.01 -15.12
N GLY A 103 -11.96 45.82 -15.21
CA GLY A 103 -10.52 45.67 -15.04
C GLY A 103 -10.00 45.98 -13.63
N THR A 104 -10.86 45.91 -12.60
CA THR A 104 -10.50 46.26 -11.22
C THR A 104 -9.39 45.36 -10.70
N LEU A 105 -8.46 45.94 -9.94
CA LEU A 105 -7.43 45.17 -9.24
C LEU A 105 -8.08 44.37 -8.11
N GLU A 106 -7.73 43.08 -8.07
CA GLU A 106 -8.30 42.08 -7.18
C GLU A 106 -7.38 41.87 -5.97
N TRP A 107 -7.49 40.71 -5.32
CA TRP A 107 -6.70 40.39 -4.13
C TRP A 107 -5.19 40.44 -4.38
N HIS A 108 -4.44 40.98 -3.41
CA HIS A 108 -2.98 40.85 -3.34
C HIS A 108 -2.52 40.60 -1.89
N PRO A 109 -1.31 40.04 -1.67
CA PRO A 109 -0.84 39.62 -0.34
C PRO A 109 -0.74 40.71 0.73
N GLU A 110 -0.69 41.98 0.32
CA GLU A 110 -0.54 43.12 1.25
C GLU A 110 -1.88 43.75 1.65
N LEU A 111 -3.02 43.21 1.19
CA LEU A 111 -4.34 43.66 1.65
C LEU A 111 -4.51 43.40 3.15
N GLN A 112 -4.99 44.39 3.89
CA GLN A 112 -5.16 44.33 5.34
C GLN A 112 -6.62 44.06 5.72
N LEU A 113 -6.84 43.26 6.77
CA LEU A 113 -8.15 43.06 7.36
C LEU A 113 -8.44 44.19 8.37
N VAL A 114 -9.39 45.07 8.06
CA VAL A 114 -9.83 46.13 8.98
C VAL A 114 -10.89 45.55 9.94
N GLU A 115 -10.55 45.48 11.23
CA GLU A 115 -11.46 45.02 12.28
C GLU A 115 -12.32 46.15 12.86
N THR A 116 -13.55 45.81 13.24
CA THR A 116 -14.45 46.69 14.02
C THR A 116 -13.94 46.87 15.45
N GLU A 117 -14.27 47.99 16.11
CA GLU A 117 -13.85 48.27 17.51
C GLU A 117 -14.20 47.13 18.47
N ARG A 118 -15.41 46.56 18.33
CA ARG A 118 -15.87 45.42 19.14
C ARG A 118 -15.01 44.16 18.97
N GLN A 119 -14.45 43.93 17.79
CA GLN A 119 -13.52 42.81 17.53
C GLN A 119 -12.15 43.08 18.15
N ARG A 120 -11.67 44.33 18.10
CA ARG A 120 -10.42 44.75 18.74
C ARG A 120 -10.47 44.58 20.26
N GLU A 121 -11.55 45.01 20.91
CA GLU A 121 -11.72 44.87 22.37
C GLU A 121 -11.73 43.40 22.83
N ARG A 122 -12.49 42.54 22.15
CA ARG A 122 -12.53 41.10 22.46
C ARG A 122 -11.15 40.47 22.34
N ARG A 123 -10.38 40.87 21.33
CA ARG A 123 -9.01 40.38 21.13
C ARG A 123 -8.09 40.85 22.25
N PHE A 124 -8.15 42.13 22.62
CA PHE A 124 -7.36 42.69 23.72
C PHE A 124 -7.60 41.96 25.04
N ASN A 125 -8.86 41.67 25.35
CA ASN A 125 -9.24 40.93 26.55
C ASN A 125 -8.75 39.47 26.55
N ASN A 126 -8.81 38.78 25.41
CA ASN A 126 -8.28 37.42 25.27
C ASN A 126 -6.74 37.40 25.39
N ARG A 127 -6.06 38.40 24.83
CA ARG A 127 -4.60 38.55 24.91
C ARG A 127 -4.12 38.71 26.35
N ARG A 128 -4.75 39.62 27.10
CA ARG A 128 -4.47 39.83 28.54
C ARG A 128 -4.63 38.54 29.35
N ARG A 129 -5.68 37.76 29.09
CA ARG A 129 -5.89 36.46 29.75
C ARG A 129 -4.80 35.44 29.42
N ASN A 130 -4.41 35.35 28.15
CA ASN A 130 -3.36 34.42 27.72
C ASN A 130 -1.99 34.77 28.29
N ILE A 131 -1.63 36.06 28.35
CA ILE A 131 -0.36 36.53 28.94
C ILE A 131 -0.32 36.17 30.43
N ALA A 132 -1.36 36.54 31.18
CA ALA A 132 -1.44 36.22 32.61
C ALA A 132 -1.33 34.70 32.90
N GLN A 133 -1.95 33.86 32.08
CA GLN A 133 -1.87 32.40 32.22
C GLN A 133 -0.51 31.81 31.86
N ARG A 134 0.27 32.45 30.98
CA ARG A 134 1.62 32.00 30.59
C ARG A 134 2.67 32.44 31.62
N GLU A 135 2.53 33.64 32.18
CA GLU A 135 3.34 34.14 33.29
C GLU A 135 3.18 33.24 34.53
N GLU A 136 1.94 32.89 34.88
CA GLU A 136 1.65 31.96 36.00
C GLU A 136 2.19 30.53 35.76
N ALA A 137 2.42 30.15 34.50
CA ALA A 137 2.99 28.86 34.11
C ALA A 137 4.53 28.88 33.93
N GLY A 138 5.20 30.01 34.16
CA GLY A 138 6.65 30.16 34.03
C GLY A 138 7.18 30.10 32.60
N LEU A 139 6.36 30.46 31.61
CA LEU A 139 6.74 30.47 30.19
C LEU A 139 7.02 31.90 29.72
N GLU A 140 8.29 32.27 29.57
CA GLU A 140 8.70 33.60 29.08
C GLU A 140 8.64 33.69 27.53
N GLY A 141 8.01 34.75 27.02
CA GLY A 141 8.05 35.08 25.59
C GLY A 141 7.09 36.21 25.19
N GLU A 142 7.58 37.18 24.42
CA GLU A 142 6.77 38.27 23.87
C GLU A 142 5.77 37.76 22.82
N GLU A 143 4.48 38.03 23.03
CA GLU A 143 3.47 37.79 22.00
C GLU A 143 3.51 38.95 20.99
N VAL A 144 4.20 38.78 19.86
CA VAL A 144 4.30 39.83 18.82
C VAL A 144 2.94 40.08 18.16
N GLU A 145 2.50 41.34 18.15
CA GLU A 145 1.31 41.77 17.42
C GLU A 145 1.56 41.67 15.92
N ARG A 146 0.88 40.74 15.24
CA ARG A 146 1.02 40.55 13.79
C ARG A 146 -0.08 41.30 13.07
N ASP A 147 0.31 42.13 12.09
CA ASP A 147 -0.61 42.70 11.10
C ASP A 147 -1.42 41.59 10.43
N ARG A 148 -2.76 41.68 10.51
CA ARG A 148 -3.66 40.68 9.94
C ARG A 148 -3.92 40.97 8.47
N LYS A 149 -3.04 40.44 7.62
CA LYS A 149 -3.25 40.37 6.17
C LYS A 149 -4.53 39.58 5.84
N LEU A 150 -5.33 40.09 4.92
CA LEU A 150 -6.53 39.43 4.40
C LEU A 150 -6.11 38.27 3.51
N THR A 151 -6.55 37.04 3.81
CA THR A 151 -6.19 35.86 3.00
C THR A 151 -7.06 35.78 1.75
N LEU A 152 -6.52 35.19 0.68
CA LEU A 152 -7.26 34.96 -0.58
C LEU A 152 -8.56 34.16 -0.33
N SER A 153 -8.55 33.23 0.62
CA SER A 153 -9.74 32.44 0.98
C SER A 153 -10.86 33.29 1.59
N VAL A 154 -10.53 34.19 2.52
CA VAL A 154 -11.51 35.12 3.11
C VAL A 154 -12.00 36.12 2.07
N TYR A 155 -11.10 36.64 1.22
CA TYR A 155 -11.47 37.52 0.12
C TYR A 155 -12.43 36.84 -0.87
N THR A 156 -12.10 35.62 -1.30
CA THR A 156 -12.94 34.85 -2.23
C THR A 156 -14.29 34.54 -1.60
N THR A 157 -14.32 34.13 -0.33
CA THR A 157 -15.56 33.92 0.44
C THR A 157 -16.43 35.16 0.43
N TYR A 158 -15.83 36.34 0.69
CA TYR A 158 -16.52 37.62 0.62
C TYR A 158 -17.08 37.90 -0.78
N ARG A 159 -16.33 37.61 -1.84
CA ARG A 159 -16.75 37.89 -3.23
C ARG A 159 -17.90 37.01 -3.71
N ILE A 160 -17.95 35.75 -3.27
CA ILE A 160 -18.99 34.81 -3.67
C ILE A 160 -20.17 34.78 -2.69
N HIS A 161 -20.15 35.62 -1.65
CA HIS A 161 -21.28 35.72 -0.74
C HIS A 161 -22.39 36.58 -1.35
N PHE A 162 -23.61 36.06 -1.33
CA PHE A 162 -24.79 36.82 -1.74
C PHE A 162 -25.06 37.97 -0.74
N ARG A 163 -25.35 39.16 -1.26
CA ARG A 163 -25.80 40.31 -0.47
C ARG A 163 -27.05 40.89 -1.11
N GLN A 164 -28.04 41.18 -0.27
CA GLN A 164 -29.26 41.84 -0.71
C GLN A 164 -28.91 43.25 -1.22
N ASN A 165 -29.42 43.61 -2.41
CA ASN A 165 -29.18 44.89 -3.10
C ASN A 165 -27.77 45.09 -3.70
N ASP A 166 -26.95 44.05 -3.79
CA ASP A 166 -25.64 44.08 -4.46
C ASP A 166 -25.71 43.35 -5.80
N PHE A 167 -25.29 43.98 -6.90
CA PHE A 167 -25.22 43.32 -8.20
C PHE A 167 -23.96 42.45 -8.27
N ASN A 168 -24.09 41.20 -7.86
CA ASN A 168 -22.99 40.24 -7.91
C ASN A 168 -22.92 39.55 -9.29
N ILE A 169 -22.02 40.04 -10.14
CA ILE A 169 -21.76 39.48 -11.48
C ILE A 169 -21.21 38.05 -11.44
N LEU A 170 -20.44 37.69 -10.39
CA LEU A 170 -19.87 36.35 -10.25
C LEU A 170 -20.99 35.31 -10.13
N LEU A 171 -21.97 35.55 -9.27
CA LEU A 171 -23.10 34.61 -9.07
C LEU A 171 -24.03 34.49 -10.28
N ARG A 172 -23.84 35.30 -11.32
CA ARG A 172 -24.58 35.27 -12.59
C ARG A 172 -23.78 34.65 -13.74
N GLY A 173 -22.51 34.31 -13.49
CA GLY A 173 -21.60 33.79 -14.50
C GLY A 173 -21.86 32.34 -14.93
N GLY A 174 -22.73 31.60 -14.25
CA GLY A 174 -23.05 30.20 -14.55
C GLY A 174 -21.79 29.33 -14.64
N GLN A 175 -21.57 28.71 -15.79
CA GLN A 175 -20.36 27.91 -16.04
C GLN A 175 -19.03 28.67 -15.84
N LEU A 176 -18.98 29.97 -16.17
CA LEU A 176 -17.81 30.82 -15.90
C LEU A 176 -17.60 31.02 -14.39
N PHE A 177 -18.66 31.07 -13.60
CA PHE A 177 -18.58 31.13 -12.14
C PHE A 177 -18.01 29.85 -11.55
N CYS A 178 -18.49 28.68 -12.03
CA CYS A 178 -17.95 27.39 -11.65
C CYS A 178 -16.44 27.29 -11.92
N ARG A 179 -15.99 27.78 -13.10
CA ARG A 179 -14.57 27.85 -13.42
C ARG A 179 -13.81 28.79 -12.47
N TYR A 180 -14.34 29.98 -12.21
CA TYR A 180 -13.75 30.97 -11.31
C TYR A 180 -13.53 30.41 -9.90
N VAL A 181 -14.53 29.78 -9.27
CA VAL A 181 -14.39 29.28 -7.89
C VAL A 181 -13.39 28.13 -7.77
N VAL A 182 -13.30 27.27 -8.79
CA VAL A 182 -12.31 26.19 -8.81
C VAL A 182 -10.90 26.75 -8.96
N ASP A 183 -10.70 27.74 -9.83
CA ASP A 183 -9.39 28.41 -9.97
C ASP A 183 -8.99 29.15 -8.70
N MET A 184 -9.91 29.89 -8.08
CA MET A 184 -9.63 30.57 -6.81
C MET A 184 -9.28 29.58 -5.70
N TYR A 185 -10.02 28.46 -5.55
CA TYR A 185 -9.67 27.44 -4.58
C TYR A 185 -8.31 26.79 -4.91
N ALA A 186 -8.02 26.50 -6.17
CA ALA A 186 -6.73 25.94 -6.55
C ALA A 186 -5.56 26.88 -6.20
N SER A 187 -5.73 28.20 -6.39
CA SER A 187 -4.74 29.19 -5.92
C SER A 187 -4.64 29.23 -4.39
N ILE A 188 -5.76 29.15 -3.66
CA ILE A 188 -5.75 29.06 -2.18
C ILE A 188 -5.00 27.81 -1.70
N ASP A 189 -5.25 26.67 -2.33
CA ASP A 189 -4.63 25.38 -2.00
C ASP A 189 -3.13 25.41 -2.34
N GLN A 190 -2.78 25.92 -3.52
CA GLN A 190 -1.38 26.11 -3.96
C GLN A 190 -0.62 27.04 -3.02
N GLN A 191 -1.23 28.14 -2.55
CA GLN A 191 -0.62 29.03 -1.56
C GLN A 191 -0.36 28.32 -0.23
N ARG A 192 -1.30 27.50 0.25
CA ARG A 192 -1.12 26.70 1.47
C ARG A 192 0.01 25.68 1.30
N LEU A 193 0.05 24.97 0.18
CA LEU A 193 1.10 24.00 -0.13
C LEU A 193 2.46 24.66 -0.31
N MET A 194 2.51 25.83 -0.96
CA MET A 194 3.72 26.65 -1.10
C MET A 194 4.20 27.16 0.26
N TRP A 195 3.29 27.60 1.12
CA TRP A 195 3.64 27.98 2.47
C TRP A 195 4.23 26.79 3.22
N ILE A 196 3.60 25.62 3.18
CA ILE A 196 4.12 24.39 3.77
C ILE A 196 5.50 24.06 3.21
N LYS A 197 5.69 24.12 1.88
CA LYS A 197 6.97 23.86 1.20
C LYS A 197 8.07 24.85 1.59
N ARG A 198 7.75 26.16 1.64
CA ARG A 198 8.69 27.24 1.99
C ARG A 198 8.98 27.32 3.49
N ASN A 199 8.11 26.76 4.33
CA ASN A 199 8.25 26.76 5.79
C ASN A 199 8.63 25.36 6.33
N GLN A 200 9.12 24.44 5.49
CA GLN A 200 9.60 23.13 5.94
C GLN A 200 10.71 23.21 6.99
N ALA A 201 11.52 24.28 6.94
CA ALA A 201 12.48 24.65 7.97
C ALA A 201 11.86 24.95 9.34
N ARG A 202 10.53 24.89 9.50
CA ARG A 202 9.80 25.03 10.78
C ARG A 202 9.10 23.73 11.21
N PHE A 203 9.20 22.68 10.41
CA PHE A 203 8.47 21.41 10.58
C PHE A 203 9.41 20.21 10.74
N ARG A 204 10.71 20.42 10.97
CA ARG A 204 11.62 19.31 11.27
C ARG A 204 11.25 18.69 12.61
N ALA A 205 11.21 17.36 12.64
CA ALA A 205 10.99 16.60 13.86
C ALA A 205 12.15 15.61 14.03
N ALA A 206 12.78 15.61 15.20
CA ALA A 206 13.78 14.63 15.63
C ALA A 206 13.52 14.19 17.08
N ARG A 207 14.17 13.12 17.53
CA ARG A 207 14.15 12.71 18.94
C ARG A 207 15.14 13.56 19.73
N LEU A 208 14.77 13.95 20.96
CA LEU A 208 15.62 14.83 21.79
C LEU A 208 17.01 14.20 22.07
N ASN A 209 17.10 12.92 22.38
CA ASN A 209 18.37 12.23 22.61
C ASN A 209 19.29 12.22 21.39
N HIS A 210 18.74 12.07 20.18
CA HIS A 210 19.53 12.18 18.95
C HIS A 210 20.07 13.59 18.73
N LEU A 211 19.41 14.63 19.26
CA LEU A 211 19.91 16.00 19.24
C LEU A 211 20.97 16.22 20.34
N GLU A 212 20.83 15.60 21.52
CA GLU A 212 21.81 15.63 22.61
C GLU A 212 23.10 14.91 22.23
N ASP A 213 22.99 13.70 21.66
CA ASP A 213 24.12 12.89 21.17
C ASP A 213 24.85 13.59 20.02
N ALA A 214 24.12 14.23 19.10
CA ALA A 214 24.73 15.03 18.05
C ALA A 214 25.53 16.19 18.64
N ASN A 215 24.93 16.95 19.56
CA ASN A 215 25.52 18.12 20.20
C ASN A 215 26.73 17.80 21.11
N MET A 216 26.77 16.63 21.73
CA MET A 216 27.92 16.18 22.54
C MET A 216 29.15 15.77 21.72
N ASN A 217 28.94 15.30 20.48
CA ASN A 217 30.02 14.74 19.67
C ASN A 217 30.76 15.78 18.82
N ASP A 218 30.12 16.88 18.38
CA ASP A 218 30.80 17.90 17.56
C ASP A 218 30.10 19.29 17.57
N PRO A 219 30.25 20.10 18.64
CA PRO A 219 29.46 21.33 18.85
C PRO A 219 29.72 22.46 17.83
N ASP A 220 30.83 22.42 17.08
CA ASP A 220 31.24 23.49 16.15
C ASP A 220 30.92 23.21 14.66
N ILE A 221 30.38 22.02 14.33
CA ILE A 221 30.17 21.57 12.92
C ILE A 221 28.69 21.26 12.60
N LEU A 222 27.80 21.27 13.59
CA LEU A 222 26.40 20.84 13.42
C LEU A 222 25.54 21.90 12.71
N ASP A 223 25.34 21.72 11.40
CA ASP A 223 24.21 22.35 10.72
C ASP A 223 22.93 21.57 11.07
N ALA A 224 21.95 22.25 11.69
CA ALA A 224 20.63 21.70 11.97
C ALA A 224 19.92 21.14 10.71
N ASN A 225 20.41 21.50 9.51
CA ASN A 225 19.97 20.98 8.22
C ASN A 225 20.22 19.48 8.00
N ASP A 226 21.16 18.86 8.71
CA ASP A 226 21.60 17.47 8.47
C ASP A 226 20.92 16.43 9.38
N ILE A 227 20.06 16.88 10.31
CA ILE A 227 19.33 16.02 11.25
C ILE A 227 17.81 16.14 10.99
N GLY A 228 17.12 15.01 10.75
CA GLY A 228 15.66 14.91 10.55
C GLY A 228 15.20 14.66 9.09
N GLN A 229 13.97 14.14 8.91
CA GLN A 229 13.38 13.85 7.58
C GLN A 229 13.00 15.12 6.80
N ARG A 230 13.26 15.14 5.48
CA ARG A 230 12.99 16.27 4.58
C ARG A 230 11.58 16.23 3.98
N VAL A 231 10.86 17.35 4.10
CA VAL A 231 9.62 17.77 3.40
C VAL A 231 8.41 16.81 3.47
N PHE A 232 7.50 17.05 4.41
CA PHE A 232 6.26 16.26 4.54
C PHE A 232 4.97 17.09 4.65
N LEU A 233 3.84 16.48 4.30
CA LEU A 233 2.50 17.08 4.42
C LEU A 233 1.91 16.83 5.83
N PRO A 234 1.72 17.86 6.68
CA PRO A 234 1.30 17.64 8.06
C PRO A 234 -0.13 17.09 8.14
N SER A 235 -0.44 16.38 9.23
CA SER A 235 -1.79 15.83 9.44
C SER A 235 -2.87 16.90 9.68
N SER A 236 -2.47 18.15 9.93
CA SER A 236 -3.36 19.31 9.95
C SER A 236 -3.85 19.74 8.56
N TYR A 237 -3.24 19.23 7.49
CA TYR A 237 -3.69 19.53 6.12
C TYR A 237 -4.91 18.69 5.75
N THR A 238 -6.09 19.32 5.71
CA THR A 238 -7.38 18.66 5.45
C THR A 238 -7.38 17.92 4.10
N GLY A 239 -7.61 16.61 4.13
CA GLY A 239 -7.62 15.75 2.95
C GLY A 239 -6.24 15.27 2.48
N GLY A 240 -5.17 15.56 3.22
CA GLY A 240 -3.84 14.97 3.00
C GLY A 240 -3.73 13.52 3.52
N PRO A 241 -2.74 12.71 3.08
CA PRO A 241 -2.64 11.29 3.46
C PRO A 241 -2.58 11.07 4.98
N ARG A 242 -1.79 11.86 5.70
CA ARG A 242 -1.70 11.78 7.17
C ARG A 242 -2.98 12.23 7.87
N ASN A 243 -3.68 13.23 7.33
CA ASN A 243 -4.97 13.67 7.87
C ASN A 243 -6.03 12.56 7.74
N MET A 244 -6.12 11.93 6.58
CA MET A 244 -7.05 10.81 6.34
C MET A 244 -6.73 9.60 7.23
N ALA A 245 -5.46 9.23 7.35
CA ALA A 245 -5.01 8.15 8.21
C ALA A 245 -5.32 8.43 9.70
N GLN A 246 -5.14 9.67 10.16
CA GLN A 246 -5.50 10.07 11.53
C GLN A 246 -7.00 9.99 11.77
N ASN A 247 -7.84 10.56 10.91
CA ASN A 247 -9.30 10.51 11.05
C ASN A 247 -9.81 9.06 11.12
N TYR A 248 -9.24 8.17 10.32
CA TYR A 248 -9.55 6.74 10.37
C TYR A 248 -9.17 6.09 11.69
N GLN A 249 -7.95 6.33 12.17
CA GLN A 249 -7.49 5.78 13.45
C GLN A 249 -8.32 6.30 14.63
N ASP A 250 -8.72 7.58 14.60
CA ASP A 250 -9.55 8.18 15.63
C ASP A 250 -10.96 7.56 15.64
N SER A 251 -11.58 7.40 14.47
CA SER A 251 -12.88 6.74 14.37
C SER A 251 -12.86 5.27 14.75
N MET A 252 -11.74 4.57 14.48
CA MET A 252 -11.52 3.22 14.99
C MET A 252 -11.36 3.19 16.51
N ALA A 253 -10.81 4.22 17.14
CA ALA A 253 -10.74 4.32 18.60
C ALA A 253 -12.14 4.51 19.21
N ILE A 254 -13.00 5.32 18.58
CA ILE A 254 -14.42 5.46 18.96
C ILE A 254 -15.14 4.10 18.84
N ALA A 255 -14.98 3.39 17.72
CA ALA A 255 -15.57 2.07 17.53
C ALA A 255 -15.02 1.02 18.53
N ARG A 256 -13.74 1.11 18.91
CA ARG A 256 -13.16 0.25 19.96
C ARG A 256 -13.78 0.53 21.32
N PHE A 257 -14.09 1.78 21.64
CA PHE A 257 -14.67 2.18 22.92
C PHE A 257 -16.15 1.81 23.02
N TYR A 258 -16.96 2.14 22.00
CA TYR A 258 -18.43 1.93 22.03
C TYR A 258 -18.89 0.59 21.43
N GLY A 259 -18.01 -0.12 20.72
CA GLY A 259 -18.31 -1.41 20.08
C GLY A 259 -18.77 -1.27 18.62
N LYS A 260 -19.71 -2.13 18.21
CA LYS A 260 -20.22 -2.13 16.82
C LYS A 260 -21.01 -0.86 16.51
N VAL A 261 -21.04 -0.47 15.23
CA VAL A 261 -21.89 0.62 14.76
C VAL A 261 -23.35 0.16 14.75
N ASP A 262 -24.24 0.96 15.29
CA ASP A 262 -25.67 0.61 15.37
C ASP A 262 -26.42 1.03 14.10
N LEU A 263 -26.16 2.23 13.58
CA LEU A 263 -26.79 2.75 12.36
C LEU A 263 -25.77 3.36 11.40
N PHE A 264 -25.98 3.16 10.11
CA PHE A 264 -25.27 3.86 9.04
C PHE A 264 -26.26 4.58 8.15
N LEU A 265 -26.13 5.90 8.11
CA LEU A 265 -26.97 6.79 7.33
C LEU A 265 -26.14 7.41 6.20
N THR A 266 -26.73 7.47 5.01
CA THR A 266 -26.18 8.26 3.90
C THR A 266 -27.22 9.28 3.44
N MET A 267 -26.78 10.50 3.15
CA MET A 267 -27.65 11.60 2.69
C MET A 267 -27.07 12.23 1.43
N THR A 268 -27.86 12.37 0.37
CA THR A 268 -27.45 13.02 -0.88
C THR A 268 -28.22 14.30 -1.09
N THR A 269 -27.55 15.37 -1.53
CA THR A 269 -28.19 16.64 -1.86
C THR A 269 -29.30 16.47 -2.91
N ASN A 270 -30.44 17.12 -2.69
CA ASN A 270 -31.49 17.29 -3.70
C ASN A 270 -31.34 18.67 -4.38
N PRO A 271 -31.00 18.74 -5.68
CA PRO A 271 -30.87 20.01 -6.39
C PRO A 271 -32.20 20.75 -6.58
N LYS A 272 -33.34 20.06 -6.39
CA LYS A 272 -34.70 20.61 -6.48
C LYS A 272 -35.27 21.03 -5.13
N TRP A 273 -34.43 21.21 -4.11
CA TRP A 273 -34.93 21.74 -2.85
C TRP A 273 -35.56 23.14 -3.07
N PRO A 274 -36.72 23.44 -2.46
CA PRO A 274 -37.39 24.72 -2.64
C PRO A 274 -36.49 25.92 -2.28
N GLU A 275 -35.59 25.76 -1.30
CA GLU A 275 -34.62 26.78 -0.94
C GLU A 275 -33.56 27.03 -2.01
N ILE A 276 -33.27 26.04 -2.86
CA ILE A 276 -32.40 26.21 -4.03
C ILE A 276 -33.22 26.87 -5.14
N GLU A 277 -34.34 26.26 -5.54
CA GLU A 277 -35.14 26.71 -6.68
C GLU A 277 -35.64 28.16 -6.53
N ARG A 278 -36.05 28.56 -5.31
CA ARG A 278 -36.49 29.92 -5.02
C ARG A 278 -35.39 30.97 -5.20
N GLU A 279 -34.14 30.60 -4.94
CA GLU A 279 -32.98 31.51 -4.97
C GLU A 279 -32.22 31.45 -6.30
N LEU A 280 -32.65 30.60 -7.25
CA LEU A 280 -32.16 30.59 -8.62
C LEU A 280 -32.77 31.75 -9.41
N LEU A 281 -31.91 32.48 -10.13
CA LEU A 281 -32.36 33.51 -11.06
C LEU A 281 -32.90 32.88 -12.36
N PRO A 282 -33.73 33.60 -13.14
CA PRO A 282 -34.21 33.10 -14.43
C PRO A 282 -33.06 32.60 -15.32
N GLY A 283 -33.18 31.34 -15.78
CA GLY A 283 -32.16 30.68 -16.61
C GLY A 283 -31.02 30.01 -15.85
N GLN A 284 -30.96 30.10 -14.52
CA GLN A 284 -29.98 29.38 -13.70
C GLN A 284 -30.48 27.99 -13.32
N THR A 285 -29.54 27.04 -13.20
CA THR A 285 -29.76 25.73 -12.59
C THR A 285 -29.00 25.61 -11.27
N ALA A 286 -29.31 24.57 -10.47
CA ALA A 286 -28.56 24.28 -9.24
C ALA A 286 -27.05 24.11 -9.50
N TYR A 287 -26.67 23.60 -10.67
CA TYR A 287 -25.27 23.40 -11.06
C TYR A 287 -24.54 24.71 -11.39
N ASP A 288 -25.26 25.79 -11.72
CA ASP A 288 -24.71 27.12 -11.93
C ASP A 288 -24.43 27.87 -10.61
N ARG A 289 -24.98 27.36 -9.50
CA ARG A 289 -24.92 27.99 -8.17
C ARG A 289 -24.36 27.02 -7.10
N PRO A 290 -23.11 26.55 -7.25
CA PRO A 290 -22.48 25.67 -6.27
C PRO A 290 -22.39 26.29 -4.87
N ASP A 291 -22.30 27.62 -4.76
CA ASP A 291 -22.36 28.38 -3.50
C ASP A 291 -23.67 28.13 -2.73
N LEU A 292 -24.78 28.13 -3.46
CA LEU A 292 -26.12 27.94 -2.91
C LEU A 292 -26.33 26.48 -2.50
N VAL A 293 -26.01 25.54 -3.40
CA VAL A 293 -26.14 24.10 -3.16
C VAL A 293 -25.40 23.67 -1.90
N VAL A 294 -24.13 24.08 -1.75
CA VAL A 294 -23.29 23.74 -0.60
C VAL A 294 -23.84 24.33 0.70
N ARG A 295 -24.32 25.58 0.69
CA ARG A 295 -24.92 26.23 1.87
C ARG A 295 -26.21 25.54 2.30
N VAL A 296 -27.11 25.26 1.36
CA VAL A 296 -28.38 24.58 1.66
C VAL A 296 -28.10 23.18 2.18
N PHE A 297 -27.19 22.43 1.56
CA PHE A 297 -26.81 21.11 2.07
C PHE A 297 -26.22 21.18 3.48
N GLN A 298 -25.32 22.13 3.77
CA GLN A 298 -24.75 22.29 5.11
C GLN A 298 -25.84 22.60 6.16
N LEU A 299 -26.85 23.42 5.82
CA LEU A 299 -28.00 23.69 6.69
C LEU A 299 -28.87 22.45 6.90
N LYS A 300 -29.21 21.72 5.82
CA LYS A 300 -30.01 20.49 5.88
C LYS A 300 -29.28 19.39 6.66
N LYS A 301 -27.98 19.25 6.47
CA LYS A 301 -27.10 18.36 7.23
C LYS A 301 -27.15 18.68 8.72
N GLN A 302 -27.01 19.95 9.09
CA GLN A 302 -27.06 20.36 10.49
C GLN A 302 -28.45 20.13 11.10
N ALA A 303 -29.51 20.42 10.36
CA ALA A 303 -30.88 20.11 10.80
C ALA A 303 -31.07 18.60 10.99
N LEU A 304 -30.59 17.76 10.07
CA LEU A 304 -30.65 16.29 10.22
C LEU A 304 -29.90 15.81 11.46
N LEU A 305 -28.70 16.33 11.72
CA LEU A 305 -27.95 16.01 12.94
C LEU A 305 -28.70 16.46 14.20
N ASP A 306 -29.36 17.63 14.17
CA ASP A 306 -30.18 18.11 15.27
C ASP A 306 -31.38 17.19 15.53
N ARG A 307 -32.09 16.73 14.48
CA ARG A 307 -33.18 15.74 14.61
C ARG A 307 -32.69 14.44 15.25
N ILE A 308 -31.54 13.93 14.82
CA ILE A 308 -30.99 12.66 15.31
C ILE A 308 -30.46 12.78 16.75
N ILE A 309 -29.70 13.83 17.04
CA ILE A 309 -28.92 13.94 18.28
C ILE A 309 -29.69 14.71 19.37
N LYS A 310 -30.33 15.83 19.01
CA LYS A 310 -31.05 16.68 19.97
C LYS A 310 -32.48 16.21 20.18
N ASP A 311 -33.20 15.95 19.09
CA ASP A 311 -34.59 15.48 19.16
C ASP A 311 -34.70 13.97 19.38
N LYS A 312 -33.56 13.26 19.33
CA LYS A 312 -33.41 11.84 19.69
C LYS A 312 -34.42 10.93 18.98
N ILE A 313 -34.66 11.17 17.69
CA ILE A 313 -35.67 10.40 16.91
C ILE A 313 -35.37 8.90 16.83
N TYR A 314 -34.12 8.49 17.04
CA TYR A 314 -33.69 7.09 17.12
C TYR A 314 -33.26 6.68 18.54
N GLY A 315 -33.57 7.51 19.54
CA GLY A 315 -33.06 7.39 20.90
C GLY A 315 -31.79 8.20 21.15
N GLU A 316 -31.19 7.97 22.32
CA GLU A 316 -29.99 8.70 22.76
C GLU A 316 -28.72 8.19 22.04
N VAL A 317 -27.93 9.11 21.49
CA VAL A 317 -26.69 8.84 20.75
C VAL A 317 -25.49 9.08 21.66
N ASP A 318 -24.66 8.05 21.89
CA ASP A 318 -23.44 8.15 22.69
C ASP A 318 -22.25 8.67 21.85
N ALA A 319 -22.20 8.29 20.56
CA ALA A 319 -21.15 8.73 19.65
C ALA A 319 -21.65 8.82 18.20
N TYR A 320 -21.03 9.69 17.41
CA TYR A 320 -21.26 9.77 15.97
C TYR A 320 -19.98 10.13 15.23
N VAL A 321 -19.89 9.70 13.97
CA VAL A 321 -18.80 10.04 13.06
C VAL A 321 -19.42 10.34 11.70
N TYR A 322 -19.11 11.49 11.10
CA TYR A 322 -19.54 11.77 9.74
C TYR A 322 -18.41 12.23 8.82
N THR A 323 -18.63 12.00 7.53
CA THR A 323 -17.75 12.43 6.44
C THR A 323 -18.56 12.92 5.26
N ILE A 324 -18.13 14.02 4.66
CA ILE A 324 -18.67 14.58 3.42
C ILE A 324 -17.82 14.12 2.22
N GLU A 325 -18.48 13.51 1.25
CA GLU A 325 -17.93 13.10 -0.04
C GLU A 325 -18.56 13.95 -1.15
N PHE A 326 -17.76 14.33 -2.14
CA PHE A 326 -18.24 14.98 -3.36
C PHE A 326 -18.22 13.94 -4.48
N GLN A 327 -19.37 13.32 -4.75
CA GLN A 327 -19.49 12.33 -5.82
C GLN A 327 -19.25 13.02 -7.18
N LYS A 328 -18.86 12.26 -8.22
CA LYS A 328 -18.59 12.70 -9.62
C LYS A 328 -19.79 13.31 -10.39
N ARG A 329 -20.82 13.70 -9.66
CA ARG A 329 -22.02 14.43 -10.10
C ARG A 329 -22.05 15.85 -9.53
N GLY A 330 -21.03 16.25 -8.75
CA GLY A 330 -20.89 17.59 -8.19
C GLY A 330 -21.76 17.89 -6.98
N LEU A 331 -22.48 16.91 -6.41
CA LEU A 331 -23.36 17.15 -5.27
C LEU A 331 -22.75 16.64 -3.95
N PRO A 332 -22.80 17.43 -2.87
CA PRO A 332 -22.41 16.97 -1.54
C PRO A 332 -23.21 15.72 -1.10
N HIS A 333 -22.49 14.77 -0.52
CA HIS A 333 -23.03 13.53 0.02
C HIS A 333 -22.42 13.26 1.40
N MET A 334 -23.23 12.88 2.37
CA MET A 334 -22.77 12.59 3.73
C MET A 334 -22.86 11.09 4.03
N HIS A 335 -21.83 10.55 4.66
CA HIS A 335 -21.80 9.26 5.34
C HIS A 335 -21.78 9.51 6.85
N LEU A 336 -22.73 8.97 7.61
CA LEU A 336 -22.90 9.17 9.05
C LEU A 336 -23.02 7.82 9.76
N LEU A 337 -22.14 7.58 10.73
CA LEU A 337 -22.15 6.43 11.63
C LEU A 337 -22.67 6.87 13.00
N LEU A 338 -23.59 6.10 13.58
CA LEU A 338 -24.18 6.37 14.89
C LEU A 338 -23.98 5.19 15.84
N PHE A 339 -23.66 5.52 17.08
CA PHE A 339 -23.57 4.60 18.22
C PHE A 339 -24.65 5.00 19.21
N LEU A 340 -25.67 4.15 19.35
CA LEU A 340 -26.82 4.39 20.21
C LEU A 340 -26.53 3.88 21.63
N LYS A 341 -27.07 4.58 22.62
CA LYS A 341 -26.97 4.18 24.02
C LYS A 341 -27.68 2.86 24.27
N ASN A 342 -27.14 2.06 25.20
CA ASN A 342 -27.74 0.80 25.61
C ASN A 342 -29.19 1.04 26.09
N GLY A 343 -30.15 0.36 25.46
CA GLY A 343 -31.59 0.56 25.64
C GLY A 343 -32.31 1.13 24.41
N TYR A 344 -31.60 1.85 23.53
CA TYR A 344 -32.14 2.38 22.27
C TYR A 344 -31.66 1.62 21.02
N LYS A 345 -30.83 0.59 21.22
CA LYS A 345 -30.30 -0.22 20.12
C LYS A 345 -31.41 -1.02 19.45
N LEU A 346 -31.46 -0.99 18.12
CA LEU A 346 -32.46 -1.71 17.33
C LEU A 346 -32.11 -3.21 17.23
N THR A 347 -32.49 -3.99 18.25
CA THR A 347 -32.14 -5.42 18.34
C THR A 347 -33.26 -6.37 17.94
N THR A 348 -34.47 -5.88 17.66
CA THR A 348 -35.61 -6.69 17.22
C THR A 348 -36.13 -6.21 15.86
N PRO A 349 -36.76 -7.09 15.06
CA PRO A 349 -37.41 -6.69 13.80
C PRO A 349 -38.37 -5.52 13.93
N GLU A 350 -39.18 -5.49 14.98
CA GLU A 350 -40.18 -4.45 15.21
C GLU A 350 -39.52 -3.09 15.48
N ALA A 351 -38.42 -3.09 16.22
CA ALA A 351 -37.63 -1.89 16.45
C ALA A 351 -37.02 -1.37 15.14
N VAL A 352 -36.55 -2.26 14.26
CA VAL A 352 -36.06 -1.90 12.93
C VAL A 352 -37.18 -1.32 12.06
N ASP A 353 -38.33 -1.99 11.98
CA ASP A 353 -39.47 -1.58 11.15
C ASP A 353 -40.16 -0.30 11.64
N SER A 354 -39.98 0.06 12.91
CA SER A 354 -40.44 1.34 13.47
C SER A 354 -39.72 2.54 12.85
N CYS A 355 -38.48 2.34 12.39
CA CYS A 355 -37.59 3.40 11.94
C CYS A 355 -37.22 3.32 10.45
N ILE A 356 -37.06 2.11 9.92
CA ILE A 356 -36.53 1.82 8.59
C ILE A 356 -37.60 1.07 7.78
N SER A 357 -37.76 1.44 6.52
CA SER A 357 -38.65 0.74 5.60
C SER A 357 -37.98 0.52 4.25
N ALA A 358 -38.39 -0.55 3.56
CA ALA A 358 -37.96 -0.84 2.20
C ALA A 358 -39.16 -1.16 1.30
N GLN A 359 -40.31 -0.55 1.60
CA GLN A 359 -41.59 -0.77 0.94
C GLN A 359 -42.13 0.53 0.36
N TRP A 360 -43.08 0.41 -0.57
CA TRP A 360 -43.89 1.54 -1.00
C TRP A 360 -44.70 2.13 0.17
N PRO A 361 -44.61 3.43 0.43
CA PRO A 361 -45.50 4.12 1.37
C PRO A 361 -46.94 4.10 0.85
N ASP A 362 -47.91 4.20 1.76
CA ASP A 362 -49.29 4.43 1.37
C ASP A 362 -49.44 5.86 0.80
N ARG A 363 -49.93 5.95 -0.45
CA ARG A 363 -50.05 7.20 -1.19
C ARG A 363 -51.10 8.16 -0.59
N GLU A 364 -52.15 7.63 0.02
CA GLU A 364 -53.21 8.45 0.62
C GLU A 364 -52.82 8.92 2.03
N GLN A 365 -52.20 8.04 2.82
CA GLN A 365 -51.83 8.35 4.21
C GLN A 365 -50.54 9.17 4.30
N ASN A 366 -49.56 8.94 3.43
CA ASN A 366 -48.25 9.59 3.47
C ASN A 366 -47.81 10.08 2.08
N PRO A 367 -48.53 11.04 1.46
CA PRO A 367 -48.27 11.47 0.08
C PRO A 367 -46.85 12.03 -0.11
N LEU A 368 -46.34 12.82 0.85
CA LEU A 368 -44.99 13.38 0.77
C LEU A 368 -43.91 12.29 0.78
N LEU A 369 -44.05 11.29 1.66
CA LEU A 369 -43.12 10.18 1.72
C LEU A 369 -43.19 9.33 0.44
N PHE A 370 -44.40 9.10 -0.07
CA PHE A 370 -44.63 8.39 -1.32
C PHE A 370 -43.90 9.06 -2.49
N ASP A 371 -44.07 10.37 -2.65
CA ASP A 371 -43.43 11.14 -3.73
C ASP A 371 -41.90 11.11 -3.61
N THR A 372 -41.36 11.30 -2.40
CA THR A 372 -39.91 11.18 -2.16
C THR A 372 -39.40 9.77 -2.48
N VAL A 373 -40.13 8.71 -2.09
CA VAL A 373 -39.71 7.33 -2.36
C VAL A 373 -39.74 7.04 -3.86
N LEU A 374 -40.80 7.45 -4.55
CA LEU A 374 -40.99 7.29 -5.99
C LEU A 374 -39.87 7.94 -6.80
N GLU A 375 -39.51 9.18 -6.46
CA GLU A 375 -38.52 9.94 -7.22
C GLU A 375 -37.07 9.60 -6.84
N ARG A 376 -36.81 9.30 -5.56
CA ARG A 376 -35.46 9.33 -4.99
C ARG A 376 -35.01 8.05 -4.32
N MET A 377 -35.92 7.16 -3.89
CA MET A 377 -35.55 5.92 -3.16
C MET A 377 -35.71 4.64 -3.99
N VAL A 378 -35.95 4.73 -5.30
CA VAL A 378 -35.96 3.56 -6.20
C VAL A 378 -34.57 3.33 -6.80
N HIS A 379 -34.06 2.10 -6.69
CA HIS A 379 -32.83 1.71 -7.36
C HIS A 379 -33.07 1.46 -8.86
N GLY A 380 -32.16 1.88 -9.73
CA GLY A 380 -32.23 1.59 -11.17
C GLY A 380 -33.04 2.60 -12.01
N PRO A 381 -33.38 2.25 -13.27
CA PRO A 381 -33.31 0.93 -13.90
C PRO A 381 -31.88 0.38 -14.03
N CYS A 382 -31.70 -0.92 -13.76
CA CYS A 382 -30.47 -1.68 -13.98
C CYS A 382 -30.80 -3.15 -14.29
N GLY A 383 -29.81 -4.01 -14.50
CA GLY A 383 -30.05 -5.41 -14.88
C GLY A 383 -30.39 -5.52 -16.36
N ALA A 384 -31.35 -6.38 -16.72
CA ALA A 384 -31.80 -6.55 -18.10
C ALA A 384 -32.41 -5.26 -18.69
N ALA A 385 -33.07 -4.45 -17.84
CA ALA A 385 -33.69 -3.20 -18.26
C ALA A 385 -32.67 -2.09 -18.59
N ASN A 386 -31.48 -2.13 -17.98
CA ASN A 386 -30.38 -1.22 -18.31
C ASN A 386 -29.02 -1.88 -18.00
N PRO A 387 -28.47 -2.66 -18.94
CA PRO A 387 -27.20 -3.37 -18.76
C PRO A 387 -25.99 -2.43 -18.58
N ASN A 388 -26.12 -1.18 -19.05
CA ASN A 388 -25.08 -0.16 -19.00
C ASN A 388 -25.15 0.71 -17.73
N ALA A 389 -26.07 0.40 -16.80
CA ALA A 389 -26.19 1.17 -15.57
C ALA A 389 -24.85 1.12 -14.77
N PRO A 390 -24.42 2.21 -14.12
CA PRO A 390 -23.14 2.27 -13.40
C PRO A 390 -22.97 1.22 -12.30
N CYS A 391 -24.09 0.68 -11.78
CA CYS A 391 -24.08 -0.37 -10.76
C CYS A 391 -23.82 -1.79 -11.33
N MET A 392 -23.84 -1.97 -12.65
CA MET A 392 -23.67 -3.26 -13.32
C MET A 392 -22.21 -3.69 -13.37
N VAL A 393 -21.92 -4.87 -12.80
CA VAL A 393 -20.60 -5.48 -12.80
C VAL A 393 -20.77 -6.94 -13.21
N ASN A 394 -20.05 -7.36 -14.27
CA ASN A 394 -20.11 -8.72 -14.81
C ASN A 394 -21.56 -9.19 -15.12
N GLY A 395 -22.39 -8.30 -15.68
CA GLY A 395 -23.78 -8.62 -16.04
C GLY A 395 -24.77 -8.69 -14.89
N LYS A 396 -24.36 -8.42 -13.64
CA LYS A 396 -25.25 -8.36 -12.46
C LYS A 396 -25.14 -7.02 -11.73
N CYS A 397 -26.21 -6.60 -11.05
CA CYS A 397 -26.17 -5.42 -10.21
C CYS A 397 -25.27 -5.68 -8.98
N SER A 398 -24.23 -4.88 -8.80
CA SER A 398 -23.31 -4.94 -7.64
C SER A 398 -24.02 -4.74 -6.30
N LYS A 399 -25.19 -4.09 -6.31
CA LYS A 399 -26.06 -3.86 -5.14
C LYS A 399 -27.17 -4.90 -5.00
N ARG A 400 -27.16 -5.94 -5.84
CA ARG A 400 -28.10 -7.09 -5.84
C ARG A 400 -29.58 -6.69 -6.02
N PHE A 401 -29.83 -5.67 -6.84
CA PHE A 401 -31.19 -5.31 -7.23
C PHE A 401 -31.60 -6.03 -8.54
N PRO A 402 -32.86 -6.48 -8.67
CA PRO A 402 -33.90 -6.46 -7.64
C PRO A 402 -33.56 -7.39 -6.46
N GLN A 403 -33.90 -6.96 -5.24
CA GLN A 403 -33.76 -7.79 -4.03
C GLN A 403 -34.78 -8.94 -4.05
N GLU A 404 -34.64 -9.90 -3.14
CA GLU A 404 -35.65 -10.95 -2.92
C GLU A 404 -36.86 -10.38 -2.15
N PHE A 405 -38.04 -10.93 -2.42
CA PHE A 405 -39.22 -10.67 -1.58
C PHE A 405 -39.02 -11.29 -0.20
N ASN A 406 -39.58 -10.64 0.81
CA ASN A 406 -39.47 -11.04 2.20
C ASN A 406 -40.68 -10.51 2.97
N GLU A 407 -41.54 -11.39 3.50
CA GLU A 407 -42.80 -10.95 4.13
C GLU A 407 -42.59 -10.11 5.39
N GLU A 408 -41.60 -10.47 6.21
CA GLU A 408 -41.31 -9.82 7.49
C GLU A 408 -39.82 -9.50 7.66
N THR A 409 -39.49 -8.52 8.49
CA THR A 409 -38.09 -8.20 8.77
C THR A 409 -37.48 -9.30 9.63
N THR A 410 -36.31 -9.81 9.25
CA THR A 410 -35.60 -10.85 10.01
C THR A 410 -34.21 -10.39 10.42
N MET A 411 -33.80 -10.75 11.63
CA MET A 411 -32.45 -10.48 12.12
C MET A 411 -31.51 -11.60 11.65
N GLY A 412 -30.49 -11.30 10.84
CA GLY A 412 -29.51 -12.29 10.39
C GLY A 412 -28.43 -12.59 11.42
N GLU A 413 -27.85 -13.79 11.37
CA GLU A 413 -26.73 -14.24 12.25
C GLU A 413 -25.47 -13.34 12.16
N ASN A 414 -25.29 -12.66 11.02
CA ASN A 414 -24.18 -11.73 10.77
C ASN A 414 -24.45 -10.29 11.23
N GLY A 415 -25.58 -10.04 11.91
CA GLY A 415 -25.96 -8.75 12.45
C GLY A 415 -26.80 -7.86 11.53
N TYR A 416 -26.79 -8.06 10.20
CA TYR A 416 -27.61 -7.26 9.29
C TYR A 416 -29.07 -7.72 9.27
N ALA A 417 -30.01 -6.76 9.39
CA ALA A 417 -31.44 -7.02 9.22
C ALA A 417 -31.80 -7.21 7.74
N ARG A 418 -32.54 -8.27 7.42
CA ARG A 418 -33.19 -8.43 6.11
C ARG A 418 -34.56 -7.77 6.19
N MET A 419 -34.72 -6.63 5.53
CA MET A 419 -35.94 -5.82 5.59
C MET A 419 -37.14 -6.53 4.96
N ALA A 420 -38.34 -6.27 5.50
CA ALA A 420 -39.60 -6.65 4.89
C ALA A 420 -39.81 -5.96 3.54
N ARG A 421 -40.09 -6.77 2.52
CA ARG A 421 -40.42 -6.47 1.13
C ARG A 421 -41.51 -7.48 0.68
N PRO A 422 -42.76 -7.34 1.15
CA PRO A 422 -43.82 -8.29 0.81
C PRO A 422 -44.20 -8.20 -0.67
N ASP A 423 -44.63 -9.33 -1.24
CA ASP A 423 -45.20 -9.36 -2.60
C ASP A 423 -46.70 -9.05 -2.54
N ASN A 424 -47.02 -7.77 -2.39
CA ASN A 424 -48.39 -7.28 -2.27
C ASN A 424 -49.04 -6.94 -3.63
N GLY A 425 -48.38 -7.25 -4.75
CA GLY A 425 -48.85 -6.93 -6.10
C GLY A 425 -48.85 -5.43 -6.45
N VAL A 426 -48.32 -4.56 -5.59
CA VAL A 426 -48.26 -3.11 -5.83
C VAL A 426 -46.97 -2.77 -6.59
N ALA A 427 -47.14 -2.17 -7.76
CA ALA A 427 -46.03 -1.65 -8.57
C ALA A 427 -46.39 -0.29 -9.16
N PHE A 428 -45.37 0.55 -9.33
CA PHE A 428 -45.51 1.86 -9.98
C PHE A 428 -44.51 2.00 -11.13
N GLU A 429 -44.86 2.78 -12.13
CA GLU A 429 -43.95 3.07 -13.24
C GLU A 429 -42.92 4.13 -12.83
N VAL A 430 -41.64 3.77 -12.90
CA VAL A 430 -40.51 4.66 -12.61
C VAL A 430 -39.53 4.59 -13.78
N ARG A 431 -39.29 5.72 -14.44
CA ARG A 431 -38.34 5.83 -15.57
C ARG A 431 -38.60 4.78 -16.68
N GLY A 432 -39.88 4.50 -16.96
CA GLY A 432 -40.32 3.58 -18.02
C GLY A 432 -40.29 2.09 -17.65
N ILE A 433 -40.10 1.75 -16.36
CA ILE A 433 -40.19 0.37 -15.86
C ILE A 433 -41.15 0.27 -14.68
N TRP A 434 -41.91 -0.81 -14.61
CA TRP A 434 -42.74 -1.13 -13.46
C TRP A 434 -41.89 -1.72 -12.34
N VAL A 435 -41.89 -1.06 -11.17
CA VAL A 435 -41.08 -1.46 -10.02
C VAL A 435 -41.93 -1.72 -8.79
N ASP A 436 -41.68 -2.87 -8.16
CA ASP A 436 -42.28 -3.32 -6.91
C ASP A 436 -41.33 -3.08 -5.71
N ASN A 437 -41.73 -3.60 -4.54
CA ASN A 437 -40.96 -3.49 -3.29
C ASN A 437 -39.51 -4.00 -3.39
N ARG A 438 -39.13 -4.84 -4.37
CA ARG A 438 -37.76 -5.36 -4.52
C ARG A 438 -36.75 -4.31 -4.96
N TRP A 439 -37.23 -3.17 -5.47
CA TRP A 439 -36.41 -2.08 -5.99
C TRP A 439 -36.21 -0.92 -5.03
N ILE A 440 -36.94 -0.91 -3.91
CA ILE A 440 -36.93 0.19 -2.95
C ILE A 440 -35.68 0.15 -2.07
N VAL A 441 -34.97 1.26 -1.98
CA VAL A 441 -33.81 1.41 -1.10
C VAL A 441 -34.29 1.56 0.34
N ALA A 442 -33.59 0.93 1.30
CA ALA A 442 -33.96 1.00 2.71
C ALA A 442 -33.82 2.44 3.21
N HIS A 443 -34.89 3.00 3.77
CA HIS A 443 -34.96 4.43 4.05
C HIS A 443 -35.67 4.73 5.37
N PRO A 444 -35.28 5.82 6.06
CA PRO A 444 -35.99 6.31 7.23
C PRO A 444 -37.23 7.09 6.80
N ARG A 445 -38.42 6.63 7.22
CA ARG A 445 -39.71 7.22 6.82
C ARG A 445 -39.80 8.72 7.14
N ALA A 446 -39.56 9.09 8.41
CA ALA A 446 -39.69 10.48 8.86
C ALA A 446 -38.69 11.42 8.18
N LEU A 447 -37.40 11.03 8.12
CA LEU A 447 -36.37 11.88 7.54
C LEU A 447 -36.50 12.03 6.02
N CYS A 448 -36.93 10.98 5.29
CA CYS A 448 -37.15 11.11 3.85
C CYS A 448 -38.27 12.11 3.56
N ALA A 449 -39.39 12.01 4.26
CA ALA A 449 -40.51 12.94 4.10
C ALA A 449 -40.13 14.38 4.49
N GLU A 450 -39.38 14.57 5.58
CA GLU A 450 -39.00 15.90 6.10
C GLU A 450 -37.96 16.59 5.20
N PHE A 451 -36.97 15.85 4.71
CA PHE A 451 -35.84 16.42 3.97
C PHE A 451 -35.98 16.31 2.45
N ASP A 452 -36.96 15.58 1.92
CA ASP A 452 -37.17 15.30 0.49
C ASP A 452 -35.85 15.10 -0.28
N CYS A 453 -35.08 14.10 0.13
CA CYS A 453 -33.81 13.79 -0.50
C CYS A 453 -33.49 12.29 -0.38
N HIS A 454 -32.50 11.81 -1.13
CA HIS A 454 -32.09 10.42 -1.01
C HIS A 454 -31.38 10.18 0.33
N ILE A 455 -32.07 9.53 1.26
CA ILE A 455 -31.52 9.11 2.56
C ILE A 455 -31.64 7.60 2.69
N ASN A 456 -30.50 6.89 2.73
CA ASN A 456 -30.47 5.45 3.02
C ASN A 456 -30.04 5.23 4.46
N LEU A 457 -30.74 4.36 5.18
CA LEU A 457 -30.45 4.00 6.56
C LEU A 457 -30.36 2.48 6.70
N GLU A 458 -29.25 2.00 7.24
CA GLU A 458 -28.97 0.58 7.47
C GLU A 458 -28.78 0.29 8.97
N CYS A 459 -29.20 -0.90 9.42
CA CYS A 459 -29.19 -1.32 10.82
C CYS A 459 -28.18 -2.44 11.09
N ALA A 460 -27.51 -2.34 12.25
CA ALA A 460 -26.65 -3.33 12.90
C ALA A 460 -25.48 -3.81 12.04
N ILE A 461 -24.43 -2.99 12.06
CA ILE A 461 -23.45 -3.01 10.99
C ILE A 461 -22.09 -3.44 11.52
N SER A 462 -21.56 -4.46 10.86
CA SER A 462 -20.13 -4.62 10.54
C SER A 462 -19.13 -3.63 11.15
N LEU A 463 -18.11 -4.04 11.92
CA LEU A 463 -16.84 -3.28 12.00
C LEU A 463 -16.28 -2.97 10.59
N ALA A 464 -16.63 -3.79 9.60
CA ALA A 464 -16.32 -3.56 8.18
C ALA A 464 -16.95 -2.28 7.61
N SER A 465 -17.98 -1.70 8.24
CA SER A 465 -18.61 -0.47 7.72
C SER A 465 -18.02 0.81 8.25
N VAL A 466 -17.27 0.74 9.35
CA VAL A 466 -16.25 1.75 9.66
C VAL A 466 -15.23 1.75 8.52
N ARG A 467 -14.71 0.58 8.11
CA ARG A 467 -13.83 0.50 6.92
C ARG A 467 -14.52 0.97 5.64
N TYR A 468 -15.80 0.72 5.45
CA TYR A 468 -16.57 1.15 4.28
C TYR A 468 -16.76 2.67 4.21
N SER A 469 -17.17 3.32 5.31
CA SER A 469 -17.31 4.78 5.37
C SER A 469 -15.97 5.47 5.10
N PHE A 470 -14.88 4.87 5.59
CA PHE A 470 -13.53 5.36 5.36
C PHE A 470 -12.92 4.94 4.03
N LYS A 471 -13.48 3.95 3.31
CA LYS A 471 -13.08 3.62 1.93
C LYS A 471 -13.23 4.85 1.02
N TYR A 472 -14.26 5.66 1.24
CA TYR A 472 -14.55 6.86 0.46
C TYR A 472 -13.78 8.10 0.96
N LEU A 473 -13.33 8.10 2.21
CA LEU A 473 -12.38 9.09 2.77
C LEU A 473 -10.96 8.86 2.21
N HIS A 474 -10.51 7.60 2.14
CA HIS A 474 -9.19 7.21 1.59
C HIS A 474 -9.16 7.07 0.07
N LYS A 475 -10.30 7.22 -0.60
CA LYS A 475 -10.36 7.25 -2.07
C LYS A 475 -9.51 8.41 -2.62
N GLY A 476 -9.21 9.40 -1.78
CA GLY A 476 -8.56 10.65 -2.19
C GLY A 476 -9.47 11.44 -3.13
N PRO A 477 -9.10 12.69 -3.47
CA PRO A 477 -9.73 13.35 -4.59
C PRO A 477 -9.51 12.51 -5.86
N ASP A 478 -10.52 12.42 -6.74
CA ASP A 478 -10.41 11.62 -7.97
C ASP A 478 -9.15 12.03 -8.75
N ARG A 479 -8.38 11.06 -9.26
CA ARG A 479 -7.09 11.33 -9.92
C ARG A 479 -7.18 11.13 -11.44
N GLY A 480 -6.60 12.03 -12.22
CA GLY A 480 -6.17 11.79 -13.60
C GLY A 480 -4.78 11.15 -13.60
N SER A 481 -4.52 10.18 -14.46
CA SER A 481 -3.23 9.47 -14.52
C SER A 481 -2.11 10.34 -15.08
N ALA A 482 -1.01 10.50 -14.34
CA ALA A 482 0.28 11.01 -14.80
C ALA A 482 1.43 10.32 -14.02
N GLU A 483 2.58 10.10 -14.67
CA GLU A 483 3.82 9.54 -14.10
C GLU A 483 4.45 10.51 -13.07
N VAL A 484 4.94 10.00 -11.94
CA VAL A 484 5.48 10.83 -10.84
C VAL A 484 6.82 10.29 -10.32
N SER A 485 7.86 11.12 -10.42
CA SER A 485 9.19 10.93 -9.80
C SER A 485 9.12 11.01 -8.26
N GLN A 486 9.66 10.02 -7.54
CA GLN A 486 9.56 9.89 -6.07
C GLN A 486 10.58 10.72 -5.27
N ASP A 487 10.33 12.01 -5.04
CA ASP A 487 11.10 12.77 -4.03
C ASP A 487 10.30 13.85 -3.27
N ASN A 488 8.98 13.99 -3.49
CA ASN A 488 8.22 15.09 -2.89
C ASN A 488 6.73 14.76 -2.64
N GLU A 489 6.34 14.60 -1.37
CA GLU A 489 4.95 14.31 -0.96
C GLU A 489 3.96 15.40 -1.39
N VAL A 490 4.39 16.68 -1.44
CA VAL A 490 3.56 17.79 -1.94
C VAL A 490 3.30 17.62 -3.45
N LYS A 491 4.28 17.13 -4.21
CA LYS A 491 4.17 16.85 -5.65
C LYS A 491 3.19 15.69 -5.90
N THR A 492 3.39 14.57 -5.21
CA THR A 492 2.50 13.39 -5.23
C THR A 492 1.07 13.70 -4.78
N TYR A 493 0.88 14.71 -3.92
CA TYR A 493 -0.45 15.16 -3.49
C TYR A 493 -1.17 15.97 -4.58
N ILE A 494 -0.45 16.78 -5.35
CA ILE A 494 -0.98 17.66 -6.41
C ILE A 494 -1.33 16.85 -7.67
N ASP A 495 -0.52 15.85 -8.02
CA ASP A 495 -0.60 15.17 -9.30
C ASP A 495 -1.95 14.48 -9.55
N GLY A 496 -2.61 14.91 -10.63
CA GLY A 496 -3.86 14.33 -11.12
C GLY A 496 -5.11 14.74 -10.35
N ARG A 497 -5.04 15.60 -9.33
CA ARG A 497 -6.19 15.91 -8.46
C ARG A 497 -7.36 16.56 -9.22
N TYR A 498 -8.53 15.92 -9.16
CA TYR A 498 -9.83 16.45 -9.59
C TYR A 498 -10.45 17.31 -8.49
N ILE A 499 -10.92 18.51 -8.87
CA ILE A 499 -11.62 19.44 -7.98
C ILE A 499 -12.91 19.88 -8.67
N SER A 500 -14.06 19.55 -8.06
CA SER A 500 -15.38 20.03 -8.51
C SER A 500 -15.69 21.42 -7.97
N ALA A 501 -16.65 22.12 -8.58
CA ALA A 501 -17.06 23.46 -8.12
C ALA A 501 -17.64 23.45 -6.70
N THR A 502 -18.38 22.39 -6.32
CA THR A 502 -18.92 22.26 -4.96
C THR A 502 -17.88 21.85 -3.93
N ASP A 503 -16.89 21.01 -4.26
CA ASP A 503 -15.72 20.76 -3.38
C ASP A 503 -14.97 22.07 -3.15
N ALA A 504 -14.66 22.81 -4.21
CA ALA A 504 -13.98 24.10 -4.12
C ALA A 504 -14.72 25.09 -3.21
N VAL A 505 -16.02 25.28 -3.42
CA VAL A 505 -16.86 26.15 -2.58
C VAL A 505 -16.90 25.68 -1.13
N TRP A 506 -17.06 24.37 -0.88
CA TRP A 506 -17.06 23.81 0.48
C TRP A 506 -15.77 24.15 1.22
N ARG A 507 -14.62 24.05 0.52
CA ARG A 507 -13.29 24.35 1.06
C ARG A 507 -13.09 25.86 1.27
N ILE A 508 -13.58 26.69 0.34
CA ILE A 508 -13.54 28.16 0.45
C ILE A 508 -14.34 28.61 1.70
N PHE A 509 -15.53 28.03 1.93
CA PHE A 509 -16.33 28.32 3.12
C PHE A 509 -15.81 27.69 4.40
N HIS A 510 -14.74 26.89 4.35
CA HIS A 510 -14.15 26.20 5.50
C HIS A 510 -15.15 25.30 6.24
N PHE A 511 -16.10 24.70 5.52
CA PHE A 511 -17.03 23.76 6.12
C PHE A 511 -16.30 22.45 6.50
N PRO A 512 -16.55 21.86 7.69
CA PRO A 512 -15.92 20.61 8.09
C PRO A 512 -16.26 19.46 7.13
N ILE A 513 -15.25 18.78 6.59
CA ILE A 513 -15.41 17.57 5.76
C ILE A 513 -15.61 16.33 6.64
N HIS A 514 -15.03 16.33 7.84
CA HIS A 514 -15.08 15.22 8.77
C HIS A 514 -15.26 15.75 10.20
N GLU A 515 -16.09 15.08 10.99
CA GLU A 515 -16.29 15.37 12.40
C GLU A 515 -16.58 14.07 13.14
N GLN A 516 -16.21 14.04 14.43
CA GLN A 516 -16.42 12.91 15.30
C GLN A 516 -16.74 13.37 16.72
N HIS A 517 -17.62 12.64 17.37
CA HIS A 517 -17.98 12.82 18.77
C HIS A 517 -18.00 11.45 19.44
N PRO A 518 -17.39 11.28 20.62
CA PRO A 518 -16.61 12.27 21.37
C PRO A 518 -15.24 12.59 20.73
N PRO A 519 -14.58 13.70 21.10
CA PRO A 519 -13.24 14.01 20.61
C PRO A 519 -12.21 12.96 21.06
N VAL A 520 -11.26 12.66 20.19
CA VAL A 520 -10.14 11.73 20.47
C VAL A 520 -8.88 12.53 20.76
N VAL A 521 -8.25 12.28 21.92
CA VAL A 521 -7.00 12.92 22.36
C VAL A 521 -5.83 12.00 22.04
N HIS A 522 -4.88 12.49 21.26
CA HIS A 522 -3.69 11.73 20.89
C HIS A 522 -2.67 11.74 22.04
N LEU A 523 -2.33 10.56 22.53
CA LEU A 523 -1.44 10.35 23.67
C LEU A 523 -0.07 9.89 23.17
N GLN A 524 0.96 10.70 23.43
CA GLN A 524 2.33 10.38 23.08
C GLN A 524 2.89 9.27 23.98
N ILE A 525 3.75 8.42 23.40
CA ILE A 525 4.58 7.46 24.14
C ILE A 525 6.01 7.59 23.65
N HIS A 526 6.96 7.71 24.57
CA HIS A 526 8.39 7.79 24.32
C HIS A 526 9.16 7.39 25.60
N LEU A 527 10.43 7.02 25.44
CA LEU A 527 11.37 6.84 26.55
C LEU A 527 11.82 8.19 27.14
N PRO A 528 12.45 8.23 28.34
CA PRO A 528 13.05 9.46 28.84
C PRO A 528 14.08 9.99 27.83
N GLY A 529 13.97 11.27 27.48
CA GLY A 529 14.84 11.88 26.46
C GLY A 529 14.50 11.53 25.01
N GLU A 530 13.53 10.65 24.72
CA GLU A 530 13.13 10.30 23.34
C GLU A 530 11.90 11.06 22.83
N GLN A 531 11.50 12.15 23.48
CA GLN A 531 10.38 12.96 23.01
C GLN A 531 10.66 13.51 21.60
N ASN A 532 9.62 13.51 20.76
CA ASN A 532 9.69 14.18 19.46
C ASN A 532 9.70 15.70 19.66
N VAL A 533 10.77 16.33 19.20
CA VAL A 533 10.95 17.78 19.25
C VAL A 533 10.84 18.34 17.84
N VAL A 534 10.01 19.38 17.71
CA VAL A 534 9.91 20.17 16.48
C VAL A 534 10.73 21.44 16.65
N TYR A 535 11.68 21.68 15.76
CA TYR A 535 12.58 22.83 15.81
C TYR A 535 12.77 23.44 14.42
N ARG A 536 13.38 24.63 14.39
CA ARG A 536 13.67 25.34 13.15
C ARG A 536 15.13 25.21 12.74
N ASP A 537 15.39 25.27 11.45
CA ASP A 537 16.74 25.12 10.88
C ASP A 537 17.68 26.27 11.29
N ASP A 538 17.13 27.42 11.69
CA ASP A 538 17.87 28.60 12.18
C ASP A 538 18.08 28.61 13.71
N GLN A 539 17.52 27.64 14.44
CA GLN A 539 17.69 27.56 15.89
C GLN A 539 18.97 26.79 16.24
N GLN A 540 19.77 27.33 17.14
CA GLN A 540 20.91 26.60 17.68
C GLN A 540 20.42 25.37 18.43
N ILE A 541 21.02 24.20 18.16
CA ILE A 541 20.63 22.93 18.78
C ILE A 541 20.70 23.04 20.31
N ASN A 542 21.69 23.74 20.86
CA ASN A 542 21.79 24.05 22.29
C ASN A 542 20.55 24.75 22.87
N GLU A 543 20.00 25.74 22.16
CA GLU A 543 18.79 26.45 22.57
C GLU A 543 17.54 25.56 22.45
N VAL A 544 17.49 24.72 21.40
CA VAL A 544 16.42 23.73 21.21
C VAL A 544 16.44 22.70 22.34
N LEU A 545 17.62 22.21 22.71
CA LEU A 545 17.81 21.27 23.83
C LEU A 545 17.40 21.92 25.15
N ALA A 546 17.90 23.13 25.45
CA ALA A 546 17.55 23.87 26.66
C ALA A 546 16.04 24.16 26.76
N ALA A 547 15.40 24.54 25.66
CA ALA A 547 13.96 24.83 25.61
C ALA A 547 13.07 23.58 25.72
N ASN A 548 13.57 22.40 25.38
CA ASN A 548 12.79 21.15 25.37
C ASN A 548 13.17 20.16 26.48
N ALA A 549 14.29 20.38 27.19
CA ALA A 549 14.73 19.57 28.33
C ALA A 549 13.67 19.48 29.45
N ASN A 550 12.92 20.57 29.67
CA ASN A 550 11.88 20.67 30.69
C ASN A 550 10.44 20.68 30.13
N LYS A 551 10.27 20.44 28.83
CA LYS A 551 8.95 20.57 28.18
C LYS A 551 8.10 19.33 28.44
N ARG A 552 6.93 19.55 29.05
CA ARG A 552 5.98 18.49 29.39
C ARG A 552 5.32 17.91 28.14
N THR A 553 5.33 16.59 28.03
CA THR A 553 4.53 15.82 27.07
C THR A 553 3.26 15.33 27.76
N THR A 554 2.32 14.78 27.00
CA THR A 554 1.12 14.16 27.58
C THR A 554 1.48 13.03 28.55
N LEU A 555 2.60 12.34 28.33
CA LEU A 555 3.09 11.24 29.15
C LEU A 555 3.81 11.72 30.41
N THR A 556 4.75 12.67 30.30
CA THR A 556 5.46 13.17 31.49
C THR A 556 4.52 13.94 32.42
N ALA A 557 3.57 14.70 31.86
CA ALA A 557 2.52 15.34 32.64
C ALA A 557 1.54 14.33 33.29
N PHE A 558 1.36 13.13 32.72
CA PHE A 558 0.57 12.08 33.37
C PHE A 558 1.27 11.58 34.64
N PHE A 559 2.58 11.39 34.61
CA PHE A 559 3.34 11.02 35.82
C PHE A 559 3.32 12.12 36.88
N GLU A 560 3.41 13.39 36.47
CA GLU A 560 3.23 14.52 37.40
C GLU A 560 1.82 14.56 38.00
N ALA A 561 0.78 14.33 37.20
CA ALA A 561 -0.59 14.26 37.70
C ALA A 561 -0.75 13.11 38.73
N ASN A 562 -0.10 11.96 38.52
CA ASN A 562 -0.09 10.87 39.49
C ASN A 562 0.73 11.17 40.76
N ALA A 563 1.71 12.05 40.66
CA ALA A 563 2.54 12.49 41.79
C ALA A 563 1.89 13.60 42.63
N ASP A 564 0.80 14.22 42.15
CA ASP A 564 0.05 15.22 42.89
C ASP A 564 -0.63 14.59 44.11
N ASN A 565 -0.49 15.24 45.28
CA ASN A 565 -1.13 14.78 46.53
C ASN A 565 -2.54 15.39 46.71
N GLY A 566 -3.01 16.22 45.77
CA GLY A 566 -4.36 16.76 45.76
C GLY A 566 -5.42 15.81 45.18
N PRO A 567 -6.71 16.22 45.20
CA PRO A 567 -7.84 15.43 44.68
C PRO A 567 -7.70 15.04 43.20
N ALA A 568 -6.99 15.85 42.42
CA ALA A 568 -6.68 15.54 41.03
C ALA A 568 -5.72 14.35 40.93
N GLY A 569 -4.69 14.29 41.76
CA GLY A 569 -3.79 13.14 41.80
C GLY A 569 -4.44 11.86 42.32
N ASP A 570 -5.33 11.95 43.31
CA ASP A 570 -6.14 10.80 43.76
C ASP A 570 -6.94 10.21 42.60
N ARG A 571 -7.56 11.07 41.78
CA ARG A 571 -8.31 10.61 40.61
C ARG A 571 -7.39 10.06 39.52
N ALA A 572 -6.27 10.71 39.22
CA ALA A 572 -5.34 10.28 38.19
C ALA A 572 -4.79 8.86 38.46
N ARG A 573 -4.48 8.54 39.72
CA ARG A 573 -4.01 7.23 40.18
C ARG A 573 -4.98 6.07 39.91
N THR A 574 -6.28 6.37 39.84
CA THR A 574 -7.31 5.36 39.53
C THR A 574 -7.49 5.07 38.04
N LEU A 575 -6.82 5.83 37.16
CA LEU A 575 -7.04 5.77 35.71
C LEU A 575 -5.79 5.28 35.00
N THR A 576 -5.99 4.49 33.93
CA THR A 576 -4.89 4.22 33.00
C THR A 576 -4.56 5.46 32.16
N TYR A 577 -3.38 5.47 31.55
CA TYR A 577 -2.97 6.59 30.69
C TYR A 577 -3.96 6.83 29.53
N ALA A 578 -4.52 5.76 28.95
CA ALA A 578 -5.54 5.86 27.90
C ALA A 578 -6.89 6.39 28.41
N GLU A 579 -7.22 6.17 29.68
CA GLU A 579 -8.47 6.63 30.31
C GLU A 579 -8.37 8.04 30.90
N LEU A 580 -7.15 8.57 31.06
CA LEU A 580 -6.93 9.89 31.62
C LEU A 580 -7.75 10.99 30.91
N PRO A 581 -7.83 11.04 29.56
CA PRO A 581 -8.63 12.06 28.86
C PRO A 581 -10.14 12.00 29.15
N HIS A 582 -10.67 10.89 29.69
CA HIS A 582 -12.07 10.77 30.10
C HIS A 582 -12.39 11.74 31.24
N HIS A 583 -11.42 12.02 32.12
CA HIS A 583 -11.60 12.83 33.33
C HIS A 583 -10.73 14.08 33.37
N PHE A 584 -9.72 14.17 32.50
CA PHE A 584 -8.80 15.30 32.43
C PHE A 584 -8.80 15.96 31.06
N VAL A 585 -8.56 17.27 31.03
CA VAL A 585 -8.32 18.05 29.80
C VAL A 585 -6.83 18.33 29.72
N TRP A 586 -6.26 18.11 28.53
CA TRP A 586 -4.92 18.58 28.21
C TRP A 586 -4.96 20.09 27.97
N ASP A 587 -4.36 20.86 28.87
CA ASP A 587 -4.19 22.30 28.69
C ASP A 587 -2.93 22.56 27.86
N GLN A 588 -3.10 22.97 26.60
CA GLN A 588 -1.99 23.26 25.70
C GLN A 588 -1.18 24.50 26.10
N ASN A 589 -1.76 25.42 26.88
CA ASN A 589 -1.08 26.64 27.32
C ASN A 589 -0.18 26.37 28.53
N THR A 590 -0.66 25.57 29.49
CA THR A 590 0.12 25.24 30.70
C THR A 590 0.87 23.91 30.60
N LEU A 591 0.64 23.12 29.54
CA LEU A 591 1.15 21.76 29.32
C LEU A 591 0.90 20.83 30.52
N LYS A 592 -0.31 20.90 31.09
CA LYS A 592 -0.73 20.12 32.27
C LYS A 592 -2.07 19.45 32.04
N TRP A 593 -2.27 18.32 32.71
CA TRP A 593 -3.58 17.70 32.84
C TRP A 593 -4.38 18.41 33.93
N LYS A 594 -5.53 18.99 33.58
CA LYS A 594 -6.46 19.60 34.54
C LYS A 594 -7.69 18.73 34.65
N LEU A 595 -8.16 18.50 35.88
CA LEU A 595 -9.39 17.76 36.11
C LEU A 595 -10.55 18.48 35.40
N ARG A 596 -11.37 17.73 34.67
CA ARG A 596 -12.54 18.28 33.97
C ARG A 596 -13.52 18.81 35.00
N THR A 597 -13.86 20.09 34.89
CA THR A 597 -14.89 20.74 35.71
C THR A 597 -16.29 20.45 35.19
N ASP A 598 -16.43 20.15 33.89
CA ASP A 598 -17.68 19.77 33.25
C ASP A 598 -17.72 18.26 33.05
N GLN A 599 -18.49 17.56 33.88
CA GLN A 599 -18.64 16.11 33.83
C GLN A 599 -19.40 15.63 32.58
N ASN A 600 -20.05 16.53 31.83
CA ASN A 600 -20.73 16.20 30.57
C ASN A 600 -19.79 16.17 29.36
N ARG A 601 -18.53 16.60 29.52
CA ARG A 601 -17.54 16.61 28.42
C ARG A 601 -16.60 15.41 28.52
N PHE A 602 -16.73 14.49 27.59
CA PHE A 602 -15.94 13.27 27.50
C PHE A 602 -14.94 13.33 26.32
N ALA A 603 -13.80 12.65 26.44
CA ALA A 603 -12.84 12.51 25.34
C ALA A 603 -12.06 11.20 25.45
N ILE A 604 -11.87 10.50 24.33
CA ILE A 604 -11.20 9.18 24.29
C ILE A 604 -9.69 9.35 24.13
N GLY A 605 -8.88 8.71 24.96
CA GLY A 605 -7.43 8.67 24.77
C GLY A 605 -7.02 7.64 23.72
N ARG A 606 -6.24 8.07 22.72
CA ARG A 606 -5.64 7.18 21.71
C ARG A 606 -4.13 7.22 21.77
N ILE A 607 -3.55 6.08 22.12
CA ILE A 607 -2.10 5.84 22.09
C ILE A 607 -1.66 5.54 20.64
N PHE A 608 -0.53 6.10 20.20
CA PHE A 608 0.05 5.79 18.88
C PHE A 608 0.51 4.33 18.80
N PHE A 609 0.22 3.66 17.68
CA PHE A 609 0.65 2.28 17.45
C PHE A 609 2.18 2.24 17.22
N LEU A 610 2.92 1.69 18.17
CA LEU A 610 4.34 1.41 18.02
C LEU A 610 4.50 0.14 17.16
N ARG A 611 5.10 0.27 15.98
CA ARG A 611 5.54 -0.90 15.23
C ARG A 611 6.66 -1.57 16.06
N PRO A 612 6.68 -2.89 16.25
CA PRO A 612 7.85 -3.58 16.79
C PRO A 612 8.96 -3.48 15.73
N THR A 613 9.71 -2.38 15.72
CA THR A 613 10.88 -2.23 14.86
C THR A 613 11.97 -3.17 15.35
N LYS A 614 12.61 -3.87 14.41
CA LYS A 614 13.85 -4.63 14.64
C LYS A 614 14.87 -3.74 15.37
N GLY A 615 15.29 -4.17 16.56
CA GLY A 615 16.52 -3.79 17.26
C GLY A 615 16.79 -2.29 17.46
N ALA A 616 16.23 -1.68 18.50
CA ALA A 616 16.97 -0.62 19.18
C ALA A 616 18.07 -1.30 20.00
N ARG A 617 19.34 -1.04 19.68
CA ARG A 617 20.47 -1.39 20.55
C ARG A 617 20.35 -0.54 21.82
N VAL A 618 19.69 -1.07 22.85
CA VAL A 618 19.74 -0.53 24.20
C VAL A 618 20.84 -1.30 24.93
N GLN A 619 21.92 -0.62 25.31
CA GLN A 619 23.05 -1.19 26.05
C GLN A 619 22.73 -1.48 27.53
N ASP A 620 21.46 -1.45 27.94
CA ASP A 620 21.04 -1.74 29.31
C ASP A 620 19.86 -2.74 29.32
N PRO A 621 20.10 -4.00 29.76
CA PRO A 621 19.08 -5.05 29.81
C PRO A 621 17.87 -4.72 30.71
N SER A 622 18.05 -3.85 31.71
CA SER A 622 17.01 -3.54 32.71
C SER A 622 15.88 -2.65 32.17
N LEU A 623 16.14 -1.89 31.10
CA LEU A 623 15.18 -0.97 30.48
C LEU A 623 14.29 -1.65 29.41
N SER A 624 14.72 -2.79 28.85
CA SER A 624 13.98 -3.50 27.79
C SER A 624 12.78 -4.31 28.32
N GLU A 625 12.82 -4.74 29.58
CA GLU A 625 11.73 -5.50 30.21
C GLU A 625 10.52 -4.61 30.51
N ASN A 626 10.75 -3.39 31.01
CA ASN A 626 9.67 -2.43 31.33
C ASN A 626 8.86 -2.00 30.09
N LEU A 627 9.48 -1.94 28.91
CA LEU A 627 8.81 -1.64 27.63
C LEU A 627 8.09 -2.85 27.03
N LYS A 628 8.62 -4.07 27.25
CA LYS A 628 7.98 -5.31 26.79
C LYS A 628 6.68 -5.58 27.57
N GLU A 629 6.67 -5.37 28.88
CA GLU A 629 5.46 -5.53 29.70
C GLU A 629 4.34 -4.54 29.31
N LEU A 630 4.69 -3.28 29.03
CA LEU A 630 3.75 -2.23 28.62
C LEU A 630 3.14 -2.45 27.22
N THR A 631 3.85 -3.16 26.34
CA THR A 631 3.41 -3.42 24.95
C THR A 631 2.68 -4.77 24.82
N LEU A 632 3.02 -5.76 25.66
CA LEU A 632 2.38 -7.07 25.68
C LEU A 632 0.96 -7.03 26.30
N SER A 633 0.69 -6.15 27.26
CA SER A 633 -0.62 -6.08 27.92
C SER A 633 -1.73 -5.41 27.10
N LEU A 634 -1.37 -4.60 26.08
CA LEU A 634 -2.33 -3.91 25.19
C LEU A 634 -2.78 -4.76 23.99
N GLY A 635 -2.20 -5.95 23.79
CA GLY A 635 -2.46 -6.84 22.65
C GLY A 635 -3.54 -7.89 22.87
N GLU A 636 -3.93 -8.19 24.11
CA GLU A 636 -4.83 -9.30 24.44
C GLU A 636 -6.10 -8.84 25.17
N GLN A 637 -7.04 -8.21 24.47
CA GLN A 637 -8.41 -8.05 24.97
C GLN A 637 -9.43 -8.33 23.85
N SER A 638 -9.64 -9.61 23.59
CA SER A 638 -10.79 -10.12 22.82
C SER A 638 -11.16 -11.52 23.29
N ARG A 639 -11.39 -11.70 24.59
CA ARG A 639 -12.13 -12.85 25.14
C ARG A 639 -12.92 -12.40 26.35
N VAL A 640 -14.24 -12.51 26.26
CA VAL A 640 -15.17 -12.43 27.40
C VAL A 640 -15.14 -13.78 28.12
N PRO A 641 -14.84 -13.85 29.43
CA PRO A 641 -15.18 -15.01 30.23
C PRO A 641 -16.42 -14.72 31.08
N VAL A 642 -17.36 -15.65 30.99
CA VAL A 642 -18.53 -15.78 31.86
C VAL A 642 -18.08 -16.02 33.31
N GLN A 643 -18.62 -15.26 34.26
CA GLN A 643 -18.44 -15.48 35.69
C GLN A 643 -19.12 -16.78 36.15
N VAL A 644 -18.36 -17.66 36.79
CA VAL A 644 -18.87 -18.62 37.78
C VAL A 644 -17.95 -18.54 38.99
N GLY A 645 -18.53 -18.26 40.16
CA GLY A 645 -17.79 -17.95 41.38
C GLY A 645 -17.38 -19.15 42.23
N SER A 646 -16.38 -18.96 43.09
CA SER A 646 -16.31 -19.59 44.42
C SER A 646 -15.18 -19.01 45.30
N GLN A 647 -15.61 -18.48 46.44
CA GLN A 647 -15.01 -18.29 47.78
C GLN A 647 -13.54 -18.66 48.13
N ARG A 648 -12.94 -17.73 48.91
CA ARG A 648 -12.11 -17.88 50.16
C ARG A 648 -10.74 -18.59 50.03
N ARG A 649 -9.65 -18.25 50.75
CA ARG A 649 -9.47 -17.82 52.16
C ARG A 649 -8.04 -17.28 52.38
N TYR A 650 -7.90 -16.38 53.36
CA TYR A 650 -6.67 -15.78 53.92
C TYR A 650 -5.82 -16.75 54.76
N THR A 651 -4.50 -16.44 54.89
CA THR A 651 -3.59 -16.45 56.08
C THR A 651 -2.15 -16.23 55.56
N GLY A 652 -1.23 -15.38 56.03
CA GLY A 652 -1.01 -14.66 57.30
C GLY A 652 0.32 -15.11 57.94
N ALA A 653 1.39 -14.28 57.95
CA ALA A 653 2.60 -14.28 58.83
C ALA A 653 3.76 -13.45 58.18
N THR A 654 4.21 -12.29 58.69
CA THR A 654 5.30 -12.02 59.70
C THR A 654 6.68 -12.61 59.30
N ALA A 655 7.86 -11.95 59.32
CA ALA A 655 8.37 -10.76 60.02
C ALA A 655 9.76 -10.30 59.47
N GLU A 656 10.14 -9.07 59.86
CA GLU A 656 11.48 -8.59 60.29
C GLU A 656 12.66 -8.26 59.35
N ASN A 657 13.16 -7.04 59.61
CA ASN A 657 14.29 -6.28 59.05
C ASN A 657 15.68 -6.89 59.29
N VAL A 658 16.68 -6.56 58.44
CA VAL A 658 17.99 -5.97 58.83
C VAL A 658 18.61 -5.24 57.62
N ALA A 659 19.11 -4.03 57.84
CA ALA A 659 19.79 -3.16 56.88
C ALA A 659 21.29 -3.43 56.75
N SER A 660 21.88 -3.19 55.57
CA SER A 660 23.26 -2.71 55.47
C SER A 660 23.52 -1.97 54.15
N SER A 661 24.11 -0.78 54.29
CA SER A 661 24.50 0.19 53.28
C SER A 661 25.71 -0.22 52.43
N THR A 662 25.68 0.07 51.13
CA THR A 662 26.82 0.62 50.36
C THR A 662 26.30 1.40 49.16
N GLY A 663 26.80 2.61 48.96
CA GLY A 663 26.33 3.54 47.93
C GLY A 663 27.00 3.31 46.58
N ALA A 664 26.21 3.46 45.51
CA ALA A 664 26.68 3.78 44.17
C ALA A 664 25.59 4.60 43.44
N LEU A 665 26.01 5.78 42.97
CA LEU A 665 25.41 6.72 42.00
C LEU A 665 23.97 6.42 41.50
N ALA A 666 23.05 7.31 41.89
CA ALA A 666 21.64 7.28 41.51
C ALA A 666 21.44 7.53 40.01
N SER A 667 20.90 6.54 39.29
CA SER A 667 20.12 6.80 38.07
C SER A 667 18.75 7.33 38.49
N SER A 668 18.40 8.55 38.08
CA SER A 668 17.08 9.12 38.37
C SER A 668 16.02 8.40 37.55
N SER A 669 15.36 7.41 38.15
CA SER A 669 14.18 6.73 37.57
C SER A 669 13.06 7.74 37.28
N MET A 670 12.44 7.65 36.09
CA MET A 670 11.25 8.43 35.68
C MET A 670 10.07 8.32 36.67
N PHE A 671 10.10 7.33 37.56
CA PHE A 671 9.02 7.00 38.48
C PHE A 671 9.24 7.53 39.91
N SER A 672 10.29 8.32 40.17
CA SER A 672 10.71 8.72 41.53
C SER A 672 9.65 9.43 42.39
N ARG A 673 8.54 9.91 41.79
CA ARG A 673 7.45 10.61 42.49
C ARG A 673 6.04 10.07 42.21
N ALA A 674 5.88 9.12 41.29
CA ALA A 674 4.56 8.56 40.97
C ALA A 674 4.22 7.42 41.93
N ARG A 675 2.98 7.36 42.44
CA ARG A 675 2.52 6.35 43.42
C ARG A 675 1.19 5.76 42.94
N ASN A 676 0.94 4.47 43.21
CA ASN A 676 -0.37 3.81 43.03
C ASN A 676 -1.09 4.06 41.68
N PHE A 677 -0.41 3.93 40.54
CA PHE A 677 -1.05 4.11 39.22
C PHE A 677 -1.03 2.81 38.40
N ASN A 678 -2.05 2.61 37.55
CA ASN A 678 -2.26 1.40 36.76
C ASN A 678 -1.92 1.66 35.28
N VAL A 679 -1.06 0.83 34.69
CA VAL A 679 -0.70 0.89 33.28
C VAL A 679 -1.18 -0.37 32.56
N GLY A 680 -2.50 -0.55 32.49
CA GLY A 680 -3.18 -1.55 31.65
C GLY A 680 -2.81 -3.01 31.93
N GLY A 681 -3.71 -3.73 32.62
CA GLY A 681 -3.54 -5.15 32.99
C GLY A 681 -2.98 -5.31 34.40
N ASN A 682 -3.36 -6.39 35.10
CA ASN A 682 -3.14 -6.65 36.53
C ASN A 682 -1.66 -6.57 37.00
N ILE A 683 -1.12 -5.37 37.20
CA ILE A 683 0.16 -5.17 37.88
C ILE A 683 0.01 -4.02 38.88
N GLN A 684 0.08 -4.35 40.18
CA GLN A 684 0.35 -3.40 41.26
C GLN A 684 1.85 -3.52 41.60
N ILE A 685 2.61 -2.43 41.44
CA ILE A 685 3.99 -2.35 41.92
C ILE A 685 3.97 -1.55 43.23
N ASP A 686 4.14 -2.24 44.36
CA ASP A 686 4.38 -1.60 45.65
C ASP A 686 5.89 -1.57 45.93
N SER A 687 6.39 -0.37 46.20
CA SER A 687 7.81 -0.08 46.32
C SER A 687 8.30 -0.31 47.75
N SER A 688 8.42 -1.57 48.17
CA SER A 688 9.30 -1.97 49.28
C SER A 688 9.33 -3.48 49.46
N GLN A 689 10.49 -4.11 49.17
CA GLN A 689 11.22 -5.05 50.04
C GLN A 689 12.09 -6.02 49.22
N HIS A 690 13.17 -6.43 49.87
CA HIS A 690 14.38 -7.03 49.33
C HIS A 690 14.21 -8.31 48.50
N VAL A 691 15.08 -8.43 47.50
CA VAL A 691 15.36 -9.66 46.76
C VAL A 691 15.87 -10.72 47.73
N GLN A 692 15.03 -11.70 48.04
CA GLN A 692 15.50 -13.04 48.42
C GLN A 692 15.25 -13.98 47.24
N HIS A 693 16.35 -14.55 46.72
CA HIS A 693 16.30 -15.63 45.75
C HIS A 693 15.57 -16.83 46.38
N VAL A 694 14.30 -17.00 46.00
CA VAL A 694 13.65 -18.30 46.06
C VAL A 694 13.34 -18.67 44.61
N HIS A 695 14.00 -19.72 44.13
CA HIS A 695 13.69 -20.32 42.84
C HIS A 695 12.21 -20.69 42.81
N ASN A 696 11.42 -19.88 42.12
CA ASN A 696 10.10 -20.29 41.66
C ASN A 696 10.06 -20.10 40.14
N THR A 697 10.25 -21.23 39.48
CA THR A 697 10.24 -21.41 38.03
C THR A 697 8.86 -21.03 37.49
N GLN A 698 8.66 -19.79 37.07
CA GLN A 698 7.59 -19.46 36.12
C GLN A 698 8.17 -19.57 34.70
N VAL A 699 7.99 -20.76 34.14
CA VAL A 699 8.26 -21.06 32.73
C VAL A 699 7.44 -20.08 31.88
N LYS A 700 8.11 -19.24 31.08
CA LYS A 700 7.49 -18.58 29.92
C LYS A 700 6.88 -19.71 29.09
N LEU A 701 5.55 -19.77 29.03
CA LEU A 701 4.86 -20.67 28.11
C LEU A 701 5.35 -20.31 26.70
N ILE A 702 6.14 -21.21 26.11
CA ILE A 702 6.52 -21.16 24.70
C ILE A 702 5.21 -21.38 23.93
N ASP A 703 4.90 -20.54 22.95
CA ASP A 703 3.77 -20.77 22.03
C ASP A 703 4.31 -21.43 20.77
N GLY A 704 4.21 -22.75 20.70
CA GLY A 704 4.77 -23.53 19.60
C GLY A 704 4.05 -23.28 18.28
N TRP A 705 2.77 -22.90 18.31
CA TRP A 705 2.03 -22.58 17.10
C TRP A 705 2.53 -21.26 16.47
N LYS A 706 2.87 -20.28 17.29
CA LYS A 706 3.51 -19.04 16.81
C LYS A 706 4.90 -19.31 16.24
N MET A 707 5.70 -20.18 16.89
CA MET A 707 7.02 -20.58 16.37
C MET A 707 6.92 -21.32 15.03
N LEU A 708 5.90 -22.14 14.83
CA LEU A 708 5.60 -22.76 13.54
C LEU A 708 5.35 -21.70 12.45
N LEU A 709 4.54 -20.67 12.76
CA LEU A 709 4.17 -19.60 11.83
C LEU A 709 5.38 -18.76 11.37
N ASP A 710 6.38 -18.55 12.23
CA ASP A 710 7.61 -17.82 11.87
C ASP A 710 8.51 -18.63 10.90
N ASN A 711 8.28 -19.93 10.75
CA ASN A 711 9.08 -20.86 9.96
C ASN A 711 8.37 -21.40 8.70
N ILE A 712 7.19 -20.87 8.33
CA ILE A 712 6.49 -21.25 7.09
C ILE A 712 6.85 -20.37 5.89
N ALA A 713 6.43 -20.79 4.70
CA ALA A 713 6.45 -20.00 3.46
C ALA A 713 5.01 -19.65 3.03
N PRO A 714 4.40 -18.56 3.54
CA PRO A 714 3.01 -18.20 3.23
C PRO A 714 2.79 -17.90 1.74
N ASN A 715 3.83 -17.42 1.08
CA ASN A 715 3.81 -17.10 -0.33
C ASN A 715 3.67 -18.35 -1.23
N ALA A 716 3.96 -19.55 -0.74
CA ALA A 716 3.81 -20.84 -1.44
C ALA A 716 2.37 -21.38 -1.47
N PHE A 717 1.43 -20.74 -0.77
CA PHE A 717 0.02 -21.15 -0.77
C PHE A 717 -0.64 -20.99 -2.15
N TYR A 718 -1.71 -21.75 -2.38
CA TYR A 718 -2.42 -21.72 -3.66
C TYR A 718 -3.12 -20.37 -3.93
N ASP A 719 -3.49 -19.64 -2.87
CA ASP A 719 -4.27 -18.40 -2.82
C ASP A 719 -3.44 -17.15 -2.44
N SER A 720 -2.11 -17.27 -2.47
CA SER A 720 -1.18 -16.19 -2.13
C SER A 720 -1.19 -15.05 -3.15
N GLU A 721 -1.18 -13.79 -2.68
CA GLU A 721 -1.01 -12.59 -3.53
C GLU A 721 0.30 -12.61 -4.33
N ALA A 722 1.37 -13.22 -3.78
CA ALA A 722 2.64 -13.38 -4.50
C ALA A 722 2.49 -14.23 -5.78
N ARG A 723 1.37 -14.96 -5.92
CA ARG A 723 1.01 -15.76 -7.08
C ARG A 723 -0.16 -15.16 -7.88
N PHE A 724 -0.50 -13.87 -7.67
CA PHE A 724 -1.64 -13.22 -8.33
C PHE A 724 -1.56 -13.24 -9.87
N ASP A 725 -2.73 -13.55 -10.44
CA ASP A 725 -3.01 -14.28 -11.69
C ASP A 725 -2.22 -15.60 -11.83
N PRO A 726 -2.50 -16.61 -10.97
CA PRO A 726 -1.78 -17.87 -11.02
C PRO A 726 -2.10 -18.61 -12.32
N PRO A 727 -1.15 -19.38 -12.89
CA PRO A 727 -1.43 -20.17 -14.07
C PRO A 727 -2.56 -21.15 -13.74
N LYS A 728 -3.64 -21.13 -14.51
CA LYS A 728 -4.78 -22.05 -14.37
C LYS A 728 -5.22 -22.52 -15.75
N CYS A 729 -5.86 -23.70 -15.81
CA CYS A 729 -6.44 -24.18 -17.05
C CYS A 729 -7.62 -23.29 -17.44
N ASP A 730 -7.76 -23.00 -18.73
CA ASP A 730 -8.96 -22.34 -19.25
C ASP A 730 -10.15 -23.30 -19.18
N GLU A 731 -11.36 -22.74 -19.10
CA GLU A 731 -12.59 -23.53 -19.18
C GLU A 731 -12.56 -24.40 -20.45
N ASP A 732 -12.95 -25.66 -20.31
CA ASP A 732 -12.96 -26.69 -21.37
C ASP A 732 -11.58 -27.12 -21.92
N THR A 733 -10.50 -26.85 -21.19
CA THR A 733 -9.16 -27.40 -21.47
C THR A 733 -8.75 -28.42 -20.42
N ARG A 734 -8.02 -29.47 -20.84
CA ARG A 734 -7.53 -30.58 -19.99
C ARG A 734 -8.61 -31.25 -19.14
N VAL A 735 -9.87 -31.23 -19.60
CA VAL A 735 -11.03 -31.71 -18.84
C VAL A 735 -10.87 -33.16 -18.42
N GLU A 736 -10.41 -34.02 -19.33
CA GLU A 736 -10.20 -35.45 -19.06
C GLU A 736 -9.16 -35.69 -17.96
N VAL A 737 -8.00 -35.04 -18.04
CA VAL A 737 -6.93 -35.13 -17.04
C VAL A 737 -7.42 -34.62 -15.69
N ILE A 738 -8.13 -33.50 -15.68
CA ILE A 738 -8.67 -32.91 -14.46
C ILE A 738 -9.66 -33.87 -13.81
N SER A 739 -10.54 -34.51 -14.60
CA SER A 739 -11.50 -35.49 -14.08
C SER A 739 -10.77 -36.71 -13.53
N GLU A 740 -9.80 -37.28 -14.25
CA GLU A 740 -9.03 -38.44 -13.78
C GLU A 740 -8.30 -38.16 -12.45
N ILE A 741 -7.70 -36.97 -12.30
CA ILE A 741 -7.04 -36.57 -11.06
C ILE A 741 -8.07 -36.36 -9.93
N MET A 742 -9.20 -35.71 -10.20
CA MET A 742 -10.23 -35.47 -9.19
C MET A 742 -10.90 -36.78 -8.74
N ASP A 743 -11.14 -37.71 -9.66
CA ASP A 743 -11.67 -39.05 -9.36
C ASP A 743 -10.67 -39.83 -8.51
N TRP A 744 -9.37 -39.75 -8.84
CA TRP A 744 -8.31 -40.32 -8.01
C TRP A 744 -8.21 -39.66 -6.63
N ILE A 745 -8.40 -38.34 -6.50
CA ILE A 745 -8.42 -37.69 -5.18
C ILE A 745 -9.68 -38.12 -4.40
N GLY A 746 -10.82 -38.28 -5.08
CA GLY A 746 -12.12 -38.58 -4.46
C GLY A 746 -12.27 -40.02 -3.96
N ASP A 747 -11.73 -40.99 -4.68
CA ASP A 747 -11.52 -42.34 -4.17
C ASP A 747 -10.64 -42.25 -2.91
N ARG A 748 -11.01 -42.83 -1.77
CA ARG A 748 -10.17 -42.83 -0.54
C ARG A 748 -9.51 -44.18 -0.31
N GLU A 749 -10.18 -45.26 -0.70
CA GLU A 749 -9.80 -46.65 -0.44
C GLU A 749 -8.86 -47.25 -1.50
N GLY A 750 -8.68 -46.57 -2.63
CA GLY A 750 -7.72 -46.96 -3.67
C GLY A 750 -6.30 -47.24 -3.15
N PRO A 751 -5.63 -48.26 -3.72
CA PRO A 751 -4.36 -48.78 -3.20
C PRO A 751 -3.17 -47.84 -3.40
N LYS A 752 -3.26 -46.90 -4.36
CA LYS A 752 -2.18 -45.96 -4.71
C LYS A 752 -2.49 -44.58 -4.14
N ARG A 753 -1.91 -44.26 -2.98
CA ARG A 753 -2.08 -42.97 -2.27
C ARG A 753 -1.18 -41.83 -2.77
N LEU A 754 -0.23 -42.13 -3.65
CA LEU A 754 0.64 -41.13 -4.30
C LEU A 754 0.30 -41.04 -5.79
N LEU A 755 0.02 -39.84 -6.28
CA LEU A 755 -0.05 -39.52 -7.71
C LEU A 755 1.15 -38.65 -8.06
N CYS A 756 1.90 -39.08 -9.08
CA CYS A 756 2.97 -38.28 -9.66
C CYS A 756 2.60 -37.92 -11.10
N MET A 757 2.49 -36.63 -11.39
CA MET A 757 2.31 -36.14 -12.76
C MET A 757 3.63 -35.61 -13.30
N THR A 758 4.10 -36.20 -14.39
CA THR A 758 5.29 -35.75 -15.12
C THR A 758 4.94 -35.23 -16.49
N GLY A 759 5.69 -34.26 -16.97
CA GLY A 759 5.52 -33.73 -18.32
C GLY A 759 6.61 -32.74 -18.68
N ALA A 760 6.76 -32.46 -19.97
CA ALA A 760 7.73 -31.50 -20.48
C ALA A 760 7.54 -30.09 -19.88
N ALA A 761 8.57 -29.25 -19.98
CA ALA A 761 8.46 -27.84 -19.63
C ALA A 761 7.34 -27.19 -20.46
N GLY A 762 6.50 -26.36 -19.83
CA GLY A 762 5.40 -25.69 -20.53
C GLY A 762 4.18 -26.55 -20.89
N ALA A 763 4.13 -27.83 -20.48
CA ALA A 763 2.98 -28.72 -20.75
C ALA A 763 1.69 -28.37 -19.97
N GLY A 764 1.74 -27.42 -19.03
CA GLY A 764 0.59 -27.00 -18.21
C GLY A 764 0.48 -27.66 -16.83
N LYS A 765 1.56 -28.28 -16.31
CA LYS A 765 1.56 -28.98 -15.01
C LYS A 765 1.10 -28.08 -13.84
N SER A 766 1.73 -26.92 -13.66
CA SER A 766 1.36 -25.98 -12.60
C SER A 766 -0.04 -25.39 -12.79
N ALA A 767 -0.47 -25.22 -14.05
CA ALA A 767 -1.83 -24.77 -14.36
C ALA A 767 -2.89 -25.80 -13.96
N LEU A 768 -2.62 -27.07 -14.24
CA LEU A 768 -3.43 -28.20 -13.78
C LEU A 768 -3.47 -28.26 -12.26
N GLN A 769 -2.31 -28.24 -11.60
CA GLN A 769 -2.26 -28.38 -10.15
C GLN A 769 -2.89 -27.19 -9.42
N GLN A 770 -2.78 -25.96 -9.95
CA GLN A 770 -3.54 -24.81 -9.46
C GLN A 770 -5.05 -25.05 -9.59
N THR A 771 -5.52 -25.51 -10.76
CA THR A 771 -6.94 -25.78 -11.00
C THR A 771 -7.47 -26.87 -10.06
N ILE A 772 -6.67 -27.93 -9.82
CA ILE A 772 -7.02 -28.99 -8.87
C ILE A 772 -7.03 -28.46 -7.43
N ALA A 773 -6.07 -27.62 -7.04
CA ALA A 773 -6.06 -27.00 -5.71
C ALA A 773 -7.34 -26.17 -5.46
N GLU A 774 -7.74 -25.34 -6.42
CA GLU A 774 -8.95 -24.53 -6.35
C GLU A 774 -10.22 -25.39 -6.29
N ARG A 775 -10.31 -26.47 -7.09
CA ARG A 775 -11.43 -27.42 -7.03
C ARG A 775 -11.49 -28.16 -5.70
N CYS A 776 -10.35 -28.65 -5.20
CA CYS A 776 -10.27 -29.31 -3.89
C CYS A 776 -10.64 -28.36 -2.74
N ALA A 777 -10.24 -27.09 -2.82
CA ALA A 777 -10.61 -26.06 -1.84
C ALA A 777 -12.11 -25.78 -1.89
N GLY A 778 -12.69 -25.63 -3.08
CA GLY A 778 -14.13 -25.42 -3.28
C GLY A 778 -14.99 -26.59 -2.78
N SER A 779 -14.47 -27.82 -2.87
CA SER A 779 -15.11 -29.02 -2.34
C SER A 779 -14.78 -29.33 -0.86
N GLY A 780 -13.98 -28.49 -0.19
CA GLY A 780 -13.61 -28.68 1.21
C GLY A 780 -12.70 -29.88 1.51
N ILE A 781 -12.09 -30.50 0.49
CA ILE A 781 -11.22 -31.69 0.62
C ILE A 781 -9.72 -31.36 0.59
N LEU A 782 -9.36 -30.11 0.30
CA LEU A 782 -7.96 -29.66 0.30
C LEU A 782 -7.43 -29.58 1.74
N GLY A 783 -6.43 -30.40 2.05
CA GLY A 783 -5.69 -30.32 3.31
C GLY A 783 -4.49 -29.37 3.23
N CYS A 784 -3.71 -29.44 2.16
CA CYS A 784 -2.68 -28.42 1.88
C CYS A 784 -2.30 -28.36 0.40
N ALA A 785 -1.79 -27.20 -0.02
CA ALA A 785 -1.12 -27.04 -1.30
C ALA A 785 0.18 -26.22 -1.15
N VAL A 786 1.26 -26.68 -1.76
CA VAL A 786 2.58 -26.02 -1.75
C VAL A 786 3.09 -25.91 -3.19
N PHE A 787 3.38 -24.69 -3.63
CA PHE A 787 3.91 -24.41 -4.96
C PHE A 787 5.35 -23.93 -4.88
N PHE A 788 6.28 -24.77 -5.36
CA PHE A 788 7.68 -24.40 -5.49
C PHE A 788 7.85 -23.30 -6.54
N SER A 789 8.89 -22.49 -6.38
CA SER A 789 9.32 -21.54 -7.40
C SER A 789 10.82 -21.36 -7.33
N SER A 790 11.50 -21.65 -8.43
CA SER A 790 12.96 -21.54 -8.58
C SER A 790 13.47 -20.11 -8.38
N GLN A 791 12.62 -19.11 -8.59
CA GLN A 791 12.93 -17.68 -8.47
C GLN A 791 12.76 -17.13 -7.05
N ASP A 792 12.13 -17.90 -6.14
CA ASP A 792 11.80 -17.46 -4.79
C ASP A 792 12.56 -18.31 -3.74
N PRO A 793 13.52 -17.72 -2.99
CA PRO A 793 14.40 -18.43 -2.07
C PRO A 793 13.68 -19.03 -0.87
N THR A 794 12.45 -18.60 -0.59
CA THR A 794 11.66 -19.18 0.51
C THR A 794 10.95 -20.47 0.12
N ARG A 795 10.86 -20.75 -1.19
CA ARG A 795 10.15 -21.92 -1.76
C ARG A 795 10.88 -22.56 -2.93
N ASN A 796 12.20 -22.38 -3.03
CA ASN A 796 13.07 -23.13 -3.93
C ASN A 796 13.90 -24.20 -3.21
N ASN A 797 13.61 -24.44 -1.91
CA ASN A 797 14.33 -25.40 -1.08
C ASN A 797 13.39 -26.00 -0.03
N LEU A 798 13.90 -26.96 0.73
CA LEU A 798 13.11 -27.75 1.68
C LEU A 798 13.05 -27.18 3.10
N SER A 799 13.67 -26.02 3.39
CA SER A 799 13.76 -25.52 4.77
C SER A 799 12.40 -25.21 5.40
N ARG A 800 11.43 -24.76 4.59
CA ARG A 800 10.10 -24.32 5.06
C ARG A 800 8.95 -25.23 4.63
N ILE A 801 9.21 -26.28 3.84
CA ILE A 801 8.13 -27.10 3.28
C ILE A 801 7.33 -27.83 4.37
N ILE A 802 8.01 -28.47 5.32
CA ILE A 802 7.33 -29.27 6.35
C ILE A 802 6.54 -28.39 7.33
N PRO A 803 7.10 -27.29 7.87
CA PRO A 803 6.32 -26.33 8.65
C PRO A 803 5.10 -25.81 7.90
N THR A 804 5.25 -25.53 6.59
CA THR A 804 4.17 -25.04 5.73
C THR A 804 3.04 -26.06 5.57
N ILE A 805 3.37 -27.34 5.38
CA ILE A 805 2.38 -28.43 5.32
C ILE A 805 1.70 -28.59 6.69
N ALA A 806 2.47 -28.66 7.78
CA ALA A 806 1.94 -28.82 9.14
C ALA A 806 0.98 -27.69 9.52
N PHE A 807 1.31 -26.44 9.18
CA PHE A 807 0.47 -25.28 9.43
C PHE A 807 -0.86 -25.35 8.65
N GLN A 808 -0.82 -25.68 7.36
CA GLN A 808 -2.02 -25.80 6.54
C GLN A 808 -2.94 -26.92 7.04
N LEU A 809 -2.37 -28.10 7.35
CA LEU A 809 -3.15 -29.21 7.93
C LEU A 809 -3.76 -28.83 9.29
N GLY A 810 -2.98 -28.19 10.18
CA GLY A 810 -3.44 -27.77 11.50
C GLY A 810 -4.59 -26.74 11.47
N LYS A 811 -4.71 -25.93 10.41
CA LYS A 811 -5.84 -24.99 10.25
C LYS A 811 -7.21 -25.68 10.16
N HIS A 812 -7.25 -26.93 9.69
CA HIS A 812 -8.51 -27.65 9.49
C HIS A 812 -9.05 -28.29 10.78
N ASN A 813 -8.22 -28.47 11.82
CA ASN A 813 -8.66 -29.07 13.07
C ASN A 813 -7.94 -28.44 14.27
N ARG A 814 -8.71 -27.85 15.18
CA ARG A 814 -8.19 -27.18 16.39
C ARG A 814 -7.31 -28.11 17.24
N ARG A 815 -7.68 -29.37 17.41
CA ARG A 815 -6.91 -30.31 18.23
C ARG A 815 -5.59 -30.71 17.57
N LEU A 816 -5.60 -30.89 16.25
CA LEU A 816 -4.38 -31.10 15.48
C LEU A 816 -3.44 -29.89 15.61
N ARG A 817 -3.98 -28.69 15.48
CA ARG A 817 -3.24 -27.44 15.68
C ARG A 817 -2.55 -27.40 17.04
N ASP A 818 -3.30 -27.73 18.09
CA ASP A 818 -2.81 -27.69 19.47
C ASP A 818 -1.72 -28.78 19.67
N LEU A 819 -1.89 -30.00 19.14
CA LEU A 819 -0.89 -31.06 19.15
C LEU A 819 0.41 -30.72 18.39
N ILE A 820 0.30 -29.99 17.27
CA ILE A 820 1.47 -29.51 16.53
C ILE A 820 2.19 -28.41 17.34
N GLY A 821 1.44 -27.53 17.99
CA GLY A 821 1.98 -26.52 18.91
C GLY A 821 2.77 -27.18 20.04
N GLU A 822 2.19 -28.17 20.72
CA GLU A 822 2.85 -28.96 21.75
C GLU A 822 4.15 -29.61 21.25
N ALA A 823 4.13 -30.21 20.05
CA ALA A 823 5.33 -30.83 19.47
C ALA A 823 6.47 -29.82 19.22
N VAL A 824 6.15 -28.57 18.88
CA VAL A 824 7.14 -27.49 18.71
C VAL A 824 7.61 -26.94 20.06
N GLU A 825 6.73 -26.88 21.07
CA GLU A 825 7.09 -26.48 22.43
C GLU A 825 8.03 -27.49 23.10
N GLU A 826 7.81 -28.78 22.84
CA GLU A 826 8.65 -29.88 23.32
C GLU A 826 10.03 -29.93 22.62
N ASP A 827 10.12 -29.56 21.33
CA ASP A 827 11.37 -29.54 20.55
C ASP A 827 11.53 -28.26 19.70
N PRO A 828 11.80 -27.08 20.31
CA PRO A 828 11.95 -25.82 19.57
C PRO A 828 12.99 -25.84 18.43
N PRO A 829 14.13 -26.56 18.53
CA PRO A 829 15.10 -26.70 17.43
C PRO A 829 14.62 -27.51 16.22
N ILE A 830 13.38 -28.03 16.21
CA ILE A 830 12.86 -28.92 15.17
C ILE A 830 13.06 -28.39 13.75
N PHE A 831 12.96 -27.07 13.54
CA PHE A 831 13.12 -26.41 12.23
C PHE A 831 14.51 -26.55 11.60
N THR A 832 15.54 -26.85 12.41
CA THR A 832 16.91 -27.07 11.94
C THR A 832 17.28 -28.53 11.74
N ARG A 833 16.39 -29.46 12.14
CA ARG A 833 16.61 -30.90 12.00
C ARG A 833 16.28 -31.36 10.58
N THR A 834 16.62 -32.63 10.28
CA THR A 834 16.33 -33.23 8.97
C THR A 834 14.84 -33.17 8.62
N ILE A 835 14.49 -33.06 7.35
CA ILE A 835 13.08 -32.93 6.93
C ILE A 835 12.25 -34.16 7.31
N ARG A 836 12.89 -35.34 7.42
CA ARG A 836 12.25 -36.55 7.93
C ARG A 836 11.84 -36.40 9.39
N THR A 837 12.75 -35.92 10.25
CA THR A 837 12.46 -35.63 11.66
C THR A 837 11.36 -34.60 11.80
N GLN A 838 11.39 -33.54 10.98
CA GLN A 838 10.32 -32.55 10.95
C GLN A 838 8.98 -33.16 10.57
N MET A 839 8.93 -34.00 9.53
CA MET A 839 7.68 -34.62 9.05
C MET A 839 7.09 -35.57 10.09
N ASP A 840 7.95 -36.39 10.72
CA ASP A 840 7.51 -37.30 11.78
C ASP A 840 6.99 -36.54 13.02
N THR A 841 7.67 -35.46 13.42
CA THR A 841 7.35 -34.71 14.65
C THR A 841 6.16 -33.76 14.47
N LEU A 842 6.07 -33.07 13.34
CA LEU A 842 5.07 -32.02 13.11
C LEU A 842 3.81 -32.52 12.39
N ILE A 843 3.84 -33.71 11.78
CA ILE A 843 2.69 -34.24 11.03
C ILE A 843 2.33 -35.64 11.50
N VAL A 844 3.23 -36.63 11.40
CA VAL A 844 2.88 -38.04 11.69
C VAL A 844 2.50 -38.24 13.17
N GLY A 845 3.31 -37.74 14.10
CA GLY A 845 3.08 -37.85 15.54
C GLY A 845 1.75 -37.21 15.97
N PRO A 846 1.51 -35.93 15.66
CA PRO A 846 0.25 -35.24 15.94
C PRO A 846 -0.97 -35.94 15.34
N PHE A 847 -0.90 -36.43 14.09
CA PHE A 847 -2.02 -37.17 13.49
C PHE A 847 -2.29 -38.52 14.15
N LYS A 848 -1.26 -39.29 14.52
CA LYS A 848 -1.46 -40.55 15.24
C LYS A 848 -2.12 -40.33 16.60
N ARG A 849 -1.72 -39.27 17.32
CA ARG A 849 -2.35 -38.85 18.58
C ARG A 849 -3.81 -38.42 18.35
N LEU A 850 -4.10 -37.77 17.22
CA LEU A 850 -5.46 -37.39 16.84
C LEU A 850 -6.34 -38.61 16.52
N GLN A 851 -5.82 -39.60 15.79
CA GLN A 851 -6.51 -40.85 15.45
C GLN A 851 -6.78 -41.74 16.67
N ALA A 852 -5.91 -41.70 17.69
CA ALA A 852 -6.10 -42.45 18.93
C ALA A 852 -7.22 -41.88 19.84
N ASN A 853 -7.75 -40.69 19.52
CA ASN A 853 -8.77 -40.03 20.33
C ASN A 853 -10.19 -40.47 19.93
N VAL A 854 -10.99 -40.86 20.92
CA VAL A 854 -12.38 -41.32 20.74
C VAL A 854 -13.22 -40.20 20.10
N GLY A 855 -13.80 -40.48 18.92
CA GLY A 855 -14.70 -39.57 18.20
C GLY A 855 -14.07 -38.75 17.05
N PHE A 856 -12.79 -38.96 16.72
CA PHE A 856 -12.24 -38.45 15.45
C PHE A 856 -12.60 -39.42 14.31
N ASP A 857 -13.30 -38.93 13.29
CA ASP A 857 -13.54 -39.65 12.04
C ASP A 857 -12.51 -39.21 10.98
N PRO A 858 -11.50 -40.04 10.63
CA PRO A 858 -10.56 -39.75 9.56
C PRO A 858 -11.22 -39.52 8.20
N GLY A 859 -12.40 -40.09 7.98
CA GLY A 859 -13.20 -39.93 6.76
C GLY A 859 -13.72 -38.50 6.55
N SER A 860 -13.81 -37.70 7.60
CA SER A 860 -14.26 -36.30 7.53
C SER A 860 -13.12 -35.30 7.31
N PHE A 861 -11.85 -35.71 7.49
CA PHE A 861 -10.72 -34.79 7.41
C PHE A 861 -10.31 -34.49 5.96
N PRO A 862 -9.96 -33.23 5.61
CA PRO A 862 -9.46 -32.87 4.27
C PRO A 862 -8.15 -33.61 3.95
N HIS A 863 -8.17 -34.45 2.92
CA HIS A 863 -7.12 -35.44 2.69
C HIS A 863 -6.18 -35.14 1.52
N ALA A 864 -6.49 -34.15 0.67
CA ALA A 864 -5.66 -33.84 -0.49
C ALA A 864 -4.42 -33.00 -0.10
N VAL A 865 -3.23 -33.50 -0.43
CA VAL A 865 -1.93 -32.85 -0.22
C VAL A 865 -1.27 -32.64 -1.57
N LEU A 866 -1.15 -31.38 -2.01
CA LEU A 866 -0.65 -31.02 -3.33
C LEU A 866 0.74 -30.38 -3.23
N ILE A 867 1.71 -30.89 -4.00
CA ILE A 867 3.07 -30.34 -4.10
C ILE A 867 3.38 -30.10 -5.58
N ASP A 868 3.46 -28.85 -6.00
CA ASP A 868 3.72 -28.46 -7.40
C ASP A 868 5.17 -28.06 -7.61
N GLY A 869 5.72 -28.46 -8.77
CA GLY A 869 7.01 -27.98 -9.25
C GLY A 869 8.21 -28.50 -8.46
N LEU A 870 8.24 -29.78 -8.09
CA LEU A 870 9.36 -30.34 -7.32
C LEU A 870 10.72 -30.16 -8.04
N ASP A 871 10.74 -30.14 -9.37
CA ASP A 871 11.93 -29.82 -10.19
C ASP A 871 12.42 -28.37 -10.04
N GLU A 872 11.63 -27.49 -9.44
CA GLU A 872 12.03 -26.12 -9.08
C GLU A 872 12.72 -26.05 -7.71
N CYS A 873 12.74 -27.14 -6.94
CA CYS A 873 13.56 -27.27 -5.75
C CYS A 873 15.04 -27.44 -6.13
N ALA A 874 15.90 -26.62 -5.55
CA ALA A 874 17.33 -26.65 -5.78
C ALA A 874 17.97 -27.93 -5.21
N GLY A 875 18.64 -28.67 -6.10
CA GLY A 875 19.47 -29.84 -5.78
C GLY A 875 18.72 -31.16 -5.91
N ASP A 876 19.19 -32.02 -6.81
CA ASP A 876 18.60 -33.34 -7.09
C ASP A 876 18.57 -34.23 -5.84
N GLU A 877 19.62 -34.20 -5.01
CA GLU A 877 19.68 -34.93 -3.75
C GLU A 877 18.57 -34.51 -2.78
N ARG A 878 18.23 -33.22 -2.74
CA ARG A 878 17.15 -32.67 -1.90
C ARG A 878 15.80 -33.15 -2.43
N GLN A 879 15.58 -33.15 -3.74
CA GLN A 879 14.36 -33.69 -4.33
C GLN A 879 14.16 -35.18 -3.95
N VAL A 880 15.23 -35.98 -4.02
CA VAL A 880 15.22 -37.39 -3.56
C VAL A 880 14.93 -37.48 -2.07
N GLU A 881 15.52 -36.62 -1.24
CA GLU A 881 15.28 -36.55 0.21
C GLU A 881 13.79 -36.36 0.52
N LEU A 882 13.12 -35.42 -0.16
CA LEU A 882 11.68 -35.18 0.02
C LEU A 882 10.83 -36.38 -0.41
N LEU A 883 11.09 -36.94 -1.59
CA LEU A 883 10.37 -38.12 -2.09
C LEU A 883 10.52 -39.33 -1.16
N SER A 884 11.73 -39.54 -0.65
CA SER A 884 12.01 -40.59 0.33
C SER A 884 11.29 -40.34 1.66
N THR A 885 11.21 -39.08 2.10
CA THR A 885 10.50 -38.69 3.33
C THR A 885 9.00 -38.92 3.18
N ILE A 886 8.39 -38.55 2.05
CA ILE A 886 6.98 -38.81 1.76
C ILE A 886 6.67 -40.32 1.80
N LYS A 887 7.53 -41.14 1.19
CA LYS A 887 7.39 -42.60 1.25
C LYS A 887 7.39 -43.13 2.69
N HIS A 888 8.35 -42.70 3.50
CA HIS A 888 8.55 -43.26 4.84
C HIS A 888 7.56 -42.72 5.87
N CYS A 889 7.20 -41.43 5.77
CA CYS A 889 6.38 -40.75 6.78
C CYS A 889 4.90 -40.72 6.41
N LEU A 890 4.55 -40.54 5.13
CA LEU A 890 3.14 -40.37 4.74
C LEU A 890 2.54 -41.65 4.12
N LEU A 891 3.31 -42.39 3.30
CA LEU A 891 2.79 -43.59 2.60
C LEU A 891 2.95 -44.90 3.36
N LYS A 892 3.83 -44.98 4.36
CA LYS A 892 3.97 -46.17 5.23
C LYS A 892 3.15 -46.11 6.51
N ASN A 893 2.64 -44.93 6.87
CA ASN A 893 1.75 -44.76 8.01
C ASN A 893 0.28 -44.80 7.57
N ASP A 894 -0.61 -45.11 8.50
CA ASP A 894 -2.06 -45.17 8.27
C ASP A 894 -2.71 -43.79 8.30
N LEU A 895 -2.15 -42.85 7.53
CA LEU A 895 -2.64 -41.47 7.41
C LEU A 895 -3.62 -41.34 6.25
N PRO A 896 -4.65 -40.49 6.34
CA PRO A 896 -5.71 -40.42 5.34
C PRO A 896 -5.30 -39.71 4.04
N PHE A 897 -4.04 -39.28 3.88
CA PHE A 897 -3.64 -38.36 2.82
C PHE A 897 -3.52 -38.99 1.44
N ARG A 898 -4.04 -38.26 0.43
CA ARG A 898 -3.74 -38.46 -0.98
C ARG A 898 -2.79 -37.38 -1.46
N ILE A 899 -1.61 -37.80 -1.90
CA ILE A 899 -0.48 -36.92 -2.20
C ILE A 899 -0.36 -36.80 -3.70
N PHE A 900 -0.47 -35.57 -4.21
CA PHE A 900 -0.31 -35.27 -5.61
C PHE A 900 0.96 -34.41 -5.81
N ILE A 901 1.95 -34.98 -6.50
CA ILE A 901 3.21 -34.31 -6.85
C ILE A 901 3.23 -34.04 -8.36
N SER A 902 3.50 -32.80 -8.77
CA SER A 902 3.90 -32.51 -10.15
C SER A 902 5.39 -32.20 -10.25
N SER A 903 6.02 -32.67 -11.33
CA SER A 903 7.43 -32.39 -11.61
C SER A 903 7.77 -32.60 -13.08
N ARG A 904 8.89 -32.03 -13.54
CA ARG A 904 9.57 -32.53 -14.75
C ARG A 904 10.16 -33.93 -14.50
N PRO A 905 10.32 -34.77 -15.54
CA PRO A 905 10.95 -36.10 -15.42
C PRO A 905 12.48 -35.99 -15.29
N GLU A 906 12.94 -35.12 -14.37
CA GLU A 906 14.35 -34.99 -13.99
C GLU A 906 14.84 -36.25 -13.28
N TRP A 907 16.16 -36.39 -13.10
CA TRP A 907 16.77 -37.62 -12.64
C TRP A 907 16.14 -38.18 -11.35
N ALA A 908 15.86 -37.32 -10.36
CA ALA A 908 15.29 -37.72 -9.07
C ALA A 908 13.90 -38.37 -9.21
N ILE A 909 13.01 -37.78 -10.01
CA ILE A 909 11.66 -38.30 -10.24
C ILE A 909 11.69 -39.51 -11.16
N ARG A 910 12.49 -39.45 -12.21
CA ARG A 910 12.64 -40.53 -13.18
C ARG A 910 13.20 -41.77 -12.50
N SER A 911 14.25 -41.67 -11.68
CA SER A 911 14.81 -42.84 -10.97
C SER A 911 13.84 -43.42 -9.95
N ALA A 912 13.04 -42.58 -9.28
CA ALA A 912 12.06 -43.02 -8.29
C ALA A 912 10.86 -43.76 -8.91
N LEU A 913 10.43 -43.38 -10.12
CA LEU A 913 9.24 -43.91 -10.81
C LEU A 913 9.53 -44.88 -11.96
N ASN A 914 10.80 -45.14 -12.28
CA ASN A 914 11.17 -45.99 -13.41
C ASN A 914 10.62 -47.42 -13.27
N ALA A 915 9.88 -47.89 -14.28
CA ALA A 915 9.29 -49.22 -14.30
C ALA A 915 10.31 -50.34 -14.50
N GLU A 916 11.29 -50.14 -15.38
CA GLU A 916 12.33 -51.10 -15.77
C GLU A 916 13.27 -51.41 -14.61
N THR A 917 13.74 -50.37 -13.91
CA THR A 917 14.64 -50.51 -12.76
C THR A 917 13.89 -50.71 -11.45
N ARG A 918 12.55 -50.84 -11.49
CA ARG A 918 11.65 -50.87 -10.31
C ARG A 918 12.02 -49.79 -9.28
N GLY A 919 11.96 -48.54 -9.72
CA GLY A 919 12.18 -47.37 -8.88
C GLY A 919 11.41 -47.45 -7.57
N TYR A 920 11.97 -46.91 -6.50
CA TYR A 920 11.48 -47.15 -5.14
C TYR A 920 10.07 -46.58 -4.86
N LEU A 921 9.51 -45.73 -5.73
CA LEU A 921 8.13 -45.24 -5.70
C LEU A 921 7.22 -45.88 -6.75
N TYR A 922 7.76 -46.54 -7.78
CA TYR A 922 7.00 -47.14 -8.88
C TYR A 922 5.79 -48.00 -8.44
N PRO A 923 5.92 -48.95 -7.47
CA PRO A 923 4.77 -49.76 -7.06
C PRO A 923 3.73 -48.97 -6.24
N LEU A 924 4.10 -47.83 -5.67
CA LEU A 924 3.28 -47.03 -4.76
C LEU A 924 2.59 -45.84 -5.46
N ALA A 925 3.09 -45.44 -6.63
CA ALA A 925 2.64 -44.26 -7.33
C ALA A 925 1.68 -44.59 -8.49
N TYR A 926 0.67 -43.75 -8.65
CA TYR A 926 -0.08 -43.60 -9.89
C TYR A 926 0.63 -42.55 -10.74
N HIS A 927 1.21 -42.96 -11.87
CA HIS A 927 2.06 -42.10 -12.69
C HIS A 927 1.30 -41.61 -13.92
N ILE A 928 1.10 -40.30 -14.02
CA ILE A 928 0.51 -39.65 -15.19
C ILE A 928 1.62 -38.99 -16.00
N GLN A 929 1.81 -39.43 -17.24
CA GLN A 929 2.70 -38.79 -18.22
C GLN A 929 1.89 -37.84 -19.11
N LEU A 930 1.84 -36.57 -18.72
CA LEU A 930 0.99 -35.56 -19.34
C LEU A 930 1.31 -35.32 -20.82
N SER A 931 2.58 -35.44 -21.20
CA SER A 931 3.05 -35.20 -22.57
C SER A 931 2.84 -36.38 -23.51
N ASP A 932 2.70 -37.60 -22.97
CA ASP A 932 2.64 -38.82 -23.78
C ASP A 932 1.20 -39.37 -23.86
N LYS A 933 0.43 -39.24 -22.77
CA LYS A 933 -0.93 -39.81 -22.64
C LYS A 933 -2.04 -38.87 -23.10
N TYR A 934 -1.83 -37.55 -23.11
CA TYR A 934 -2.88 -36.57 -23.42
C TYR A 934 -2.44 -35.58 -24.48
N ASP A 935 -3.11 -35.63 -25.63
CA ASP A 935 -2.93 -34.66 -26.69
C ASP A 935 -3.50 -33.29 -26.26
N ALA A 936 -2.64 -32.26 -26.27
CA ALA A 936 -3.01 -30.90 -25.94
C ALA A 936 -3.39 -30.05 -27.17
N THR A 937 -3.33 -30.62 -28.37
CA THR A 937 -3.51 -29.90 -29.64
C THR A 937 -4.86 -29.19 -29.71
N ASP A 938 -5.95 -29.91 -29.41
CA ASP A 938 -7.31 -29.35 -29.42
C ASP A 938 -7.52 -28.28 -28.34
N ASP A 939 -6.94 -28.49 -27.16
CA ASP A 939 -7.02 -27.53 -26.06
C ASP A 939 -6.25 -26.24 -26.38
N ILE A 940 -5.06 -26.35 -26.98
CA ILE A 940 -4.24 -25.21 -27.41
C ILE A 940 -4.98 -24.42 -28.49
N ARG A 941 -5.64 -25.11 -29.44
CA ARG A 941 -6.46 -24.46 -30.46
C ARG A 941 -7.59 -23.63 -29.83
N ARG A 942 -8.34 -24.22 -28.90
CA ARG A 942 -9.41 -23.51 -28.18
C ARG A 942 -8.88 -22.32 -27.40
N TYR A 943 -7.76 -22.50 -26.70
CA TYR A 943 -7.08 -21.45 -25.95
C TYR A 943 -6.69 -20.26 -26.84
N LEU A 944 -6.01 -20.52 -27.96
CA LEU A 944 -5.58 -19.48 -28.90
C LEU A 944 -6.78 -18.73 -29.49
N TRP A 945 -7.80 -19.46 -29.96
CA TRP A 945 -9.02 -18.85 -30.49
C TRP A 945 -9.69 -17.92 -29.49
N ARG A 946 -9.95 -18.41 -28.27
CA ARG A 946 -10.67 -17.65 -27.25
C ARG A 946 -9.89 -16.40 -26.82
N ARG A 947 -8.59 -16.55 -26.56
CA ARG A 947 -7.74 -15.46 -26.06
C ARG A 947 -7.46 -14.39 -27.12
N LEU A 948 -7.18 -14.79 -28.36
CA LEU A 948 -6.96 -13.84 -29.45
C LEU A 948 -8.26 -13.11 -29.82
N GLN A 949 -9.42 -13.79 -29.84
CA GLN A 949 -10.72 -13.12 -30.05
C GLN A 949 -11.00 -12.07 -28.98
N ASP A 950 -10.73 -12.37 -27.70
CA ASP A 950 -10.89 -11.40 -26.61
C ASP A 950 -9.96 -10.18 -26.81
N ILE A 951 -8.70 -10.39 -27.23
CA ILE A 951 -7.78 -9.31 -27.58
C ILE A 951 -8.33 -8.45 -28.72
N GLY A 952 -8.80 -9.06 -29.82
CA GLY A 952 -9.40 -8.34 -30.94
C GLY A 952 -10.61 -7.51 -30.53
N SER A 953 -11.49 -8.06 -29.70
CA SER A 953 -12.71 -7.38 -29.23
C SER A 953 -12.42 -6.14 -28.38
N ARG A 954 -11.30 -6.13 -27.65
CA ARG A 954 -10.86 -5.01 -26.79
C ARG A 954 -9.87 -4.08 -27.47
N SER A 955 -9.39 -4.41 -28.66
CA SER A 955 -8.39 -3.64 -29.41
C SER A 955 -8.98 -2.34 -29.97
N TYR A 956 -8.13 -1.31 -30.10
CA TYR A 956 -8.45 -0.06 -30.80
C TYR A 956 -8.18 -0.15 -32.31
N ASP A 957 -7.47 -1.17 -32.80
CA ASP A 957 -7.22 -1.39 -34.24
C ASP A 957 -8.49 -1.94 -34.93
N PRO A 958 -9.10 -1.22 -35.90
CA PRO A 958 -10.28 -1.69 -36.61
C PRO A 958 -10.09 -3.04 -37.32
N ARG A 959 -8.87 -3.35 -37.79
CA ARG A 959 -8.55 -4.63 -38.45
C ARG A 959 -8.75 -5.79 -37.48
N ALA A 960 -8.38 -5.62 -36.21
CA ALA A 960 -8.51 -6.63 -35.15
C ALA A 960 -9.95 -6.86 -34.66
N ARG A 961 -10.90 -5.98 -35.04
CA ARG A 961 -12.34 -6.14 -34.73
C ARG A 961 -13.10 -6.86 -35.84
N SER A 962 -12.48 -7.05 -37.01
CA SER A 962 -13.06 -7.84 -38.09
C SER A 962 -13.22 -9.31 -37.66
N LYS A 963 -14.07 -10.08 -38.31
CA LYS A 963 -14.02 -11.55 -38.16
C LYS A 963 -12.88 -12.18 -38.98
N LEU A 964 -12.24 -11.40 -39.85
CA LEU A 964 -11.29 -11.89 -40.86
C LEU A 964 -9.81 -11.81 -40.43
N TRP A 965 -9.47 -11.19 -39.29
CA TRP A 965 -8.06 -11.09 -38.85
C TRP A 965 -7.52 -12.37 -38.19
N LEU A 966 -8.40 -13.27 -37.75
CA LEU A 966 -8.02 -14.59 -37.28
C LEU A 966 -8.33 -15.59 -38.37
N ARG A 967 -7.33 -15.89 -39.22
CA ARG A 967 -7.47 -16.95 -40.22
C ARG A 967 -7.30 -18.29 -39.54
N VAL A 968 -8.11 -19.26 -39.96
CA VAL A 968 -8.00 -20.65 -39.47
C VAL A 968 -6.60 -21.19 -39.73
N GLU A 969 -6.04 -20.89 -40.90
CA GLU A 969 -4.69 -21.30 -41.31
C GLU A 969 -3.60 -20.80 -40.34
N ASP A 970 -3.68 -19.52 -39.93
CA ASP A 970 -2.71 -18.93 -38.99
C ASP A 970 -2.80 -19.61 -37.61
N ILE A 971 -4.02 -19.86 -37.11
CA ILE A 971 -4.21 -20.55 -35.84
C ILE A 971 -3.70 -21.99 -35.91
N GLU A 972 -4.01 -22.73 -36.97
CA GLU A 972 -3.51 -24.10 -37.14
C GLU A 972 -1.98 -24.14 -37.23
N LYS A 973 -1.37 -23.15 -37.88
CA LYS A 973 0.09 -23.02 -37.94
C LYS A 973 0.69 -22.84 -36.53
N LEU A 974 0.09 -21.97 -35.71
CA LEU A 974 0.51 -21.76 -34.32
C LEU A 974 0.26 -22.98 -33.42
N VAL A 975 -0.86 -23.69 -33.61
CA VAL A 975 -1.19 -24.92 -32.87
C VAL A 975 -0.18 -26.02 -33.17
N LYS A 976 0.15 -26.24 -34.46
CA LYS A 976 1.19 -27.19 -34.87
C LYS A 976 2.55 -26.82 -34.28
N ALA A 977 2.91 -25.53 -34.33
CA ALA A 977 4.18 -25.04 -33.78
C ALA A 977 4.28 -25.18 -32.26
N ALA A 978 3.15 -25.07 -31.54
CA ALA A 978 3.12 -25.27 -30.10
C ALA A 978 3.51 -26.69 -29.68
N SER A 979 3.34 -27.71 -30.55
CA SER A 979 3.76 -29.10 -30.31
C SER A 979 3.33 -29.62 -28.93
N GLY A 980 2.08 -29.35 -28.56
CA GLY A 980 1.50 -29.74 -27.26
C GLY A 980 1.97 -28.92 -26.04
N GLN A 981 2.73 -27.83 -26.25
CA GLN A 981 3.25 -26.98 -25.17
C GLN A 981 2.48 -25.66 -25.07
N PHE A 982 1.67 -25.53 -24.01
CA PHE A 982 0.92 -24.31 -23.72
C PHE A 982 1.79 -23.06 -23.51
N VAL A 983 3.06 -23.21 -23.11
CA VAL A 983 3.97 -22.06 -22.97
C VAL A 983 4.14 -21.31 -24.29
N TYR A 984 4.14 -22.01 -25.44
CA TYR A 984 4.20 -21.38 -26.75
C TYR A 984 2.97 -20.50 -26.97
N ALA A 985 1.78 -21.09 -26.85
CA ALA A 985 0.52 -20.38 -27.04
C ALA A 985 0.32 -19.21 -26.05
N ALA A 986 0.70 -19.40 -24.79
CA ALA A 986 0.64 -18.34 -23.78
C ALA A 986 1.59 -17.18 -24.08
N THR A 987 2.81 -17.47 -24.57
CA THR A 987 3.78 -16.46 -24.99
C THR A 987 3.26 -15.67 -26.20
N VAL A 988 2.68 -16.34 -27.20
CA VAL A 988 2.05 -15.70 -28.36
C VAL A 988 0.94 -14.75 -27.94
N VAL A 989 0.00 -15.22 -27.09
CA VAL A 989 -1.11 -14.40 -26.59
C VAL A 989 -0.59 -13.16 -25.85
N LYS A 990 0.41 -13.31 -24.99
CA LYS A 990 1.02 -12.19 -24.28
C LYS A 990 1.67 -11.19 -25.22
N TYR A 991 2.47 -11.66 -26.18
CA TYR A 991 3.12 -10.82 -27.18
C TYR A 991 2.09 -10.05 -28.02
N VAL A 992 1.03 -10.71 -28.49
CA VAL A 992 -0.04 -10.06 -29.27
C VAL A 992 -0.84 -9.06 -28.43
N SER A 993 -0.92 -9.24 -27.11
CA SER A 993 -1.70 -8.37 -26.20
C SER A 993 -1.04 -7.03 -25.82
N GLU A 994 0.21 -6.78 -26.23
CA GLU A 994 0.93 -5.56 -25.86
C GLU A 994 0.32 -4.30 -26.50
N ARG A 995 0.09 -3.27 -25.68
CA ARG A 995 -0.77 -2.12 -26.03
C ARG A 995 -0.17 -1.12 -27.02
N ARG A 996 1.15 -1.13 -27.22
CA ARG A 996 1.88 -0.14 -28.03
C ARG A 996 1.98 -0.52 -29.52
N SER A 997 1.52 -1.72 -29.90
CA SER A 997 1.55 -2.21 -31.29
C SER A 997 0.19 -2.77 -31.72
N SER A 998 -0.06 -2.84 -33.02
CA SER A 998 -1.25 -3.51 -33.53
C SER A 998 -1.19 -5.01 -33.23
N PRO A 999 -2.25 -5.61 -32.66
CA PRO A 999 -2.32 -7.05 -32.48
C PRO A 999 -2.36 -7.81 -33.82
N VAL A 1000 -2.80 -7.18 -34.91
CA VAL A 1000 -2.81 -7.79 -36.24
C VAL A 1000 -1.38 -7.92 -36.76
N ASP A 1001 -0.61 -6.84 -36.71
CA ASP A 1001 0.77 -6.84 -37.22
C ASP A 1001 1.67 -7.75 -36.37
N ARG A 1002 1.45 -7.80 -35.05
CA ARG A 1002 2.17 -8.72 -34.16
C ARG A 1002 1.78 -10.18 -34.35
N LEU A 1003 0.50 -10.49 -34.57
CA LEU A 1003 0.09 -11.85 -34.90
C LEU A 1003 0.75 -12.31 -36.19
N GLN A 1004 0.76 -11.45 -37.22
CA GLN A 1004 1.43 -11.75 -38.49
C GLN A 1004 2.93 -11.97 -38.28
N THR A 1005 3.59 -11.11 -37.50
CA THR A 1005 5.02 -11.24 -37.18
C THR A 1005 5.34 -12.61 -36.55
N VAL A 1006 4.51 -13.06 -35.60
CA VAL A 1006 4.68 -14.38 -34.97
C VAL A 1006 4.47 -15.51 -35.99
N VAL A 1007 3.44 -15.40 -36.83
CA VAL A 1007 3.13 -16.37 -37.90
C VAL A 1007 4.28 -16.46 -38.91
N ASP A 1008 4.94 -15.34 -39.21
CA ASP A 1008 6.09 -15.26 -40.11
C ASP A 1008 7.33 -15.91 -39.49
N TRP A 1009 7.53 -15.77 -38.16
CA TRP A 1009 8.59 -16.49 -37.45
C TRP A 1009 8.34 -17.99 -37.34
N THR A 1010 7.08 -18.43 -37.40
CA THR A 1010 6.73 -19.84 -37.30
C THR A 1010 7.25 -20.61 -38.52
N PRO A 1011 8.14 -21.62 -38.34
CA PRO A 1011 8.70 -22.39 -39.46
C PRO A 1011 7.65 -23.12 -40.30
N GLU A 1012 7.88 -23.25 -41.61
CA GLU A 1012 7.04 -24.08 -42.49
C GLU A 1012 7.27 -25.58 -42.29
N GLU A 1013 6.29 -26.39 -42.71
CA GLU A 1013 6.20 -27.84 -42.45
C GLU A 1013 7.50 -28.61 -42.80
N GLY A 1014 7.89 -29.53 -41.91
CA GLY A 1014 8.94 -30.52 -42.18
C GLY A 1014 10.32 -30.28 -41.53
N ARG A 1015 10.53 -29.18 -40.78
CA ARG A 1015 11.83 -28.87 -40.13
C ARG A 1015 11.90 -29.02 -38.60
N LEU A 1016 10.79 -29.31 -37.93
CA LEU A 1016 10.76 -29.37 -36.46
C LEU A 1016 11.12 -30.79 -35.97
N ALA A 1017 12.41 -31.03 -35.77
CA ALA A 1017 12.91 -32.32 -35.28
C ALA A 1017 12.89 -32.42 -33.74
N ARG A 1018 12.71 -31.30 -33.02
CA ARG A 1018 12.82 -31.24 -31.55
C ARG A 1018 11.66 -30.47 -30.87
N PRO A 1019 11.17 -30.93 -29.69
CA PRO A 1019 10.00 -30.35 -29.01
C PRO A 1019 10.09 -28.86 -28.65
N PHE A 1020 11.28 -28.27 -28.54
CA PHE A 1020 11.45 -26.86 -28.13
C PHE A 1020 11.89 -25.94 -29.27
N GLU A 1021 12.10 -26.46 -30.47
CA GLU A 1021 12.71 -25.69 -31.57
C GLU A 1021 11.81 -24.53 -32.02
N ALA A 1022 10.50 -24.76 -32.15
CA ALA A 1022 9.55 -23.69 -32.45
C ALA A 1022 9.47 -22.64 -31.34
N LEU A 1023 9.54 -23.05 -30.07
CA LEU A 1023 9.56 -22.15 -28.92
C LEU A 1023 10.85 -21.31 -28.88
N ASP A 1024 11.98 -21.92 -29.19
CA ASP A 1024 13.28 -21.24 -29.27
C ASP A 1024 13.29 -20.21 -30.41
N VAL A 1025 12.66 -20.53 -31.56
CA VAL A 1025 12.47 -19.59 -32.66
C VAL A 1025 11.58 -18.42 -32.24
N LEU A 1026 10.48 -18.67 -31.52
CA LEU A 1026 9.62 -17.61 -30.99
C LEU A 1026 10.38 -16.70 -30.01
N TYR A 1027 11.12 -17.27 -29.06
CA TYR A 1027 11.95 -16.50 -28.14
C TYR A 1027 13.03 -15.71 -28.86
N ALA A 1028 13.71 -16.31 -29.84
CA ALA A 1028 14.71 -15.63 -30.65
C ALA A 1028 14.11 -14.48 -31.46
N GLY A 1029 12.91 -14.65 -32.04
CA GLY A 1029 12.21 -13.61 -32.79
C GLY A 1029 11.85 -12.41 -31.91
N ILE A 1030 11.21 -12.65 -30.76
CA ILE A 1030 10.86 -11.59 -29.79
C ILE A 1030 12.12 -10.87 -29.31
N LEU A 1031 13.16 -11.62 -28.93
CA LEU A 1031 14.40 -11.04 -28.42
C LEU A 1031 15.17 -10.24 -29.48
N SER A 1032 15.18 -10.70 -30.73
CA SER A 1032 15.84 -9.99 -31.83
C SER A 1032 15.09 -8.71 -32.20
N ALA A 1033 13.75 -8.75 -32.25
CA ALA A 1033 12.94 -7.55 -32.48
C ALA A 1033 13.17 -6.49 -31.39
N ALA A 1034 13.17 -6.91 -30.12
CA ALA A 1034 13.46 -6.01 -28.99
C ALA A 1034 14.89 -5.44 -29.06
N LYS A 1035 15.87 -6.27 -29.44
CA LYS A 1035 17.26 -5.82 -29.64
C LYS A 1035 17.36 -4.74 -30.71
N GLU A 1036 16.78 -4.97 -31.89
CA GLU A 1036 16.82 -4.03 -33.01
C GLU A 1036 16.16 -2.69 -32.65
N LEU A 1037 15.00 -2.73 -31.99
CA LEU A 1037 14.32 -1.52 -31.52
C LEU A 1037 15.13 -0.76 -30.46
N TYR A 1038 15.71 -1.47 -29.49
CA TYR A 1038 16.51 -0.86 -28.41
C TYR A 1038 17.78 -0.20 -28.95
N GLU A 1039 18.51 -0.88 -29.83
CA GLU A 1039 19.77 -0.41 -30.42
C GLU A 1039 19.57 0.66 -31.49
N ALA A 1040 18.36 0.79 -32.08
CA ALA A 1040 18.01 1.84 -33.03
C ALA A 1040 17.80 3.22 -32.38
N VAL A 1041 17.63 3.30 -31.06
CA VAL A 1041 17.48 4.57 -30.35
C VAL A 1041 18.85 5.25 -30.19
N ASP A 1042 18.99 6.48 -30.69
CA ASP A 1042 20.27 7.21 -30.71
C ASP A 1042 20.93 7.35 -29.33
N THR A 1043 20.16 7.49 -28.24
CA THR A 1043 20.68 7.58 -26.86
C THR A 1043 21.30 6.27 -26.36
N HIS A 1044 21.02 5.14 -27.01
CA HIS A 1044 21.55 3.82 -26.67
C HIS A 1044 22.71 3.39 -27.58
N ARG A 1045 23.15 4.25 -28.50
CA ARG A 1045 24.19 3.93 -29.48
C ARG A 1045 25.49 3.46 -28.81
N GLY A 1046 25.90 2.23 -29.10
CA GLY A 1046 27.10 1.60 -28.52
C GLY A 1046 26.86 0.73 -27.28
N ARG A 1047 25.63 0.70 -26.74
CA ARG A 1047 25.24 -0.25 -25.68
C ARG A 1047 24.90 -1.60 -26.30
N ASN A 1048 25.29 -2.70 -25.64
CA ASN A 1048 24.95 -4.06 -26.09
C ASN A 1048 23.74 -4.58 -25.32
N PHE A 1049 22.59 -4.62 -25.99
CA PHE A 1049 21.32 -5.02 -25.40
C PHE A 1049 21.36 -6.40 -24.73
N LEU A 1050 21.96 -7.40 -25.40
CA LEU A 1050 22.04 -8.77 -24.89
C LEU A 1050 22.92 -8.87 -23.63
N LEU A 1051 24.00 -8.11 -23.56
CA LEU A 1051 24.86 -8.04 -22.37
C LEU A 1051 24.11 -7.41 -21.18
N LEU A 1052 23.38 -6.32 -21.40
CA LEU A 1052 22.59 -5.65 -20.36
C LEU A 1052 21.47 -6.56 -19.84
N LEU A 1053 20.69 -7.17 -20.74
CA LEU A 1053 19.62 -8.10 -20.36
C LEU A 1053 20.17 -9.27 -19.55
N ARG A 1054 21.30 -9.84 -19.98
CA ARG A 1054 21.96 -10.94 -19.28
C ARG A 1054 22.59 -10.50 -17.96
N ALA A 1055 23.03 -9.26 -17.81
CA ALA A 1055 23.50 -8.71 -16.54
C ALA A 1055 22.38 -8.67 -15.50
N HIS A 1056 21.20 -8.14 -15.84
CA HIS A 1056 20.05 -8.14 -14.93
C HIS A 1056 19.52 -9.55 -14.64
N HIS A 1057 19.54 -10.46 -15.63
CA HIS A 1057 19.22 -11.87 -15.41
C HIS A 1057 20.14 -12.50 -14.36
N ILE A 1058 21.45 -12.33 -14.52
CA ILE A 1058 22.45 -12.91 -13.61
C ILE A 1058 22.38 -12.28 -12.22
N ASN A 1059 22.15 -10.97 -12.10
CA ASN A 1059 21.88 -10.32 -10.81
C ASN A 1059 20.63 -10.91 -10.11
N SER A 1060 19.65 -11.35 -10.90
CA SER A 1060 18.43 -11.97 -10.39
C SER A 1060 18.60 -13.46 -10.05
N ASP A 1061 19.71 -14.12 -10.42
CA ASP A 1061 19.99 -15.52 -10.09
C ASP A 1061 20.81 -15.64 -8.77
N PHE A 1062 20.23 -16.27 -7.75
CA PHE A 1062 20.83 -16.49 -6.42
C PHE A 1062 22.16 -17.27 -6.44
N ARG A 1063 22.54 -17.86 -7.58
CA ARG A 1063 23.71 -18.74 -7.70
C ARG A 1063 25.01 -18.02 -8.09
N VAL A 1064 24.96 -16.71 -8.40
CA VAL A 1064 26.07 -16.02 -9.07
C VAL A 1064 26.75 -14.92 -8.23
N GLY A 1065 26.19 -14.52 -7.09
CA GLY A 1065 26.78 -13.50 -6.21
C GLY A 1065 26.35 -13.62 -4.76
N SER A 1066 27.11 -13.00 -3.86
CA SER A 1066 26.89 -13.00 -2.41
C SER A 1066 25.94 -11.88 -1.94
N ARG A 1067 25.69 -10.87 -2.79
CA ARG A 1067 24.71 -9.79 -2.60
C ARG A 1067 23.89 -9.62 -3.89
N ARG A 1068 22.60 -9.29 -3.74
CA ARG A 1068 21.69 -8.95 -4.83
C ARG A 1068 21.47 -7.45 -4.84
N TRP A 1069 21.44 -6.84 -6.02
CA TRP A 1069 21.15 -5.42 -6.18
C TRP A 1069 19.73 -5.21 -6.69
N GLY A 1070 19.05 -4.19 -6.19
CA GLY A 1070 17.79 -3.74 -6.78
C GLY A 1070 18.05 -3.25 -8.21
N ALA A 1071 17.04 -3.30 -9.09
CA ALA A 1071 17.21 -2.93 -10.50
C ALA A 1071 17.77 -1.51 -10.68
N HIS A 1072 17.30 -0.54 -9.87
CA HIS A 1072 17.82 0.83 -9.86
C HIS A 1072 19.28 0.92 -9.42
N GLU A 1073 19.65 0.25 -8.32
CA GLU A 1073 21.04 0.20 -7.84
C GLU A 1073 21.95 -0.50 -8.86
N PHE A 1074 21.42 -1.48 -9.59
CA PHE A 1074 22.16 -2.21 -10.61
C PHE A 1074 22.31 -1.41 -11.90
N ASP A 1075 21.32 -0.61 -12.30
CA ASP A 1075 21.45 0.36 -13.39
C ASP A 1075 22.57 1.37 -13.11
N GLU A 1076 22.68 1.84 -11.87
CA GLU A 1076 23.78 2.71 -11.43
C GLU A 1076 25.14 2.01 -11.57
N ILE A 1077 25.25 0.74 -11.12
CA ILE A 1077 26.47 -0.08 -11.28
C ILE A 1077 26.85 -0.24 -12.75
N LEU A 1078 25.86 -0.38 -13.63
CA LEU A 1078 26.04 -0.50 -15.08
C LEU A 1078 26.22 0.86 -15.78
N ASN A 1079 26.27 1.96 -15.03
CA ASN A 1079 26.33 3.33 -15.53
C ASN A 1079 25.23 3.67 -16.55
N LEU A 1080 24.01 3.24 -16.25
CA LEU A 1080 22.82 3.53 -17.04
C LEU A 1080 22.06 4.73 -16.46
N GLU A 1081 21.09 5.22 -17.23
CA GLU A 1081 20.16 6.27 -16.79
C GLU A 1081 19.18 5.73 -15.74
N THR A 1082 18.55 6.61 -14.97
CA THR A 1082 17.51 6.23 -14.02
C THR A 1082 16.38 5.51 -14.74
N GLU A 1083 15.94 4.36 -14.22
CA GLU A 1083 14.89 3.51 -14.81
C GLU A 1083 15.25 2.88 -16.18
N ALA A 1084 16.54 2.82 -16.54
CA ALA A 1084 16.99 2.20 -17.79
C ALA A 1084 16.58 0.72 -17.93
N HIS A 1085 16.49 -0.02 -16.82
CA HIS A 1085 15.99 -1.39 -16.82
C HIS A 1085 14.54 -1.52 -17.30
N GLU A 1086 13.67 -0.52 -17.10
CA GLU A 1086 12.30 -0.54 -17.62
C GLU A 1086 12.29 -0.38 -19.14
N VAL A 1087 13.13 0.53 -19.65
CA VAL A 1087 13.32 0.72 -21.10
C VAL A 1087 13.87 -0.56 -21.74
N LEU A 1088 14.84 -1.22 -21.08
CA LEU A 1088 15.47 -2.45 -21.54
C LEU A 1088 14.48 -3.61 -21.75
N VAL A 1089 13.44 -3.72 -20.94
CA VAL A 1089 12.45 -4.82 -21.04
C VAL A 1089 11.10 -4.40 -21.62
N SER A 1090 10.99 -3.16 -22.10
CA SER A 1090 9.72 -2.58 -22.60
C SER A 1090 9.10 -3.38 -23.76
N ASP A 1091 9.92 -3.94 -24.65
CA ASP A 1091 9.49 -4.82 -25.74
C ASP A 1091 9.60 -6.33 -25.40
N LEU A 1092 9.91 -6.64 -24.13
CA LEU A 1092 10.05 -8.01 -23.60
C LEU A 1092 8.97 -8.37 -22.56
N HIS A 1093 7.90 -7.57 -22.43
CA HIS A 1093 6.84 -7.79 -21.44
C HIS A 1093 6.10 -9.14 -21.62
N SER A 1094 6.19 -9.76 -22.79
CA SER A 1094 5.68 -11.13 -23.00
C SER A 1094 6.53 -12.21 -22.29
N LEU A 1095 7.79 -11.92 -21.97
CA LEU A 1095 8.80 -12.85 -21.46
C LEU A 1095 9.28 -12.50 -20.04
N VAL A 1096 9.43 -11.21 -19.75
CA VAL A 1096 10.12 -10.68 -18.56
C VAL A 1096 9.34 -9.53 -17.93
N VAL A 1097 9.42 -9.41 -16.60
CA VAL A 1097 8.89 -8.27 -15.84
C VAL A 1097 9.76 -8.01 -14.61
N PHE A 1098 9.92 -6.76 -14.20
CA PHE A 1098 10.52 -6.43 -12.90
C PHE A 1098 9.45 -6.45 -11.80
N ARG A 1099 9.71 -7.12 -10.68
CA ARG A 1099 8.80 -7.20 -9.54
C ARG A 1099 9.50 -6.83 -8.25
N GLN A 1100 8.75 -6.20 -7.34
CA GLN A 1100 9.21 -5.92 -5.99
C GLN A 1100 9.42 -7.22 -5.22
N PHE A 1101 10.53 -7.30 -4.50
CA PHE A 1101 10.80 -8.43 -3.62
C PHE A 1101 10.17 -8.19 -2.23
N PRO A 1102 9.24 -9.05 -1.74
CA PRO A 1102 8.44 -8.77 -0.54
C PRO A 1102 9.23 -8.57 0.76
N GLU A 1103 10.47 -9.08 0.82
CA GLU A 1103 11.32 -9.06 2.01
C GLU A 1103 12.24 -7.82 2.08
N PHE A 1104 12.22 -6.97 1.04
CA PHE A 1104 13.07 -5.78 0.90
C PHE A 1104 12.20 -4.50 0.77
N PRO A 1105 12.78 -3.29 0.94
CA PRO A 1105 12.06 -2.00 0.88
C PRO A 1105 11.24 -1.81 -0.40
N GLU A 1106 10.31 -0.83 -0.39
CA GLU A 1106 9.38 -0.53 -1.50
C GLU A 1106 10.05 -0.34 -2.88
N THR A 1107 11.35 -0.04 -2.93
CA THR A 1107 12.13 0.23 -4.15
C THR A 1107 12.95 -0.95 -4.68
N PHE A 1108 12.99 -2.10 -4.00
CA PHE A 1108 13.86 -3.22 -4.38
C PHE A 1108 13.20 -4.13 -5.43
N MET A 1109 13.45 -3.84 -6.71
CA MET A 1109 12.93 -4.62 -7.85
C MET A 1109 13.96 -5.59 -8.42
N VAL A 1110 13.51 -6.77 -8.85
CA VAL A 1110 14.35 -7.78 -9.53
C VAL A 1110 13.68 -8.31 -10.78
N MET A 1111 14.48 -8.78 -11.73
CA MET A 1111 13.99 -9.34 -12.98
C MET A 1111 13.33 -10.70 -12.73
N HIS A 1112 12.11 -10.87 -13.22
CA HIS A 1112 11.31 -12.08 -13.10
C HIS A 1112 10.86 -12.57 -14.47
N PHE A 1113 11.06 -13.87 -14.72
CA PHE A 1113 10.63 -14.53 -15.97
C PHE A 1113 9.24 -15.14 -15.81
N TYR A 1114 8.38 -14.99 -16.80
CA TYR A 1114 7.07 -15.64 -16.76
C TYR A 1114 7.16 -17.17 -16.83
N HIS A 1115 8.23 -17.72 -17.41
CA HIS A 1115 8.44 -19.15 -17.48
C HIS A 1115 9.93 -19.51 -17.48
N ARG A 1116 10.29 -20.57 -16.76
CA ARG A 1116 11.68 -21.06 -16.61
C ARG A 1116 12.35 -21.41 -17.95
N SER A 1117 11.58 -21.86 -18.94
CA SER A 1117 12.13 -22.24 -20.25
C SER A 1117 12.81 -21.11 -21.02
N PHE A 1118 12.48 -19.84 -20.75
CA PHE A 1118 13.18 -18.70 -21.35
C PHE A 1118 14.54 -18.44 -20.69
N SER A 1119 14.63 -18.54 -19.37
CA SER A 1119 15.92 -18.51 -18.66
C SER A 1119 16.84 -19.64 -19.16
N GLU A 1120 16.30 -20.86 -19.33
CA GLU A 1120 17.03 -22.01 -19.91
C GLU A 1120 17.45 -21.80 -21.37
N PHE A 1121 16.65 -21.08 -22.15
CA PHE A 1121 17.01 -20.67 -23.51
C PHE A 1121 18.22 -19.73 -23.49
N LEU A 1122 18.20 -18.69 -22.63
CA LEU A 1122 19.32 -17.75 -22.48
C LEU A 1122 20.59 -18.38 -21.90
N ASP A 1123 20.46 -19.45 -21.11
CA ASP A 1123 21.59 -20.19 -20.53
C ASP A 1123 22.16 -21.29 -21.45
N SER A 1124 21.53 -21.56 -22.60
CA SER A 1124 21.92 -22.61 -23.53
C SER A 1124 22.43 -22.05 -24.87
N GLU A 1125 23.72 -22.29 -25.16
CA GLU A 1125 24.35 -21.92 -26.43
C GLU A 1125 23.67 -22.58 -27.63
N THR A 1126 23.32 -23.86 -27.50
CA THR A 1126 22.69 -24.63 -28.59
C THR A 1126 21.28 -24.15 -28.91
N ARG A 1127 20.55 -23.61 -27.93
CA ARG A 1127 19.19 -23.08 -28.10
C ARG A 1127 19.18 -21.62 -28.57
N SER A 1128 19.91 -20.74 -27.89
CA SER A 1128 19.93 -19.30 -28.19
C SER A 1128 20.88 -18.89 -29.32
N LYS A 1129 21.82 -19.76 -29.71
CA LYS A 1129 22.71 -19.58 -30.87
C LYS A 1129 23.39 -18.20 -30.85
N ASN A 1130 23.15 -17.37 -31.86
CA ASN A 1130 23.74 -16.04 -32.00
C ASN A 1130 23.31 -15.03 -30.92
N LEU A 1131 22.29 -15.35 -30.13
CA LEU A 1131 21.80 -14.55 -29.01
C LEU A 1131 22.42 -14.98 -27.67
N PHE A 1132 23.25 -16.03 -27.67
CA PHE A 1132 23.88 -16.56 -26.47
C PHE A 1132 25.00 -15.64 -25.97
N ILE A 1133 24.96 -15.31 -24.68
CA ILE A 1133 26.03 -14.60 -23.97
C ILE A 1133 26.42 -15.43 -22.74
N THR A 1134 27.70 -15.78 -22.66
CA THR A 1134 28.24 -16.59 -21.56
C THR A 1134 28.20 -15.82 -20.24
N LYS A 1135 28.02 -16.53 -19.11
CA LYS A 1135 28.10 -15.91 -17.77
C LYS A 1135 29.45 -15.23 -17.53
N ILE A 1136 30.52 -15.72 -18.18
CA ILE A 1136 31.87 -15.17 -18.13
C ILE A 1136 31.92 -13.78 -18.80
N GLN A 1137 31.36 -13.64 -20.01
CA GLN A 1137 31.32 -12.35 -20.73
C GLN A 1137 30.55 -11.30 -19.94
N VAL A 1138 29.41 -11.66 -19.33
CA VAL A 1138 28.62 -10.73 -18.52
C VAL A 1138 29.39 -10.29 -17.28
N ARG A 1139 30.01 -11.23 -16.55
CA ARG A 1139 30.83 -10.93 -15.37
C ARG A 1139 32.02 -10.02 -15.72
N ALA A 1140 32.66 -10.25 -16.86
CA ALA A 1140 33.72 -9.40 -17.37
C ALA A 1140 33.21 -7.98 -17.69
N TYR A 1141 32.06 -7.86 -18.38
CA TYR A 1141 31.42 -6.59 -18.70
C TYR A 1141 31.05 -5.76 -17.45
N VAL A 1142 30.41 -6.39 -16.45
CA VAL A 1142 30.07 -5.71 -15.19
C VAL A 1142 31.35 -5.25 -14.47
N SER A 1143 32.36 -6.12 -14.39
CA SER A 1143 33.64 -5.79 -13.75
C SER A 1143 34.35 -4.64 -14.46
N GLU A 1144 34.34 -4.63 -15.79
CA GLU A 1144 34.92 -3.56 -16.61
C GLU A 1144 34.22 -2.22 -16.38
N THR A 1145 32.90 -2.21 -16.38
CA THR A 1145 32.08 -1.00 -16.14
C THR A 1145 32.39 -0.41 -14.76
N VAL A 1146 32.46 -1.27 -13.73
CA VAL A 1146 32.82 -0.85 -12.37
C VAL A 1146 34.24 -0.27 -12.30
N VAL A 1147 35.23 -0.88 -12.98
CA VAL A 1147 36.61 -0.36 -13.01
C VAL A 1147 36.69 0.99 -13.73
N GLN A 1148 35.93 1.19 -14.81
CA GLN A 1148 35.90 2.46 -15.53
C GLN A 1148 35.30 3.59 -14.67
N GLU A 1149 34.24 3.33 -13.92
CA GLU A 1149 33.66 4.30 -12.98
C GLU A 1149 34.59 4.59 -11.80
N PHE A 1150 35.27 3.57 -11.26
CA PHE A 1150 36.23 3.71 -10.17
C PHE A 1150 37.39 4.66 -10.51
N ASN A 1151 37.79 4.71 -11.79
CA ASN A 1151 38.89 5.55 -12.28
C ASN A 1151 38.51 7.01 -12.57
N LYS A 1152 37.22 7.35 -12.73
CA LYS A 1152 36.76 8.73 -12.98
C LYS A 1152 36.77 9.61 -11.73
N PHE A 1153 37.15 9.05 -10.57
CA PHE A 1153 37.04 9.69 -9.26
C PHE A 1153 38.35 10.33 -8.77
N SER A 1154 38.33 11.63 -8.42
CA SER A 1154 39.45 12.36 -7.80
C SER A 1154 39.16 12.68 -6.32
N LEU A 1155 40.04 12.29 -5.39
CA LEU A 1155 40.04 12.81 -4.01
C LEU A 1155 40.89 14.09 -4.01
N GLU A 1156 40.27 15.26 -4.12
CA GLU A 1156 40.91 16.51 -3.69
C GLU A 1156 40.71 16.69 -2.17
N PRO A 1157 41.72 17.14 -1.39
CA PRO A 1157 41.65 17.18 0.08
C PRO A 1157 40.91 18.40 0.65
N SER A 1158 39.90 18.96 -0.02
CA SER A 1158 39.21 20.13 0.50
C SER A 1158 37.72 20.20 0.14
N SER A 1159 36.89 20.46 1.17
CA SER A 1159 35.46 20.84 1.12
C SER A 1159 34.44 19.69 1.06
N THR A 1160 34.14 19.09 2.21
CA THR A 1160 33.30 17.89 2.40
C THR A 1160 31.78 18.06 2.22
N CYS A 1161 31.28 18.94 1.35
CA CYS A 1161 29.82 19.02 1.10
C CYS A 1161 29.38 19.27 -0.35
N ALA A 1162 30.28 19.59 -1.28
CA ALA A 1162 29.88 19.88 -2.66
C ALA A 1162 30.03 18.70 -3.64
N ILE A 1163 30.81 17.66 -3.31
CA ILE A 1163 31.14 16.57 -4.25
C ILE A 1163 30.21 15.35 -4.13
N ILE A 1164 29.44 15.22 -3.05
CA ILE A 1164 28.51 14.08 -2.86
C ILE A 1164 27.34 14.12 -3.87
N ARG A 1165 27.04 15.26 -4.50
CA ARG A 1165 25.97 15.38 -5.51
C ARG A 1165 26.36 14.94 -6.93
N SER A 1166 27.62 14.56 -7.18
CA SER A 1166 28.06 14.10 -8.51
C SER A 1166 28.47 12.63 -8.58
N MET A 1167 28.30 11.85 -7.50
CA MET A 1167 28.66 10.42 -7.49
C MET A 1167 27.39 9.57 -7.71
N ARG A 1168 27.36 8.81 -8.82
CA ARG A 1168 26.26 7.90 -9.18
C ARG A 1168 26.32 6.53 -8.49
N ILE A 1169 27.44 6.16 -7.87
CA ILE A 1169 27.63 4.88 -7.16
C ILE A 1169 28.30 5.19 -5.81
N SER A 1170 27.82 4.63 -4.69
CA SER A 1170 28.55 4.72 -3.42
C SER A 1170 29.86 3.94 -3.50
N ASP A 1171 30.96 4.48 -2.99
CA ASP A 1171 32.29 3.84 -3.04
C ASP A 1171 32.28 2.38 -2.54
N GLU A 1172 31.39 2.06 -1.59
CA GLU A 1172 31.18 0.72 -1.05
C GLU A 1172 30.51 -0.23 -2.06
N ASN A 1173 29.51 0.23 -2.83
CA ASN A 1173 28.79 -0.59 -3.79
C ASN A 1173 29.70 -1.05 -4.94
N ALA A 1174 30.64 -0.20 -5.37
CA ALA A 1174 31.62 -0.53 -6.39
C ALA A 1174 32.55 -1.69 -5.94
N VAL A 1175 33.02 -1.67 -4.69
CA VAL A 1175 33.90 -2.73 -4.16
C VAL A 1175 33.17 -4.06 -4.01
N VAL A 1176 31.92 -4.04 -3.55
CA VAL A 1176 31.10 -5.24 -3.42
C VAL A 1176 30.75 -5.83 -4.80
N ALA A 1177 30.43 -4.99 -5.78
CA ALA A 1177 30.20 -5.41 -7.16
C ALA A 1177 31.45 -6.03 -7.79
N LEU A 1178 32.62 -5.38 -7.64
CA LEU A 1178 33.89 -5.91 -8.15
C LEU A 1178 34.25 -7.26 -7.52
N THR A 1179 34.03 -7.42 -6.22
CA THR A 1179 34.27 -8.69 -5.51
C THR A 1179 33.34 -9.80 -6.01
N SER A 1180 32.07 -9.48 -6.25
CA SER A 1180 31.05 -10.46 -6.63
C SER A 1180 31.17 -10.91 -8.09
N TYR A 1181 31.56 -10.01 -9.01
CA TYR A 1181 31.59 -10.30 -10.45
C TYR A 1181 32.97 -10.63 -11.01
N SER A 1182 34.08 -10.27 -10.35
CA SER A 1182 35.43 -10.49 -10.88
C SER A 1182 35.94 -11.94 -10.85
N ASN A 1183 35.18 -12.84 -10.20
CA ASN A 1183 35.53 -14.25 -10.00
C ASN A 1183 36.92 -14.41 -9.38
N GLU A 1184 37.11 -13.90 -8.16
CA GLU A 1184 38.40 -13.87 -7.46
C GLU A 1184 39.50 -13.13 -8.25
N GLY A 1185 39.14 -12.10 -9.02
CA GLY A 1185 40.09 -11.30 -9.80
C GLY A 1185 40.63 -11.98 -11.06
N LYS A 1186 40.09 -13.15 -11.45
CA LYS A 1186 40.51 -13.88 -12.66
C LYS A 1186 40.01 -13.24 -13.95
N LEU A 1187 38.87 -12.56 -13.92
CA LEU A 1187 38.23 -11.98 -15.11
C LEU A 1187 38.74 -10.57 -15.48
N LEU A 1188 39.52 -9.93 -14.61
CA LEU A 1188 40.13 -8.63 -14.89
C LEU A 1188 41.30 -8.78 -15.85
N SER A 1189 41.43 -7.86 -16.82
CA SER A 1189 42.58 -7.82 -17.73
C SER A 1189 43.82 -7.26 -17.04
N GLY A 1190 45.01 -7.53 -17.58
CA GLY A 1190 46.25 -6.95 -17.05
C GLY A 1190 46.21 -5.43 -17.02
N GLN A 1191 45.73 -4.78 -18.09
CA GLN A 1191 45.55 -3.33 -18.15
C GLN A 1191 44.57 -2.81 -17.09
N GLN A 1192 43.47 -3.51 -16.81
CA GLN A 1192 42.52 -3.13 -15.76
C GLN A 1192 43.13 -3.24 -14.35
N ILE A 1193 43.91 -4.30 -14.11
CA ILE A 1193 44.66 -4.48 -12.87
C ILE A 1193 45.70 -3.35 -12.70
N HIS A 1194 46.40 -2.98 -13.78
CA HIS A 1194 47.33 -1.84 -13.77
C HIS A 1194 46.63 -0.50 -13.57
N ALA A 1195 45.46 -0.28 -14.19
CA ALA A 1195 44.68 0.94 -14.03
C ALA A 1195 44.21 1.14 -12.58
N LEU A 1196 43.73 0.06 -11.93
CA LEU A 1196 43.45 0.06 -10.49
C LEU A 1196 44.71 0.42 -9.68
N ALA A 1197 45.89 -0.01 -10.13
CA ALA A 1197 47.14 0.27 -9.43
C ALA A 1197 47.69 1.69 -9.56
N LEU A 1198 47.57 2.30 -10.74
CA LEU A 1198 48.21 3.58 -11.07
C LEU A 1198 47.43 4.81 -10.58
N HIS A 1199 46.11 4.71 -10.36
CA HIS A 1199 45.25 5.84 -10.01
C HIS A 1199 44.90 5.96 -8.51
N GLY A 1200 45.74 5.39 -7.63
CA GLY A 1200 45.56 5.47 -6.17
C GLY A 1200 44.40 4.64 -5.62
N ALA A 1201 43.83 3.72 -6.39
CA ALA A 1201 42.68 2.90 -5.97
C ALA A 1201 43.00 2.04 -4.74
N TRP A 1202 44.23 1.54 -4.61
CA TRP A 1202 44.63 0.72 -3.46
C TRP A 1202 44.62 1.49 -2.14
N ARG A 1203 45.01 2.77 -2.15
CA ARG A 1203 44.91 3.64 -0.98
C ARG A 1203 43.46 3.94 -0.61
N LYS A 1204 42.58 4.09 -1.62
CA LYS A 1204 41.13 4.26 -1.42
C LYS A 1204 40.50 2.98 -0.82
N LEU A 1205 40.87 1.82 -1.34
CA LEU A 1205 40.45 0.52 -0.82
C LEU A 1205 40.92 0.31 0.63
N ASP A 1206 42.16 0.69 0.95
CA ASP A 1206 42.67 0.60 2.32
C ASP A 1206 41.86 1.43 3.31
N GLN A 1207 41.50 2.67 2.94
CA GLN A 1207 40.65 3.54 3.75
C GLN A 1207 39.24 2.96 3.97
N LEU A 1208 38.64 2.35 2.94
CA LEU A 1208 37.33 1.71 3.05
C LEU A 1208 37.37 0.44 3.92
N VAL A 1209 38.45 -0.35 3.82
CA VAL A 1209 38.63 -1.56 4.64
C VAL A 1209 38.88 -1.19 6.12
N GLN A 1210 39.65 -0.13 6.39
CA GLN A 1210 39.88 0.37 7.75
C GLN A 1210 38.61 0.93 8.43
N LYS A 1211 37.60 1.38 7.66
CA LYS A 1211 36.28 1.77 8.17
C LYS A 1211 35.38 0.59 8.56
N GLY A 1212 35.84 -0.65 8.42
CA GLY A 1212 35.22 -1.87 8.99
C GLY A 1212 34.02 -2.45 8.23
N TYR A 1213 33.37 -1.72 7.32
CA TYR A 1213 32.13 -2.16 6.65
C TYR A 1213 32.34 -3.31 5.64
N ILE A 1214 33.38 -3.27 4.81
CA ILE A 1214 33.66 -4.31 3.79
C ILE A 1214 33.94 -5.67 4.43
N ILE A 1215 34.61 -5.66 5.60
CA ILE A 1215 35.01 -6.87 6.33
C ILE A 1215 33.78 -7.64 6.84
N SER A 1216 32.72 -6.94 7.25
CA SER A 1216 31.49 -7.53 7.78
C SER A 1216 30.64 -8.29 6.75
N LEU A 1217 30.68 -7.87 5.47
CA LEU A 1217 29.80 -8.40 4.43
C LEU A 1217 30.48 -9.40 3.50
N GLN A 1218 31.78 -9.26 3.21
CA GLN A 1218 32.47 -10.00 2.13
C GLN A 1218 33.93 -10.41 2.44
N GLY A 1219 34.39 -10.32 3.70
CA GLY A 1219 35.81 -10.47 4.08
C GLY A 1219 36.59 -11.60 3.38
N PRO A 1220 36.13 -12.86 3.41
CA PRO A 1220 36.82 -13.97 2.74
C PRO A 1220 36.88 -13.86 1.21
N ALA A 1221 35.78 -13.41 0.57
CA ALA A 1221 35.69 -13.26 -0.88
C ALA A 1221 36.57 -12.10 -1.39
N PHE A 1222 36.63 -11.01 -0.63
CA PHE A 1222 37.51 -9.87 -0.91
C PHE A 1222 38.98 -10.27 -0.86
N LEU A 1223 39.41 -11.00 0.17
CA LEU A 1223 40.79 -11.48 0.27
C LEU A 1223 41.16 -12.47 -0.84
N ALA A 1224 40.23 -13.35 -1.23
CA ALA A 1224 40.44 -14.27 -2.35
C ALA A 1224 40.67 -13.52 -3.67
N MET A 1225 39.90 -12.46 -3.93
CA MET A 1225 40.07 -11.59 -5.10
C MET A 1225 41.46 -10.92 -5.13
N ILE A 1226 41.88 -10.30 -4.03
CA ILE A 1226 43.18 -9.60 -3.96
C ILE A 1226 44.34 -10.58 -4.07
N SER A 1227 44.26 -11.73 -3.42
CA SER A 1227 45.26 -12.79 -3.56
C SER A 1227 45.37 -13.30 -5.00
N GLY A 1228 44.24 -13.38 -5.71
CA GLY A 1228 44.21 -13.71 -7.14
C GLY A 1228 44.96 -12.68 -7.99
N ILE A 1229 44.68 -11.39 -7.78
CA ILE A 1229 45.32 -10.27 -8.50
C ILE A 1229 46.84 -10.24 -8.26
N MET A 1230 47.29 -10.33 -7.01
CA MET A 1230 48.72 -10.30 -6.67
C MET A 1230 49.51 -11.45 -7.34
N ARG A 1231 48.92 -12.66 -7.37
CA ARG A 1231 49.54 -13.81 -8.02
C ARG A 1231 49.70 -13.60 -9.52
N ARG A 1232 48.70 -12.98 -10.17
CA ARG A 1232 48.73 -12.69 -11.61
C ARG A 1232 49.75 -11.61 -11.95
N LEU A 1233 49.86 -10.55 -11.14
CA LEU A 1233 50.91 -9.53 -11.30
C LEU A 1233 52.33 -10.13 -11.24
N LYS A 1234 52.54 -11.08 -10.30
CA LYS A 1234 53.84 -11.74 -10.10
C LYS A 1234 54.18 -12.76 -11.18
N ASN A 1235 53.21 -13.59 -11.58
CA ASN A 1235 53.47 -14.78 -12.38
C ASN A 1235 53.06 -14.65 -13.86
N GLU A 1236 52.00 -13.89 -14.16
CA GLU A 1236 51.45 -13.79 -15.53
C GLU A 1236 51.86 -12.49 -16.21
N LEU A 1237 51.87 -11.37 -15.49
CA LEU A 1237 52.14 -10.04 -16.05
C LEU A 1237 53.60 -9.58 -15.89
N ASN A 1238 54.43 -10.37 -15.19
CA ASN A 1238 55.86 -10.10 -14.97
C ASN A 1238 56.17 -8.71 -14.35
N GLU A 1239 55.34 -8.26 -13.40
CA GLU A 1239 55.44 -6.94 -12.74
C GLU A 1239 55.69 -7.09 -11.23
N PRO A 1240 56.88 -7.61 -10.83
CA PRO A 1240 57.16 -7.96 -9.44
C PRO A 1240 57.17 -6.73 -8.52
N GLY A 1241 57.62 -5.57 -9.01
CA GLY A 1241 57.67 -4.34 -8.21
C GLY A 1241 56.30 -3.87 -7.73
N LEU A 1242 55.26 -4.04 -8.55
CA LEU A 1242 53.90 -3.69 -8.18
C LEU A 1242 53.27 -4.75 -7.25
N ALA A 1243 53.53 -6.04 -7.49
CA ALA A 1243 53.07 -7.10 -6.61
C ALA A 1243 53.67 -6.99 -5.20
N ASP A 1244 54.95 -6.62 -5.10
CA ASP A 1244 55.64 -6.40 -3.84
C ASP A 1244 55.13 -5.13 -3.12
N ALA A 1245 54.77 -4.08 -3.87
CA ALA A 1245 54.17 -2.86 -3.32
C ALA A 1245 52.76 -3.08 -2.71
N LEU A 1246 51.99 -4.05 -3.22
CA LEU A 1246 50.65 -4.37 -2.70
C LEU A 1246 50.65 -5.31 -1.49
N LYS A 1247 51.77 -6.03 -1.27
CA LYS A 1247 51.91 -7.03 -0.21
C LYS A 1247 51.66 -6.49 1.20
N PRO A 1248 52.13 -5.27 1.59
CA PRO A 1248 51.84 -4.70 2.91
C PRO A 1248 50.34 -4.48 3.17
N TYR A 1249 49.59 -4.02 2.16
CA TYR A 1249 48.13 -3.82 2.26
C TYR A 1249 47.41 -5.16 2.45
N TYR A 1250 47.77 -6.16 1.64
CA TYR A 1250 47.20 -7.50 1.75
C TYR A 1250 47.45 -8.15 3.13
N ASP A 1251 48.67 -8.08 3.64
CA ASP A 1251 49.01 -8.63 4.96
C ASP A 1251 48.25 -7.92 6.09
N THR A 1252 48.02 -6.61 5.95
CA THR A 1252 47.22 -5.80 6.89
C THR A 1252 45.75 -6.21 6.87
N TRP A 1253 45.12 -6.29 5.69
CA TRP A 1253 43.72 -6.69 5.56
C TRP A 1253 43.48 -8.15 5.98
N ARG A 1254 44.43 -9.06 5.69
CA ARG A 1254 44.35 -10.46 6.10
C ARG A 1254 44.27 -10.61 7.63
N LYS A 1255 45.04 -9.81 8.38
CA LYS A 1255 44.98 -9.78 9.84
C LYS A 1255 43.61 -9.28 10.33
N LEU A 1256 43.11 -8.18 9.76
CA LEU A 1256 41.81 -7.58 10.09
C LEU A 1256 40.61 -8.52 9.85
N VAL A 1257 40.61 -9.27 8.75
CA VAL A 1257 39.55 -10.26 8.48
C VAL A 1257 39.67 -11.47 9.42
N GLY A 1258 40.90 -11.92 9.71
CA GLY A 1258 41.16 -13.04 10.61
C GLY A 1258 40.72 -12.80 12.07
N THR A 1259 40.78 -11.56 12.55
CA THR A 1259 40.33 -11.19 13.91
C THR A 1259 38.80 -11.18 14.04
N HIS A 1260 38.06 -10.69 13.03
CA HIS A 1260 36.60 -10.61 13.08
C HIS A 1260 35.87 -11.96 12.86
N VAL A 1261 36.49 -12.94 12.19
CA VAL A 1261 35.90 -14.28 11.99
C VAL A 1261 35.94 -15.12 13.27
N VAL A 1262 36.88 -14.83 14.19
CA VAL A 1262 37.00 -15.51 15.48
C VAL A 1262 35.98 -14.97 16.49
N GLU A 1263 35.57 -13.70 16.40
CA GLU A 1263 34.61 -13.08 17.32
C GLU A 1263 33.13 -13.42 17.02
N ASN A 1264 32.80 -13.89 15.81
CA ASN A 1264 31.42 -14.23 15.41
C ASN A 1264 31.07 -15.74 15.52
N LYS A 1265 31.88 -16.52 16.26
CA LYS A 1265 31.64 -17.97 16.51
C LYS A 1265 31.66 -18.37 17.99
N MET A 1266 31.42 -17.42 18.91
CA MET A 1266 31.12 -17.70 20.31
C MET A 1266 29.69 -17.35 20.67
#